data_AF-A0A1A8SHG6-F1
#
_entry.id   AF-A0A1A8SHG6-F1
#
_cell.length_a   1.000
_cell.length_b   1.000
_cell.length_c   1.000
_cell.angle_alpha   90.00
_cell.angle_beta   90.00
_cell.angle_gamma   90.00
#
_symmetry.space_group_name_H-M   'P 1'
#
loop_
_entity.id
_entity.type
_entity.pdbx_description
1 polymer ?
#
loop_
_entity_poly.entity_id
_entity_poly.type
_entity_poly.pdbx_seq_one_letter_code
_entity_poly.pdbx_strand_id
1 'polypeptide(L)'
;AMAQVSALQARQKSKDTEVEGLRRQILDLQSLSDEKALIAKLHQHIVALQLSESSAVGRLEASATHIQALEAYKLRAEQRLDTSERALFLARQEGRNRSMHLRKTIQSLRRQFAGALPLPQQEKFSVTLMKLQEDRTTAHEERRKAEEERRGAEGRAEELELRLRGLEELISTLKDIKGAQKVTEWHRRMEEARLQELRKARELVVQKEEISYLKKLVKEQDRTISSLEEDIVQLNTLQEERQLTWDQREVELERRLEEYEKQQNEILSSTEKCDEATGSLPDPALPLAHQLEFALGKNREHIRTILDVQATCRSLDKKLKETEESLQKAEQNILSRDKVINELRLRLPDSVTREHLLADLSRHEENQRESQPALKVAHQTIKDLQARLDKKEEMLKKCQNQLVQVRQGQEEMIRRHQEELRVLHEKLDVHSDISLDRFKQTAMELMKKPTIRVQTSKHLERLAELEQTVAEQDISLSSIKEKLKLTTAALERQRSITEAQAKEHANKLEKLEESYVVQLKALTGETEDQRSQMTQMEKEMNNLRMDLEAQKEATVRSPSNTMKNLVERLKAQLAQKEKQLKALSKALLELRAEMTAAAEQQVIANAAQREESLNVQLLVDRHTKDLKAQVHELKEELQAAKDFTKSSRSRENNLKEEVEGLNQDIQRSQKTQKRLQAEKEEREQEVLELKQQVKRLTTALQIHAEAASKGPTIENLQRKIRRLESDLEKRAEVKEDPGKTKEEIVRWEESKKWQARMEKVKNSLKERERDNESLSKQLGTLRDLYARLEQEKAALQRKLKARGVTVDPVVGVRSTEMERELEDLRRNNSELETQITTLKQQQAVPRDDAMENLKLQNHILEERLLSLENQTPKESPSRPSTSGRGTGTPSQRDLDLSKENLRLASENLELRFQLEQTNRDLPRLKDQVSTLKEFCAALKKEKAEVEKRLVHMRGAGNSGKTVPELEKTIGLMKKVVERVQRENNTLKKSSRPPDLDRVAALEKENEQLKTDFQTLKSQSEAELISKLESKTKGLEKIMVENERLRKEIKREMGAAEKLRVAKTSLEVTNEKLEAELEETKQRLREALSKPVTGGTDKAWKASVVTRMFENKMKELEKELSLKTSSLSELKLQLKEAKEREERAEMLVRQREDQVDVLKRFPALKADAGASGGVQTTTRLKSAEPDGETASSSDYRKVNTLLQAAETEKSSLQAEVRRLKKELESFDPTLLDELEDLKYNYNLEVKKNILLEEQLKKVCDQFGVQAEMPSVSVS
;
A
#
# COMPACT_ATOMS: atom_id res chain seq x y z
N ALA A 1 -88.67 -42.50 -54.30
CA ALA A 1 -87.29 -42.93 -54.60
C ALA A 1 -87.21 -44.41 -54.99
N MET A 2 -87.50 -45.39 -54.11
CA MET A 2 -87.34 -46.82 -54.45
C MET A 2 -88.18 -47.32 -55.64
N ALA A 3 -89.44 -46.88 -55.79
CA ALA A 3 -90.27 -47.26 -56.94
C ALA A 3 -89.75 -46.68 -58.27
N GLN A 4 -89.18 -45.46 -58.24
CA GLN A 4 -88.53 -44.85 -59.40
C GLN A 4 -87.21 -45.56 -59.73
N VAL A 5 -86.41 -45.94 -58.73
CA VAL A 5 -85.20 -46.74 -58.92
C VAL A 5 -85.55 -48.11 -59.49
N SER A 6 -86.62 -48.76 -59.00
CA SER A 6 -87.11 -50.05 -59.52
C SER A 6 -87.66 -49.93 -60.95
N ALA A 7 -88.41 -48.88 -61.27
CA ALA A 7 -88.87 -48.61 -62.63
C ALA A 7 -87.71 -48.27 -63.59
N LEU A 8 -86.71 -47.51 -63.12
CA LEU A 8 -85.49 -47.25 -63.88
C LEU A 8 -84.67 -48.54 -64.07
N GLN A 9 -84.57 -49.40 -63.07
CA GLN A 9 -83.91 -50.71 -63.18
C GLN A 9 -84.68 -51.67 -64.09
N ALA A 10 -86.01 -51.69 -64.05
CA ALA A 10 -86.84 -52.47 -64.95
C ALA A 10 -86.72 -51.98 -66.40
N ARG A 11 -86.66 -50.65 -66.59
CA ARG A 11 -86.42 -50.03 -67.90
C ARG A 11 -84.99 -50.27 -68.38
N GLN A 12 -84.00 -50.28 -67.47
CA GLN A 12 -82.61 -50.65 -67.77
C GLN A 12 -82.55 -52.10 -68.22
N LYS A 13 -83.16 -53.02 -67.46
CA LYS A 13 -83.25 -54.46 -67.81
C LYS A 13 -83.99 -54.69 -69.13
N SER A 14 -85.08 -53.98 -69.39
CA SER A 14 -85.80 -54.04 -70.66
C SER A 14 -84.91 -53.58 -71.83
N LYS A 15 -84.19 -52.46 -71.67
CA LYS A 15 -83.21 -52.00 -72.65
C LYS A 15 -82.07 -52.99 -72.84
N ASP A 16 -81.59 -53.62 -71.76
CA ASP A 16 -80.54 -54.63 -71.82
C ASP A 16 -81.03 -55.87 -72.59
N THR A 17 -82.27 -56.33 -72.35
CA THR A 17 -82.88 -57.44 -73.10
C THR A 17 -83.13 -57.10 -74.57
N GLU A 18 -83.47 -55.85 -74.89
CA GLU A 18 -83.67 -55.37 -76.26
C GLU A 18 -82.32 -55.25 -76.99
N VAL A 19 -81.28 -54.75 -76.32
CA VAL A 19 -79.90 -54.73 -76.81
C VAL A 19 -79.36 -56.15 -77.01
N GLU A 20 -79.66 -57.09 -76.12
CA GLU A 20 -79.33 -58.52 -76.29
C GLU A 20 -80.09 -59.14 -77.47
N GLY A 21 -81.37 -58.79 -77.67
CA GLY A 21 -82.16 -59.18 -78.83
C GLY A 21 -81.59 -58.65 -80.14
N LEU A 22 -81.20 -57.38 -80.19
CA LEU A 22 -80.53 -56.75 -81.33
C LEU A 22 -79.14 -57.35 -81.57
N ARG A 23 -78.37 -57.67 -80.52
CA ARG A 23 -77.08 -58.39 -80.62
C ARG A 23 -77.27 -59.78 -81.22
N ARG A 24 -78.31 -60.52 -80.82
CA ARG A 24 -78.67 -61.83 -81.41
C ARG A 24 -79.09 -61.69 -82.87
N GLN A 25 -79.93 -60.71 -83.22
CA GLN A 25 -80.30 -60.43 -84.61
C GLN A 25 -79.10 -60.02 -85.48
N ILE A 26 -78.15 -59.27 -84.93
CA ILE A 26 -76.90 -58.94 -85.61
C ILE A 26 -76.05 -60.20 -85.81
N LEU A 27 -75.93 -61.08 -84.81
CA LEU A 27 -75.26 -62.38 -84.94
C LEU A 27 -75.93 -63.28 -86.00
N ASP A 28 -77.24 -63.29 -86.07
CA ASP A 28 -77.98 -64.04 -87.11
C ASP A 28 -77.77 -63.43 -88.50
N LEU A 29 -77.75 -62.09 -88.62
CA LEU A 29 -77.45 -61.39 -89.88
C LEU A 29 -75.97 -61.53 -90.30
N GLN A 30 -75.05 -61.68 -89.36
CA GLN A 30 -73.65 -62.04 -89.61
C GLN A 30 -73.53 -63.45 -90.19
N SER A 31 -74.44 -64.37 -89.85
CA SER A 31 -74.39 -65.76 -90.34
C SER A 31 -74.89 -65.95 -91.79
N LEU A 32 -75.55 -64.95 -92.37
CA LEU A 32 -76.21 -65.04 -93.68
C LEU A 32 -75.32 -64.66 -94.88
N SER A 33 -74.18 -64.00 -94.65
CA SER A 33 -73.20 -63.62 -95.69
C SER A 33 -71.88 -63.21 -95.05
N ASP A 34 -70.76 -63.69 -95.60
CA ASP A 34 -69.41 -63.36 -95.14
C ASP A 34 -69.13 -61.84 -95.12
N GLU A 35 -69.75 -61.07 -96.01
CA GLU A 35 -69.63 -59.61 -96.06
C GLU A 35 -70.29 -58.95 -94.84
N LYS A 36 -71.44 -59.46 -94.39
CA LYS A 36 -72.14 -58.92 -93.20
C LYS A 36 -71.43 -59.32 -91.90
N ALA A 37 -70.85 -60.51 -91.85
CA ALA A 37 -69.95 -60.92 -90.77
C ALA A 37 -68.75 -59.98 -90.64
N LEU A 38 -68.15 -59.61 -91.78
CA LEU A 38 -67.01 -58.70 -91.82
C LEU A 38 -67.40 -57.28 -91.40
N ILE A 39 -68.51 -56.74 -91.91
CA ILE A 39 -69.01 -55.40 -91.54
C ILE A 39 -69.27 -55.29 -90.03
N ALA A 40 -69.85 -56.33 -89.42
CA ALA A 40 -70.15 -56.28 -88.00
C ALA A 40 -68.90 -56.48 -87.12
N LYS A 41 -67.92 -57.31 -87.54
CA LYS A 41 -66.60 -57.37 -86.91
C LYS A 41 -65.91 -56.01 -86.98
N LEU A 42 -65.93 -55.35 -88.14
CA LEU A 42 -65.39 -54.00 -88.31
C LEU A 42 -66.11 -52.99 -87.41
N HIS A 43 -67.45 -53.04 -87.30
CA HIS A 43 -68.20 -52.17 -86.41
C HIS A 43 -67.85 -52.42 -84.93
N GLN A 44 -67.70 -53.68 -84.52
CA GLN A 44 -67.29 -54.04 -83.16
C GLN A 44 -65.87 -53.55 -82.86
N HIS A 45 -64.95 -53.61 -83.84
CA HIS A 45 -63.63 -53.01 -83.73
C HIS A 45 -63.70 -51.48 -83.64
N ILE A 46 -64.54 -50.80 -84.44
CA ILE A 46 -64.72 -49.34 -84.37
C ILE A 46 -65.27 -48.93 -83.00
N VAL A 47 -66.27 -49.62 -82.48
CA VAL A 47 -66.84 -49.30 -81.15
C VAL A 47 -65.82 -49.58 -80.03
N ALA A 48 -65.07 -50.68 -80.11
CA ALA A 48 -64.00 -50.96 -79.15
C ALA A 48 -62.89 -49.89 -79.21
N LEU A 49 -62.56 -49.39 -80.41
CA LEU A 49 -61.62 -48.28 -80.61
C LEU A 49 -62.17 -46.95 -80.05
N GLN A 50 -63.45 -46.63 -80.26
CA GLN A 50 -64.06 -45.41 -79.70
C GLN A 50 -64.12 -45.44 -78.17
N LEU A 51 -64.39 -46.60 -77.58
CA LEU A 51 -64.37 -46.78 -76.12
C LEU A 51 -62.94 -46.72 -75.55
N SER A 52 -61.95 -47.27 -76.25
CA SER A 52 -60.55 -47.16 -75.83
C SER A 52 -60.00 -45.74 -75.99
N GLU A 53 -60.40 -45.05 -77.06
CA GLU A 53 -60.08 -43.63 -77.34
C GLU A 53 -60.69 -42.71 -76.28
N SER A 54 -61.99 -42.82 -75.99
CA SER A 54 -62.63 -42.03 -74.92
C SER A 54 -62.02 -42.30 -73.54
N SER A 55 -61.65 -43.55 -73.24
CA SER A 55 -60.92 -43.90 -72.02
C SER A 55 -59.51 -43.31 -71.98
N ALA A 56 -58.81 -43.26 -73.11
CA ALA A 56 -57.50 -42.62 -73.24
C ALA A 56 -57.58 -41.11 -73.09
N VAL A 57 -58.59 -40.46 -73.69
CA VAL A 57 -58.87 -39.03 -73.55
C VAL A 57 -59.19 -38.69 -72.09
N GLY A 58 -60.04 -39.47 -71.42
CA GLY A 58 -60.31 -39.25 -69.99
C GLY A 58 -59.07 -39.41 -69.10
N ARG A 59 -58.17 -40.35 -69.41
CA ARG A 59 -56.86 -40.46 -68.71
C ARG A 59 -55.97 -39.26 -68.99
N LEU A 60 -55.99 -38.71 -70.21
CA LEU A 60 -55.21 -37.53 -70.60
C LEU A 60 -55.75 -36.24 -69.95
N GLU A 61 -57.06 -36.07 -69.84
CA GLU A 61 -57.66 -34.96 -69.12
C GLU A 61 -57.38 -35.03 -67.61
N ALA A 62 -57.44 -36.24 -67.02
CA ALA A 62 -57.08 -36.46 -65.63
C ALA A 62 -55.59 -36.18 -65.36
N SER A 63 -54.69 -36.58 -66.27
CA SER A 63 -53.27 -36.24 -66.13
C SER A 63 -53.01 -34.75 -66.35
N ALA A 64 -53.68 -34.10 -67.30
CA ALA A 64 -53.57 -32.67 -67.55
C ALA A 64 -54.03 -31.83 -66.35
N THR A 65 -55.15 -32.17 -65.72
CA THR A 65 -55.62 -31.51 -64.49
C THR A 65 -54.68 -31.75 -63.31
N HIS A 66 -54.09 -32.95 -63.20
CA HIS A 66 -53.07 -33.24 -62.20
C HIS A 66 -51.80 -32.41 -62.42
N ILE A 67 -51.34 -32.27 -63.67
CA ILE A 67 -50.19 -31.43 -64.03
C ILE A 67 -50.46 -29.97 -63.67
N GLN A 68 -51.62 -29.42 -64.04
CA GLN A 68 -52.00 -28.03 -63.69
C GLN A 68 -52.04 -27.81 -62.17
N ALA A 69 -52.52 -28.78 -61.40
CA ALA A 69 -52.51 -28.71 -59.94
C ALA A 69 -51.09 -28.72 -59.37
N LEU A 70 -50.18 -29.52 -59.94
CA LEU A 70 -48.76 -29.56 -59.57
C LEU A 70 -48.04 -28.27 -59.97
N GLU A 71 -48.33 -27.68 -61.13
CA GLU A 71 -47.80 -26.40 -61.57
C GLU A 71 -48.23 -25.26 -60.63
N ALA A 72 -49.50 -25.22 -60.24
CA ALA A 72 -49.99 -24.25 -59.27
C ALA A 72 -49.35 -24.43 -57.89
N TYR A 73 -49.10 -25.68 -57.46
CA TYR A 73 -48.39 -25.96 -56.22
C TYR A 73 -46.92 -25.53 -56.29
N LYS A 74 -46.23 -25.83 -57.41
CA LYS A 74 -44.85 -25.41 -57.66
C LYS A 74 -44.72 -23.88 -57.60
N LEU A 75 -45.60 -23.15 -58.28
CA LEU A 75 -45.57 -21.68 -58.30
C LEU A 75 -45.76 -21.07 -56.91
N ARG A 76 -46.66 -21.65 -56.09
CA ARG A 76 -46.85 -21.23 -54.70
C ARG A 76 -45.65 -21.56 -53.82
N ALA A 77 -44.98 -22.69 -54.07
CA ALA A 77 -43.78 -23.07 -53.36
C ALA A 77 -42.60 -22.14 -53.72
N GLU A 78 -42.45 -21.80 -55.00
CA GLU A 78 -41.45 -20.82 -55.48
C GLU A 78 -41.69 -19.43 -54.87
N GLN A 79 -42.93 -18.93 -54.87
CA GLN A 79 -43.25 -17.66 -54.20
C GLN A 79 -42.92 -17.68 -52.70
N ARG A 80 -43.17 -18.79 -52.01
CA ARG A 80 -42.81 -18.93 -50.59
C ARG A 80 -41.29 -18.94 -50.41
N LEU A 81 -40.56 -19.63 -51.27
CA LEU A 81 -39.11 -19.65 -51.27
C LEU A 81 -38.56 -18.22 -51.45
N ASP A 82 -39.02 -17.49 -52.47
CA ASP A 82 -38.62 -16.10 -52.73
C ASP A 82 -38.88 -15.18 -51.53
N THR A 83 -40.05 -15.31 -50.89
CA THR A 83 -40.35 -14.51 -49.69
C THR A 83 -39.43 -14.87 -48.52
N SER A 84 -39.09 -16.16 -48.36
CA SER A 84 -38.18 -16.61 -47.31
C SER A 84 -36.74 -16.16 -47.56
N GLU A 85 -36.27 -16.17 -48.80
CA GLU A 85 -34.93 -15.73 -49.20
C GLU A 85 -34.76 -14.22 -49.00
N ARG A 86 -35.77 -13.43 -49.39
CA ARG A 86 -35.79 -11.98 -49.14
C ARG A 86 -35.77 -11.64 -47.65
N ALA A 87 -36.57 -12.34 -46.85
CA ALA A 87 -36.57 -12.16 -45.39
C ALA A 87 -35.21 -12.51 -44.77
N LEU A 88 -34.58 -13.59 -45.24
CA LEU A 88 -33.28 -14.04 -44.78
C LEU A 88 -32.15 -13.08 -45.19
N PHE A 89 -32.22 -12.51 -46.40
CA PHE A 89 -31.29 -11.46 -46.84
C PHE A 89 -31.38 -10.22 -45.95
N LEU A 90 -32.60 -9.71 -45.68
CA LEU A 90 -32.81 -8.56 -44.80
C LEU A 90 -32.30 -8.83 -43.38
N ALA A 91 -32.59 -10.01 -42.82
CA ALA A 91 -32.11 -10.41 -41.50
C ALA A 91 -30.57 -10.49 -41.43
N ARG A 92 -29.91 -11.00 -42.47
CA ARG A 92 -28.44 -11.00 -42.58
C ARG A 92 -27.88 -9.59 -42.66
N GLN A 93 -28.49 -8.71 -43.45
CA GLN A 93 -28.07 -7.32 -43.59
C GLN A 93 -28.22 -6.55 -42.27
N GLU A 94 -29.33 -6.72 -41.56
CA GLU A 94 -29.53 -6.14 -40.23
C GLU A 94 -28.53 -6.69 -39.21
N GLY A 95 -28.25 -8.00 -39.22
CA GLY A 95 -27.24 -8.62 -38.36
C GLY A 95 -25.84 -8.05 -38.60
N ARG A 96 -25.43 -7.89 -39.87
CA ARG A 96 -24.16 -7.24 -40.25
C ARG A 96 -24.10 -5.79 -39.79
N ASN A 97 -25.17 -5.02 -40.02
CA ASN A 97 -25.25 -3.62 -39.59
C ASN A 97 -25.15 -3.48 -38.07
N ARG A 98 -25.87 -4.30 -37.30
CA ARG A 98 -25.79 -4.29 -35.82
C ARG A 98 -24.39 -4.67 -35.35
N SER A 99 -23.79 -5.70 -35.94
CA SER A 99 -22.41 -6.13 -35.62
C SER A 99 -21.39 -5.02 -35.89
N MET A 100 -21.49 -4.34 -37.04
CA MET A 100 -20.67 -3.17 -37.39
C MET A 100 -20.83 -2.01 -36.38
N HIS A 101 -22.06 -1.70 -35.98
CA HIS A 101 -22.31 -0.64 -34.99
C HIS A 101 -21.77 -1.01 -33.61
N LEU A 102 -21.97 -2.26 -33.18
CA LEU A 102 -21.43 -2.75 -31.90
C LEU A 102 -19.90 -2.74 -31.90
N ARG A 103 -19.25 -3.19 -32.99
CA ARG A 103 -17.78 -3.13 -33.10
C ARG A 103 -17.26 -1.70 -33.08
N LYS A 104 -17.87 -0.76 -33.80
CA LYS A 104 -17.52 0.67 -33.73
C LYS A 104 -17.73 1.26 -32.33
N THR A 105 -18.78 0.85 -31.64
CA THR A 105 -19.06 1.30 -30.28
C THR A 105 -18.04 0.72 -29.30
N ILE A 106 -17.73 -0.57 -29.40
CA ILE A 106 -16.68 -1.24 -28.61
C ILE A 106 -15.33 -0.60 -28.90
N GLN A 107 -14.99 -0.28 -30.15
CA GLN A 107 -13.75 0.41 -30.51
C GLN A 107 -13.72 1.84 -29.96
N SER A 108 -14.83 2.57 -30.00
CA SER A 108 -14.95 3.89 -29.37
C SER A 108 -14.82 3.81 -27.85
N LEU A 109 -15.45 2.82 -27.21
CA LEU A 109 -15.37 2.59 -25.77
C LEU A 109 -13.95 2.15 -25.40
N ARG A 110 -13.33 1.22 -26.13
CA ARG A 110 -11.92 0.86 -25.96
C ARG A 110 -11.03 2.08 -26.15
N ARG A 111 -11.26 2.94 -27.14
CA ARG A 111 -10.50 4.19 -27.27
C ARG A 111 -10.73 5.16 -26.11
N GLN A 112 -11.91 5.15 -25.50
CA GLN A 112 -12.25 5.97 -24.32
C GLN A 112 -11.72 5.37 -23.01
N PHE A 113 -11.51 4.05 -22.95
CA PHE A 113 -11.21 3.30 -21.72
C PHE A 113 -9.91 2.47 -21.79
N ALA A 114 -9.15 2.53 -22.89
CA ALA A 114 -7.82 1.92 -23.03
C ALA A 114 -6.81 2.77 -22.26
N GLY A 115 -6.65 2.45 -20.98
CA GLY A 115 -5.46 2.76 -20.18
C GLY A 115 -5.23 4.22 -19.76
N ALA A 116 -5.84 5.20 -20.41
CA ALA A 116 -5.70 6.60 -20.01
C ALA A 116 -6.92 7.07 -19.21
N LEU A 117 -6.76 7.18 -17.89
CA LEU A 117 -7.42 8.26 -17.16
C LEU A 117 -7.20 9.54 -17.97
N PRO A 118 -8.25 10.35 -18.26
CA PRO A 118 -8.09 11.62 -18.98
C PRO A 118 -6.84 12.35 -18.48
N LEU A 119 -5.95 12.83 -19.35
CA LEU A 119 -4.67 13.45 -18.97
C LEU A 119 -4.76 14.37 -17.72
N PRO A 120 -5.81 15.21 -17.56
CA PRO A 120 -5.96 16.05 -16.37
C PRO A 120 -6.24 15.26 -15.07
N GLN A 121 -6.88 14.10 -15.16
CA GLN A 121 -7.09 13.18 -14.06
C GLN A 121 -5.81 12.38 -13.77
N GLN A 122 -5.05 11.96 -14.78
CA GLN A 122 -3.75 11.31 -14.59
C GLN A 122 -2.69 12.27 -14.00
N GLU A 123 -2.67 13.53 -14.43
CA GLU A 123 -1.85 14.59 -13.83
C GLU A 123 -2.27 14.87 -12.38
N LYS A 124 -3.58 14.86 -12.09
CA LYS A 124 -4.06 14.97 -10.70
C LYS A 124 -3.63 13.78 -9.86
N PHE A 125 -3.77 12.56 -10.38
CA PHE A 125 -3.38 11.34 -9.68
C PHE A 125 -1.88 11.25 -9.46
N SER A 126 -1.05 11.62 -10.44
CA SER A 126 0.41 11.65 -10.30
C SER A 126 0.86 12.74 -9.32
N VAL A 127 0.23 13.92 -9.33
CA VAL A 127 0.50 14.98 -8.34
C VAL A 127 0.06 14.56 -6.94
N THR A 128 -1.09 13.89 -6.77
CA THR A 128 -1.48 13.36 -5.46
C THR A 128 -0.61 12.20 -5.03
N LEU A 129 -0.17 11.33 -5.94
CA LEU A 129 0.74 10.23 -5.63
C LEU A 129 2.12 10.75 -5.20
N MET A 130 2.66 11.75 -5.89
CA MET A 130 3.91 12.43 -5.51
C MET A 130 3.77 13.12 -4.14
N LYS A 131 2.67 13.84 -3.91
CA LYS A 131 2.40 14.43 -2.58
C LYS A 131 2.24 13.39 -1.48
N LEU A 132 1.58 12.26 -1.76
CA LEU A 132 1.47 11.16 -0.79
C LEU A 132 2.82 10.49 -0.53
N GLN A 133 3.71 10.41 -1.53
CA GLN A 133 5.08 9.94 -1.35
C GLN A 133 5.90 10.93 -0.51
N GLU A 134 5.79 12.23 -0.79
CA GLU A 134 6.41 13.30 0.02
C GLU A 134 5.89 13.29 1.46
N ASP A 135 4.58 13.22 1.66
CA ASP A 135 3.91 13.11 2.96
C ASP A 135 4.34 11.84 3.70
N ARG A 136 4.50 10.72 2.99
CA ARG A 136 5.02 9.47 3.58
C ARG A 136 6.48 9.61 4.02
N THR A 137 7.33 10.24 3.21
CA THR A 137 8.73 10.47 3.57
C THR A 137 8.87 11.43 4.75
N THR A 138 8.12 12.53 4.75
CA THR A 138 8.10 13.49 5.86
C THR A 138 7.52 12.89 7.13
N ALA A 139 6.43 12.11 7.06
CA ALA A 139 5.90 11.38 8.20
C ALA A 139 6.89 10.33 8.74
N HIS A 140 7.64 9.64 7.88
CA HIS A 140 8.72 8.74 8.32
C HIS A 140 9.86 9.49 9.01
N GLU A 141 10.25 10.65 8.51
CA GLU A 141 11.27 11.50 9.15
C GLU A 141 10.79 12.07 10.49
N GLU A 142 9.55 12.57 10.56
CA GLU A 142 8.94 13.07 11.79
C GLU A 142 8.79 11.93 12.83
N ARG A 143 8.37 10.73 12.39
CA ARG A 143 8.33 9.54 13.26
C ARG A 143 9.71 9.19 13.80
N ARG A 144 10.74 9.24 12.95
CA ARG A 144 12.12 8.96 13.37
C ARG A 144 12.63 10.00 14.37
N LYS A 145 12.35 11.30 14.14
CA LYS A 145 12.69 12.37 15.08
C LYS A 145 11.97 12.19 16.42
N ALA A 146 10.68 11.87 16.40
CA ALA A 146 9.91 11.59 17.60
C ALA A 146 10.42 10.33 18.34
N GLU A 147 10.84 9.29 17.62
CA GLU A 147 11.49 8.11 18.21
C GLU A 147 12.84 8.46 18.86
N GLU A 148 13.65 9.32 18.23
CA GLU A 148 14.93 9.79 18.75
C GLU A 148 14.74 10.70 19.99
N GLU A 149 13.75 11.59 19.96
CA GLU A 149 13.37 12.44 21.11
C GLU A 149 12.81 11.61 22.27
N ARG A 150 11.97 10.61 21.98
CA ARG A 150 11.47 9.65 22.98
C ARG A 150 12.63 8.89 23.63
N ARG A 151 13.56 8.36 22.84
CA ARG A 151 14.77 7.69 23.37
C ARG A 151 15.62 8.64 24.21
N GLY A 152 15.76 9.89 23.80
CA GLY A 152 16.46 10.91 24.58
C GLY A 152 15.76 11.23 25.91
N ALA A 153 14.43 11.29 25.93
CA ALA A 153 13.64 11.50 27.14
C ALA A 153 13.68 10.27 28.08
N GLU A 154 13.60 9.07 27.52
CA GLU A 154 13.76 7.80 28.25
C GLU A 154 15.15 7.71 28.89
N GLY A 155 16.22 8.02 28.14
CA GLY A 155 17.58 8.07 28.70
C GLY A 155 17.72 9.08 29.85
N ARG A 156 17.11 10.28 29.74
CA ARG A 156 17.10 11.25 30.84
C ARG A 156 16.29 10.78 32.04
N ALA A 157 15.16 10.10 31.81
CA ALA A 157 14.35 9.52 32.89
C ALA A 157 15.13 8.43 33.63
N GLU A 158 15.79 7.53 32.89
CA GLU A 158 16.66 6.48 33.45
C GLU A 158 17.85 7.09 34.23
N GLU A 159 18.50 8.14 33.72
CA GLU A 159 19.55 8.86 34.44
C GLU A 159 19.05 9.47 35.76
N LEU A 160 17.87 10.09 35.75
CA LEU A 160 17.26 10.68 36.94
C LEU A 160 16.85 9.61 37.94
N GLU A 161 16.27 8.50 37.49
CA GLU A 161 15.96 7.35 38.35
C GLU A 161 17.21 6.76 38.99
N LEU A 162 18.30 6.59 38.23
CA LEU A 162 19.58 6.11 38.77
C LEU A 162 20.15 7.09 39.81
N ARG A 163 20.07 8.40 39.56
CA ARG A 163 20.49 9.41 40.55
C ARG A 163 19.63 9.36 41.82
N LEU A 164 18.31 9.19 41.67
CA LEU A 164 17.37 9.12 42.79
C LEU A 164 17.63 7.87 43.64
N ARG A 165 17.80 6.71 42.99
CA ARG A 165 18.20 5.45 43.66
C ARG A 165 19.56 5.59 44.34
N GLY A 166 20.55 6.21 43.69
CA GLY A 166 21.86 6.46 44.29
C GLY A 166 21.80 7.37 45.53
N LEU A 167 20.93 8.40 45.52
CA LEU A 167 20.69 9.26 46.66
C LEU A 167 19.94 8.54 47.79
N GLU A 168 18.94 7.71 47.48
CA GLU A 168 18.23 6.87 48.45
C GLU A 168 19.17 5.87 49.13
N GLU A 169 20.07 5.25 48.36
CA GLU A 169 21.09 4.35 48.88
C GLU A 169 22.08 5.10 49.79
N LEU A 170 22.56 6.28 49.42
CA LEU A 170 23.41 7.13 50.26
C LEU A 170 22.71 7.59 51.55
N ILE A 171 21.43 7.93 51.48
CA ILE A 171 20.62 8.27 52.66
C ILE A 171 20.47 7.04 53.57
N SER A 172 20.30 5.84 53.00
CA SER A 172 20.21 4.60 53.77
C SER A 172 21.53 4.16 54.40
N THR A 173 22.69 4.54 53.82
CA THR A 173 24.01 4.24 54.38
C THR A 173 24.43 5.23 55.45
N LEU A 174 24.13 6.52 55.30
CA LEU A 174 24.36 7.55 56.32
C LEU A 174 23.53 7.32 57.59
N LYS A 175 22.43 6.58 57.50
CA LYS A 175 21.57 6.19 58.64
C LYS A 175 22.08 4.96 59.40
N ASP A 176 23.07 4.21 58.88
CA ASP A 176 23.51 2.92 59.43
C ASP A 176 24.98 2.96 59.88
N ILE A 177 25.31 2.41 61.06
CA ILE A 177 26.66 2.47 61.68
C ILE A 177 27.69 1.56 60.95
N LYS A 178 27.26 0.76 59.96
CA LYS A 178 28.07 -0.26 59.24
C LYS A 178 28.51 0.17 57.83
N GLY A 179 28.93 1.42 57.64
CA GLY A 179 29.32 1.96 56.33
C GLY A 179 30.39 1.14 55.58
N ALA A 180 31.36 0.54 56.28
CA ALA A 180 32.45 -0.21 55.66
C ALA A 180 32.01 -1.53 54.96
N GLN A 181 31.05 -2.27 55.53
CA GLN A 181 30.53 -3.50 54.93
C GLN A 181 29.67 -3.20 53.68
N LYS A 182 28.92 -2.09 53.71
CA LYS A 182 28.12 -1.65 52.55
C LYS A 182 29.00 -1.25 51.37
N VAL A 183 30.17 -0.63 51.60
CA VAL A 183 31.12 -0.29 50.53
C VAL A 183 31.72 -1.55 49.87
N THR A 184 32.03 -2.59 50.64
CA THR A 184 32.51 -3.87 50.06
C THR A 184 31.42 -4.58 49.27
N GLU A 185 30.17 -4.53 49.71
CA GLU A 185 29.04 -5.05 48.94
C GLU A 185 28.78 -4.23 47.67
N TRP A 186 28.98 -2.91 47.71
CA TRP A 186 28.89 -2.05 46.53
C TRP A 186 29.98 -2.36 45.50
N HIS A 187 31.22 -2.62 45.93
CA HIS A 187 32.27 -3.07 45.01
C HIS A 187 31.92 -4.40 44.35
N ARG A 188 31.42 -5.39 45.12
CA ARG A 188 30.97 -6.67 44.57
C ARG A 188 29.80 -6.50 43.60
N ARG A 189 28.81 -5.67 43.93
CA ARG A 189 27.67 -5.37 43.05
C ARG A 189 28.12 -4.62 41.79
N MET A 190 29.10 -3.71 41.88
CA MET A 190 29.67 -3.04 40.70
C MET A 190 30.42 -4.02 39.79
N GLU A 191 31.17 -4.97 40.35
CA GLU A 191 31.84 -6.01 39.55
C GLU A 191 30.84 -6.96 38.88
N GLU A 192 29.80 -7.39 39.60
CA GLU A 192 28.71 -8.20 39.06
C GLU A 192 27.91 -7.44 37.97
N ALA A 193 27.63 -6.15 38.18
CA ALA A 193 26.98 -5.29 37.20
C ALA A 193 27.83 -5.11 35.94
N ARG A 194 29.14 -4.87 36.07
CA ARG A 194 30.07 -4.79 34.92
C ARG A 194 30.12 -6.09 34.13
N LEU A 195 30.08 -7.25 34.80
CA LEU A 195 30.04 -8.54 34.13
C LEU A 195 28.70 -8.77 33.41
N GLN A 196 27.58 -8.32 33.97
CA GLN A 196 26.27 -8.37 33.32
C GLN A 196 26.19 -7.40 32.12
N GLU A 197 26.72 -6.19 32.25
CA GLU A 197 26.85 -5.21 31.16
C GLU A 197 27.68 -5.78 30.01
N LEU A 198 28.80 -6.44 30.29
CA LEU A 198 29.62 -7.09 29.25
C LEU A 198 28.87 -8.24 28.55
N ARG A 199 28.06 -9.03 29.28
CA ARG A 199 27.22 -10.09 28.69
C ARG A 199 26.12 -9.50 27.81
N LYS A 200 25.40 -8.50 28.31
CA LYS A 200 24.34 -7.81 27.57
C LYS A 200 24.89 -7.04 26.36
N ALA A 201 26.09 -6.45 26.47
CA ALA A 201 26.76 -5.81 25.34
C ALA A 201 27.09 -6.80 24.22
N ARG A 202 27.53 -8.03 24.57
CA ARG A 202 27.76 -9.10 23.58
C ARG A 202 26.47 -9.56 22.92
N GLU A 203 25.41 -9.81 23.70
CA GLU A 203 24.08 -10.15 23.18
C GLU A 203 23.54 -9.07 22.25
N LEU A 204 23.73 -7.79 22.60
CA LEU A 204 23.30 -6.64 21.82
C LEU A 204 24.08 -6.50 20.51
N VAL A 205 25.37 -6.86 20.47
CA VAL A 205 26.15 -6.94 19.23
C VAL A 205 25.59 -8.03 18.31
N VAL A 206 25.33 -9.23 18.84
CA VAL A 206 24.74 -10.33 18.06
C VAL A 206 23.37 -9.93 17.50
N GLN A 207 22.50 -9.33 18.32
CA GLN A 207 21.19 -8.83 17.86
C GLN A 207 21.32 -7.71 16.82
N LYS A 208 22.31 -6.83 16.93
CA LYS A 208 22.57 -5.80 15.91
C LYS A 208 23.01 -6.41 14.59
N GLU A 209 23.82 -7.45 14.62
CA GLU A 209 24.26 -8.19 13.43
C GLU A 209 23.09 -8.93 12.78
N GLU A 210 22.24 -9.58 13.57
CA GLU A 210 21.00 -10.23 13.12
C GLU A 210 20.03 -9.23 12.49
N ILE A 211 19.78 -8.09 13.15
CA ILE A 211 18.93 -7.01 12.60
C ILE A 211 19.55 -6.45 11.31
N SER A 212 20.88 -6.33 11.22
CA SER A 212 21.57 -5.88 10.02
C SER A 212 21.41 -6.89 8.87
N TYR A 213 21.52 -8.18 9.16
CA TYR A 213 21.28 -9.25 8.19
C TYR A 213 19.84 -9.25 7.69
N LEU A 214 18.85 -9.22 8.59
CA LEU A 214 17.43 -9.16 8.23
C LEU A 214 17.11 -7.90 7.41
N LYS A 215 17.70 -6.74 7.75
CA LYS A 215 17.55 -5.51 6.95
C LYS A 215 18.15 -5.62 5.55
N LYS A 216 19.25 -6.36 5.38
CA LYS A 216 19.82 -6.61 4.05
C LYS A 216 18.92 -7.54 3.24
N LEU A 217 18.40 -8.60 3.87
CA LEU A 217 17.47 -9.53 3.23
C LEU A 217 16.18 -8.83 2.78
N VAL A 218 15.59 -7.98 3.63
CA VAL A 218 14.41 -7.17 3.26
C VAL A 218 14.73 -6.23 2.09
N LYS A 219 15.89 -5.55 2.11
CA LYS A 219 16.30 -4.70 0.97
C LYS A 219 16.54 -5.48 -0.32
N GLU A 220 17.00 -6.73 -0.22
CA GLU A 220 17.16 -7.61 -1.39
C GLU A 220 15.79 -8.05 -1.91
N GLN A 221 14.87 -8.42 -1.01
CA GLN A 221 13.47 -8.72 -1.34
C GLN A 221 12.76 -7.54 -1.99
N ASP A 222 12.90 -6.32 -1.45
CA ASP A 222 12.31 -5.10 -2.02
C ASP A 222 12.85 -4.82 -3.44
N ARG A 223 14.15 -5.07 -3.68
CA ARG A 223 14.73 -4.95 -5.03
C ARG A 223 14.17 -5.98 -5.99
N THR A 224 14.04 -7.23 -5.55
CA THR A 224 13.41 -8.28 -6.39
C THR A 224 11.94 -8.00 -6.67
N ILE A 225 11.19 -7.47 -5.69
CA ILE A 225 9.80 -7.04 -5.91
C ILE A 225 9.77 -5.91 -6.92
N SER A 226 10.63 -4.88 -6.76
CA SER A 226 10.71 -3.76 -7.71
C SER A 226 11.02 -4.23 -9.15
N SER A 227 11.96 -5.18 -9.32
CA SER A 227 12.25 -5.72 -10.64
C SER A 227 11.09 -6.55 -11.22
N LEU A 228 10.38 -7.31 -10.38
CA LEU A 228 9.21 -8.08 -10.83
C LEU A 228 8.04 -7.15 -11.19
N GLU A 229 7.84 -6.05 -10.46
CA GLU A 229 6.86 -5.02 -10.79
C GLU A 229 7.21 -4.34 -12.13
N GLU A 230 8.50 -4.02 -12.37
CA GLU A 230 8.99 -3.51 -13.66
C GLU A 230 8.73 -4.50 -14.80
N ASP A 231 8.99 -5.80 -14.59
CA ASP A 231 8.75 -6.85 -15.57
C ASP A 231 7.24 -7.01 -15.87
N ILE A 232 6.37 -6.94 -14.87
CA ILE A 232 4.91 -6.98 -15.05
C ILE A 232 4.44 -5.79 -15.87
N VAL A 233 4.94 -4.59 -15.58
CA VAL A 233 4.60 -3.39 -16.37
C VAL A 233 5.07 -3.55 -17.82
N GLN A 234 6.29 -4.04 -18.05
CA GLN A 234 6.79 -4.29 -19.40
C GLN A 234 5.95 -5.35 -20.14
N LEU A 235 5.59 -6.45 -19.48
CA LEU A 235 4.72 -7.48 -20.06
C LEU A 235 3.34 -6.91 -20.43
N ASN A 236 2.75 -6.10 -19.56
CA ASN A 236 1.47 -5.43 -19.84
C ASN A 236 1.59 -4.49 -21.04
N THR A 237 2.65 -3.67 -21.12
CA THR A 237 2.86 -2.79 -22.29
C THR A 237 3.01 -3.57 -23.59
N LEU A 238 3.75 -4.70 -23.59
CA LEU A 238 3.88 -5.56 -24.76
C LEU A 238 2.56 -6.24 -25.13
N GLN A 239 1.73 -6.60 -24.14
CA GLN A 239 0.41 -7.15 -24.37
C GLN A 239 -0.54 -6.10 -24.98
N GLU A 240 -0.53 -4.87 -24.46
CA GLU A 240 -1.27 -3.74 -25.02
C GLU A 240 -0.83 -3.43 -26.45
N GLU A 241 0.48 -3.40 -26.73
CA GLU A 241 1.02 -3.21 -28.07
C GLU A 241 0.56 -4.32 -29.03
N ARG A 242 0.65 -5.59 -28.60
CA ARG A 242 0.14 -6.72 -29.40
C ARG A 242 -1.35 -6.56 -29.65
N GLN A 243 -2.14 -6.21 -28.64
CA GLN A 243 -3.58 -6.01 -28.77
C GLN A 243 -3.90 -4.87 -29.74
N LEU A 244 -3.15 -3.77 -29.70
CA LEU A 244 -3.27 -2.68 -30.67
C LEU A 244 -2.93 -3.13 -32.10
N THR A 245 -1.92 -3.98 -32.29
CA THR A 245 -1.61 -4.54 -33.62
C THR A 245 -2.69 -5.49 -34.12
N TRP A 246 -3.32 -6.27 -33.23
CA TRP A 246 -4.47 -7.12 -33.57
C TRP A 246 -5.67 -6.29 -33.98
N ASP A 247 -6.01 -5.25 -33.19
CA ASP A 247 -7.13 -4.34 -33.50
C ASP A 247 -6.89 -3.60 -34.83
N GLN A 248 -5.65 -3.16 -35.11
CA GLN A 248 -5.29 -2.55 -36.40
C GLN A 248 -5.47 -3.55 -37.55
N ARG A 249 -5.03 -4.80 -37.37
CA ARG A 249 -5.18 -5.85 -38.38
C ARG A 249 -6.64 -6.20 -38.63
N GLU A 250 -7.48 -6.24 -37.58
CA GLU A 250 -8.90 -6.49 -37.70
C GLU A 250 -9.59 -5.38 -38.50
N VAL A 251 -9.27 -4.11 -38.22
CA VAL A 251 -9.77 -2.95 -38.99
C VAL A 251 -9.34 -3.01 -40.46
N GLU A 252 -8.09 -3.42 -40.75
CA GLU A 252 -7.65 -3.61 -42.14
C GLU A 252 -8.43 -4.72 -42.85
N LEU A 253 -8.72 -5.83 -42.16
CA LEU A 253 -9.50 -6.94 -42.71
C LEU A 253 -10.95 -6.53 -42.94
N GLU A 254 -11.56 -5.77 -42.03
CA GLU A 254 -12.90 -5.19 -42.21
C GLU A 254 -12.94 -4.25 -43.41
N ARG A 255 -11.95 -3.37 -43.56
CA ARG A 255 -11.86 -2.48 -44.72
C ARG A 255 -11.76 -3.27 -46.03
N ARG A 256 -10.97 -4.36 -46.07
CA ARG A 256 -10.90 -5.24 -47.24
C ARG A 256 -12.22 -5.95 -47.51
N LEU A 257 -12.92 -6.42 -46.48
CA LEU A 257 -14.24 -7.03 -46.63
C LEU A 257 -15.27 -6.02 -47.16
N GLU A 258 -15.26 -4.76 -46.67
CA GLU A 258 -16.09 -3.68 -47.22
C GLU A 258 -15.76 -3.39 -48.70
N GLU A 259 -14.48 -3.42 -49.07
CA GLU A 259 -14.03 -3.28 -50.46
C GLU A 259 -14.53 -4.44 -51.33
N TYR A 260 -14.46 -5.69 -50.84
CA TYR A 260 -15.00 -6.86 -51.54
C TYR A 260 -16.53 -6.85 -51.65
N GLU A 261 -17.25 -6.43 -50.61
CA GLU A 261 -18.72 -6.29 -50.66
C GLU A 261 -19.13 -5.20 -51.67
N LYS A 262 -18.40 -4.08 -51.74
CA LYS A 262 -18.62 -3.06 -52.78
C LYS A 262 -18.40 -3.61 -54.18
N GLN A 263 -17.32 -4.37 -54.40
CA GLN A 263 -17.06 -5.02 -55.68
C GLN A 263 -18.15 -6.03 -56.03
N GLN A 264 -18.61 -6.84 -55.06
CA GLN A 264 -19.67 -7.82 -55.28
C GLN A 264 -21.01 -7.14 -55.61
N ASN A 265 -21.35 -6.04 -54.94
CA ASN A 265 -22.55 -5.26 -55.23
C ASN A 265 -22.46 -4.56 -56.61
N GLU A 266 -21.30 -4.05 -57.00
CA GLU A 266 -21.08 -3.52 -58.36
C GLU A 266 -21.25 -4.61 -59.41
N ILE A 267 -20.68 -5.80 -59.19
CA ILE A 267 -20.86 -6.97 -60.08
C ILE A 267 -22.35 -7.31 -60.19
N LEU A 268 -23.06 -7.51 -59.07
CA LEU A 268 -24.49 -7.82 -59.07
C LEU A 268 -25.31 -6.74 -59.81
N SER A 269 -25.03 -5.46 -59.55
CA SER A 269 -25.70 -4.35 -60.25
C SER A 269 -25.37 -4.29 -61.75
N SER A 270 -24.21 -4.81 -62.16
CA SER A 270 -23.83 -4.93 -63.57
C SER A 270 -24.46 -6.15 -64.23
N THR A 271 -24.65 -7.25 -63.49
CA THR A 271 -25.36 -8.44 -63.95
C THR A 271 -26.84 -8.16 -64.13
N GLU A 272 -27.47 -7.45 -63.19
CA GLU A 272 -28.88 -7.00 -63.31
C GLU A 272 -29.09 -6.14 -64.56
N LYS A 273 -28.16 -5.21 -64.86
CA LYS A 273 -28.18 -4.40 -66.08
C LYS A 273 -27.95 -5.22 -67.36
N CYS A 274 -27.20 -6.32 -67.27
CA CYS A 274 -27.00 -7.25 -68.38
C CYS A 274 -28.24 -8.14 -68.60
N ASP A 275 -28.90 -8.60 -67.54
CA ASP A 275 -30.12 -9.42 -67.61
C ASP A 275 -31.32 -8.61 -68.15
N GLU A 276 -31.43 -7.33 -67.82
CA GLU A 276 -32.38 -6.41 -68.45
C GLU A 276 -32.12 -6.23 -69.97
N ALA A 277 -30.88 -6.42 -70.42
CA ALA A 277 -30.50 -6.31 -71.83
C ALA A 277 -30.72 -7.61 -72.62
N THR A 278 -30.69 -8.78 -71.98
CA THR A 278 -30.84 -10.11 -72.63
C THR A 278 -32.26 -10.67 -72.62
N GLY A 279 -33.18 -10.11 -71.82
CA GLY A 279 -34.52 -10.66 -71.61
C GLY A 279 -35.60 -10.43 -72.70
N SER A 280 -35.31 -9.87 -73.87
CA SER A 280 -36.37 -9.53 -74.85
C SER A 280 -36.20 -10.17 -76.23
N LEU A 281 -36.55 -11.46 -76.32
CA LEU A 281 -36.85 -12.09 -77.62
C LEU A 281 -38.20 -11.55 -78.15
N PRO A 282 -38.32 -11.19 -79.44
CA PRO A 282 -39.58 -10.70 -80.00
C PRO A 282 -40.66 -11.78 -79.91
N ASP A 283 -41.88 -11.40 -79.50
CA ASP A 283 -43.02 -12.30 -79.42
C ASP A 283 -43.29 -12.97 -80.80
N PRO A 284 -43.19 -14.31 -80.91
CA PRO A 284 -43.38 -15.04 -82.17
C PRO A 284 -44.77 -14.86 -82.79
N ALA A 285 -45.76 -14.38 -82.03
CA ALA A 285 -47.13 -14.19 -82.49
C ALA A 285 -47.33 -12.92 -83.34
N LEU A 286 -46.37 -11.98 -83.37
CA LEU A 286 -46.48 -10.73 -84.14
C LEU A 286 -46.05 -10.89 -85.60
N PRO A 287 -46.57 -10.09 -86.56
CA PRO A 287 -46.12 -10.11 -87.95
C PRO A 287 -44.61 -9.85 -88.07
N LEU A 288 -43.93 -10.57 -88.98
CA LEU A 288 -42.46 -10.52 -89.16
C LEU A 288 -41.90 -9.09 -89.30
N ALA A 289 -42.64 -8.19 -89.96
CA ALA A 289 -42.24 -6.79 -90.09
C ALA A 289 -42.08 -6.07 -88.73
N HIS A 290 -42.99 -6.34 -87.78
CA HIS A 290 -42.94 -5.75 -86.43
C HIS A 290 -41.87 -6.43 -85.56
N GLN A 291 -41.64 -7.74 -85.75
CA GLN A 291 -40.52 -8.44 -85.10
C GLN A 291 -39.16 -7.89 -85.58
N LEU A 292 -39.03 -7.60 -86.88
CA LEU A 292 -37.83 -6.99 -87.46
C LEU A 292 -37.66 -5.53 -87.02
N GLU A 293 -38.72 -4.73 -86.96
CA GLU A 293 -38.64 -3.35 -86.43
C GLU A 293 -38.25 -3.34 -84.95
N PHE A 294 -38.79 -4.25 -84.13
CA PHE A 294 -38.40 -4.42 -82.73
C PHE A 294 -36.93 -4.86 -82.61
N ALA A 295 -36.50 -5.86 -83.39
CA ALA A 295 -35.12 -6.32 -83.41
C ALA A 295 -34.13 -5.24 -83.88
N LEU A 296 -34.50 -4.44 -84.89
CA LEU A 296 -33.71 -3.31 -85.37
C LEU A 296 -33.67 -2.16 -84.34
N GLY A 297 -34.79 -1.91 -83.65
CA GLY A 297 -34.86 -0.98 -82.52
C GLY A 297 -33.92 -1.39 -81.39
N LYS A 298 -33.96 -2.66 -80.99
CA LYS A 298 -33.06 -3.23 -79.98
C LYS A 298 -31.60 -3.20 -80.42
N ASN A 299 -31.29 -3.51 -81.68
CA ASN A 299 -29.93 -3.37 -82.20
C ASN A 299 -29.42 -1.93 -82.11
N ARG A 300 -30.26 -0.93 -82.39
CA ARG A 300 -29.90 0.48 -82.23
C ARG A 300 -29.67 0.86 -80.77
N GLU A 301 -30.44 0.30 -79.84
CA GLU A 301 -30.23 0.48 -78.39
C GLU A 301 -28.93 -0.17 -77.92
N HIS A 302 -28.64 -1.41 -78.33
CA HIS A 302 -27.40 -2.11 -78.03
C HIS A 302 -26.18 -1.38 -78.59
N ILE A 303 -26.26 -0.84 -79.80
CA ILE A 303 -25.18 -0.01 -80.37
C ILE A 303 -24.95 1.23 -79.50
N ARG A 304 -26.02 1.86 -79.01
CA ARG A 304 -25.93 3.03 -78.12
C ARG A 304 -25.26 2.68 -76.78
N THR A 305 -25.68 1.61 -76.12
CA THR A 305 -25.07 1.18 -74.85
C THR A 305 -23.62 0.72 -75.02
N ILE A 306 -23.28 0.05 -76.12
CA ILE A 306 -21.88 -0.30 -76.43
C ILE A 306 -21.02 0.97 -76.58
N LEU A 307 -21.52 1.99 -77.27
CA LEU A 307 -20.81 3.26 -77.41
C LEU A 307 -20.63 3.99 -76.07
N ASP A 308 -21.66 3.99 -75.22
CA ASP A 308 -21.60 4.59 -73.88
C ASP A 308 -20.59 3.84 -72.98
N VAL A 309 -20.60 2.50 -73.00
CA VAL A 309 -19.61 1.68 -72.28
C VAL A 309 -18.20 1.89 -72.83
N GLN A 310 -18.03 2.01 -74.16
CA GLN A 310 -16.73 2.35 -74.72
C GLN A 310 -16.24 3.74 -74.30
N ALA A 311 -17.15 4.72 -74.15
CA ALA A 311 -16.79 6.05 -73.66
C ALA A 311 -16.38 6.03 -72.18
N THR A 312 -17.06 5.25 -71.34
CA THR A 312 -16.70 5.09 -69.93
C THR A 312 -15.35 4.38 -69.77
N CYS A 313 -15.10 3.29 -70.51
CA CYS A 313 -13.79 2.62 -70.54
C CYS A 313 -12.65 3.59 -70.91
N ARG A 314 -12.83 4.40 -71.96
CA ARG A 314 -11.84 5.41 -72.35
C ARG A 314 -11.59 6.47 -71.27
N SER A 315 -12.63 6.83 -70.50
CA SER A 315 -12.48 7.78 -69.39
C SER A 315 -11.73 7.19 -68.19
N LEU A 316 -11.94 5.90 -67.91
CA LEU A 316 -11.24 5.17 -66.86
C LEU A 316 -9.77 4.94 -67.23
N ASP A 317 -9.48 4.60 -68.49
CA ASP A 317 -8.10 4.49 -68.99
C ASP A 317 -7.32 5.80 -68.87
N LYS A 318 -7.98 6.95 -69.09
CA LYS A 318 -7.35 8.26 -68.87
C LYS A 318 -7.03 8.49 -67.40
N LYS A 319 -7.98 8.20 -66.49
CA LYS A 319 -7.75 8.32 -65.05
C LYS A 319 -6.65 7.38 -64.55
N LEU A 320 -6.61 6.16 -65.07
CA LEU A 320 -5.54 5.19 -64.76
C LEU A 320 -4.17 5.78 -65.12
N LYS A 321 -4.01 6.31 -66.33
CA LYS A 321 -2.76 6.96 -66.77
C LYS A 321 -2.40 8.17 -65.90
N GLU A 322 -3.36 9.02 -65.56
CA GLU A 322 -3.13 10.16 -64.66
C GLU A 322 -2.66 9.68 -63.27
N THR A 323 -3.25 8.60 -62.74
CA THR A 323 -2.82 8.01 -61.46
C THR A 323 -1.44 7.36 -61.54
N GLU A 324 -1.12 6.66 -62.62
CA GLU A 324 0.21 6.08 -62.87
C GLU A 324 1.28 7.17 -62.95
N GLU A 325 1.02 8.27 -63.66
CA GLU A 325 1.93 9.42 -63.71
C GLU A 325 2.11 10.08 -62.34
N SER A 326 1.05 10.16 -61.53
CA SER A 326 1.13 10.69 -60.17
C SER A 326 1.94 9.80 -59.22
N LEU A 327 1.80 8.48 -59.37
CA LEU A 327 2.57 7.48 -58.63
C LEU A 327 4.04 7.56 -59.00
N GLN A 328 4.37 7.60 -60.29
CA GLN A 328 5.74 7.76 -60.77
C GLN A 328 6.40 9.04 -60.24
N LYS A 329 5.65 10.17 -60.19
CA LYS A 329 6.14 11.42 -59.59
C LYS A 329 6.38 11.28 -58.09
N ALA A 330 5.52 10.57 -57.37
CA ALA A 330 5.68 10.31 -55.93
C ALA A 330 6.89 9.41 -55.64
N GLU A 331 7.08 8.34 -56.41
CA GLU A 331 8.24 7.46 -56.34
C GLU A 331 9.54 8.22 -56.63
N GLN A 332 9.55 9.07 -57.66
CA GLN A 332 10.70 9.91 -57.98
C GLN A 332 11.00 10.93 -56.87
N ASN A 333 9.96 11.46 -56.20
CA ASN A 333 10.12 12.34 -55.05
C ASN A 333 10.74 11.58 -53.86
N ILE A 334 10.27 10.37 -53.54
CA ILE A 334 10.86 9.52 -52.50
C ILE A 334 12.33 9.25 -52.79
N LEU A 335 12.66 8.82 -54.02
CA LEU A 335 14.04 8.59 -54.43
C LEU A 335 14.91 9.84 -54.33
N SER A 336 14.35 11.04 -54.60
CA SER A 336 15.07 12.30 -54.43
C SER A 336 15.31 12.64 -52.95
N ARG A 337 14.33 12.38 -52.07
CA ARG A 337 14.46 12.57 -50.63
C ARG A 337 15.47 11.60 -50.04
N ASP A 338 15.50 10.35 -50.50
CA ASP A 338 16.50 9.36 -50.08
C ASP A 338 17.91 9.76 -50.50
N LYS A 339 18.09 10.38 -51.67
CA LYS A 339 19.38 10.97 -52.07
C LYS A 339 19.78 12.11 -51.13
N VAL A 340 18.87 13.01 -50.77
CA VAL A 340 19.13 14.09 -49.82
C VAL A 340 19.42 13.54 -48.42
N ILE A 341 18.70 12.52 -47.96
CA ILE A 341 18.95 11.85 -46.68
C ILE A 341 20.34 11.19 -46.69
N ASN A 342 20.73 10.55 -47.78
CA ASN A 342 22.07 9.96 -47.91
C ASN A 342 23.17 11.03 -47.98
N GLU A 343 22.93 12.14 -48.66
CA GLU A 343 23.84 13.30 -48.63
C GLU A 343 23.94 13.95 -47.24
N LEU A 344 22.82 14.05 -46.51
CA LEU A 344 22.80 14.55 -45.14
C LEU A 344 23.48 13.58 -44.17
N ARG A 345 23.34 12.28 -44.39
CA ARG A 345 24.09 11.23 -43.65
C ARG A 345 25.59 11.30 -43.93
N LEU A 346 25.99 11.64 -45.17
CA LEU A 346 27.38 11.90 -45.54
C LEU A 346 27.90 13.26 -45.03
N ARG A 347 27.01 14.19 -44.68
CA ARG A 347 27.36 15.50 -44.08
C ARG A 347 27.23 15.54 -42.55
N LEU A 348 26.95 14.41 -41.88
CA LEU A 348 27.16 14.32 -40.43
C LEU A 348 28.65 14.61 -40.16
N PRO A 349 29.00 15.49 -39.20
CA PRO A 349 30.39 15.89 -39.00
C PRO A 349 31.27 14.66 -38.74
N ASP A 350 32.29 14.45 -39.58
CA ASP A 350 33.29 13.39 -39.44
C ASP A 350 33.81 13.39 -38.00
N SER A 351 34.09 12.20 -37.44
CA SER A 351 34.41 12.05 -36.01
C SER A 351 35.50 13.02 -35.51
N VAL A 352 36.40 13.44 -36.40
CA VAL A 352 37.44 14.43 -36.17
C VAL A 352 36.89 15.80 -35.73
N THR A 353 35.81 16.29 -36.34
CA THR A 353 35.19 17.58 -35.96
C THR A 353 34.39 17.48 -34.65
N ARG A 354 33.84 16.30 -34.35
CA ARG A 354 33.20 16.00 -33.06
C ARG A 354 34.24 15.89 -31.93
N GLU A 355 35.42 15.34 -32.22
CA GLU A 355 36.56 15.28 -31.31
C GLU A 355 37.14 16.67 -31.02
N HIS A 356 37.16 17.59 -31.99
CA HIS A 356 37.62 18.97 -31.75
C HIS A 356 36.66 19.75 -30.85
N LEU A 357 35.35 19.61 -31.02
CA LEU A 357 34.36 20.23 -30.14
C LEU A 357 34.37 19.66 -28.71
N LEU A 358 34.68 18.36 -28.57
CA LEU A 358 34.89 17.73 -27.26
C LEU A 358 36.24 18.15 -26.63
N ALA A 359 37.27 18.38 -27.44
CA ALA A 359 38.56 18.91 -26.99
C ALA A 359 38.44 20.37 -26.50
N ASP A 360 37.59 21.18 -27.12
CA ASP A 360 37.33 22.55 -26.67
C ASP A 360 36.50 22.62 -25.36
N LEU A 361 35.61 21.65 -25.13
CA LEU A 361 34.87 21.52 -23.86
C LEU A 361 35.76 21.03 -22.72
N SER A 362 36.68 20.10 -22.98
CA SER A 362 37.64 19.58 -21.98
C SER A 362 38.68 20.61 -21.54
N ARG A 363 39.01 21.61 -22.38
CA ARG A 363 39.86 22.75 -21.98
C ARG A 363 39.20 23.67 -20.94
N HIS A 364 37.88 23.64 -20.79
CA HIS A 364 37.17 24.45 -19.80
C HIS A 364 37.08 23.78 -18.42
N GLU A 365 37.41 22.49 -18.31
CA GLU A 365 37.36 21.69 -17.08
C GLU A 365 38.67 21.73 -16.26
N GLU A 366 39.76 22.27 -16.80
CA GLU A 366 41.07 22.32 -16.10
C GLU A 366 41.11 23.27 -14.89
N ASN A 367 40.10 24.12 -14.71
CA ASN A 367 39.99 25.07 -13.60
C ASN A 367 39.22 24.54 -12.37
N GLN A 368 38.71 23.30 -12.38
CA GLN A 368 38.06 22.65 -11.23
C GLN A 368 38.85 21.42 -10.76
N ARG A 369 40.01 21.64 -10.15
CA ARG A 369 40.95 20.57 -9.75
C ARG A 369 40.58 19.79 -8.47
N GLU A 370 39.40 20.00 -7.88
CA GLU A 370 38.99 19.31 -6.64
C GLU A 370 37.97 18.15 -6.83
N SER A 371 37.39 17.97 -8.03
CA SER A 371 36.43 16.88 -8.32
C SER A 371 37.04 15.65 -9.04
N GLN A 372 38.34 15.68 -9.38
CA GLN A 372 38.99 14.68 -10.22
C GLN A 372 38.92 13.21 -9.74
N PRO A 373 38.95 12.86 -8.44
CA PRO A 373 38.93 11.45 -8.03
C PRO A 373 37.57 10.79 -8.29
N ALA A 374 36.47 11.48 -7.99
CA ALA A 374 35.12 10.98 -8.20
C ALA A 374 34.78 10.88 -9.70
N LEU A 375 35.22 11.86 -10.49
CA LEU A 375 35.09 11.83 -11.95
C LEU A 375 35.91 10.70 -12.58
N LYS A 376 37.14 10.42 -12.11
CA LYS A 376 37.94 9.29 -12.62
C LYS A 376 37.31 7.94 -12.29
N VAL A 377 36.75 7.78 -11.09
CA VAL A 377 36.03 6.55 -10.72
C VAL A 377 34.76 6.39 -11.56
N ALA A 378 33.99 7.46 -11.77
CA ALA A 378 32.81 7.47 -12.63
C ALA A 378 33.16 7.16 -14.10
N HIS A 379 34.23 7.76 -14.64
CA HIS A 379 34.72 7.45 -15.99
C HIS A 379 35.19 6.01 -16.13
N GLN A 380 35.85 5.45 -15.12
CA GLN A 380 36.26 4.04 -15.14
C GLN A 380 35.04 3.11 -15.07
N THR A 381 34.03 3.44 -14.25
CA THR A 381 32.78 2.65 -14.21
C THR A 381 32.00 2.75 -15.51
N ILE A 382 31.92 3.94 -16.14
CA ILE A 382 31.31 4.12 -17.45
C ILE A 382 32.04 3.29 -18.50
N LYS A 383 33.38 3.30 -18.50
CA LYS A 383 34.20 2.50 -19.42
C LYS A 383 34.00 0.99 -19.22
N ASP A 384 33.91 0.53 -17.98
CA ASP A 384 33.66 -0.87 -17.66
C ASP A 384 32.22 -1.30 -18.03
N LEU A 385 31.25 -0.39 -17.92
CA LEU A 385 29.87 -0.62 -18.36
C LEU A 385 29.75 -0.60 -19.88
N GLN A 386 30.44 0.30 -20.57
CA GLN A 386 30.54 0.33 -22.03
C GLN A 386 31.16 -0.97 -22.56
N ALA A 387 32.26 -1.44 -21.98
CA ALA A 387 32.88 -2.71 -22.37
C ALA A 387 31.98 -3.93 -22.13
N ARG A 388 31.09 -3.89 -21.12
CA ARG A 388 30.07 -4.94 -20.91
C ARG A 388 28.93 -4.82 -21.92
N LEU A 389 28.53 -3.60 -22.27
CA LEU A 389 27.51 -3.35 -23.28
C LEU A 389 28.00 -3.83 -24.65
N ASP A 390 29.22 -3.48 -25.05
CA ASP A 390 29.83 -3.91 -26.32
C ASP A 390 29.88 -5.44 -26.41
N LYS A 391 30.28 -6.14 -25.33
CA LYS A 391 30.27 -7.60 -25.28
C LYS A 391 28.85 -8.18 -25.39
N LYS A 392 27.85 -7.55 -24.77
CA LYS A 392 26.45 -7.99 -24.90
C LYS A 392 25.93 -7.75 -26.31
N GLU A 393 26.26 -6.63 -26.95
CA GLU A 393 25.91 -6.33 -28.34
C GLU A 393 26.57 -7.31 -29.31
N GLU A 394 27.83 -7.68 -29.10
CA GLU A 394 28.50 -8.72 -29.89
C GLU A 394 27.83 -10.10 -29.74
N MET A 395 27.42 -10.47 -28.53
CA MET A 395 26.69 -11.72 -28.28
C MET A 395 25.31 -11.70 -28.93
N LEU A 396 24.58 -10.57 -28.83
CA LEU A 396 23.30 -10.39 -29.51
C LEU A 396 23.44 -10.46 -31.04
N LYS A 397 24.46 -9.81 -31.63
CA LYS A 397 24.77 -9.92 -33.06
C LYS A 397 25.07 -11.37 -33.46
N LYS A 398 25.79 -12.14 -32.64
CA LYS A 398 26.02 -13.58 -32.89
C LYS A 398 24.73 -14.39 -32.85
N CYS A 399 23.86 -14.18 -31.86
CA CYS A 399 22.57 -14.85 -31.79
C CYS A 399 21.66 -14.45 -32.97
N GLN A 400 21.65 -13.18 -33.36
CA GLN A 400 20.90 -12.69 -34.51
C GLN A 400 21.40 -13.32 -35.82
N ASN A 401 22.72 -13.43 -36.00
CA ASN A 401 23.31 -14.10 -37.16
C ASN A 401 22.98 -15.59 -37.21
N GLN A 402 22.98 -16.29 -36.06
CA GLN A 402 22.57 -17.69 -35.97
C GLN A 402 21.09 -17.87 -36.34
N LEU A 403 20.21 -16.97 -35.88
CA LEU A 403 18.79 -16.98 -36.25
C LEU A 403 18.59 -16.74 -37.75
N VAL A 404 19.34 -15.80 -38.35
CA VAL A 404 19.30 -15.55 -39.79
C VAL A 404 19.78 -16.77 -40.57
N GLN A 405 20.86 -17.43 -40.13
CA GLN A 405 21.35 -18.66 -40.77
C GLN A 405 20.34 -19.81 -40.69
N VAL A 406 19.67 -20.00 -39.54
CA VAL A 406 18.63 -21.03 -39.39
C VAL A 406 17.44 -20.73 -40.30
N ARG A 407 17.00 -19.47 -40.39
CA ARG A 407 15.91 -19.05 -41.29
C ARG A 407 16.28 -19.25 -42.76
N GLN A 408 17.49 -18.88 -43.16
CA GLN A 408 17.99 -19.11 -44.53
C GLN A 408 18.07 -20.60 -44.86
N GLY A 409 18.57 -21.44 -43.94
CA GLY A 409 18.60 -22.88 -44.12
C GLY A 409 17.20 -23.50 -44.26
N GLN A 410 16.23 -22.99 -43.49
CA GLN A 410 14.83 -23.41 -43.61
C GLN A 410 14.21 -22.97 -44.94
N GLU A 411 14.45 -21.72 -45.38
CA GLU A 411 13.98 -21.20 -46.67
C GLU A 411 14.57 -21.98 -47.85
N GLU A 412 15.87 -22.32 -47.82
CA GLU A 412 16.50 -23.16 -48.84
C GLU A 412 15.91 -24.57 -48.87
N MET A 413 15.61 -25.15 -47.71
CA MET A 413 14.98 -26.47 -47.63
C MET A 413 13.55 -26.44 -48.20
N ILE A 414 12.76 -25.41 -47.90
CA ILE A 414 11.43 -25.21 -48.50
C ILE A 414 11.55 -25.04 -50.02
N ARG A 415 12.52 -24.25 -50.49
CA ARG A 415 12.75 -24.03 -51.93
C ARG A 415 13.13 -25.33 -52.65
N ARG A 416 13.97 -26.17 -52.05
CA ARG A 416 14.33 -27.51 -52.58
C ARG A 416 13.10 -28.42 -52.66
N HIS A 417 12.29 -28.48 -51.61
CA HIS A 417 11.05 -29.28 -51.63
C HIS A 417 10.05 -28.77 -52.70
N GLN A 418 9.95 -27.46 -52.90
CA GLN A 418 9.10 -26.89 -53.96
C GLN A 418 9.62 -27.24 -55.36
N GLU A 419 10.94 -27.25 -55.57
CA GLU A 419 11.55 -27.66 -56.84
C GLU A 419 11.34 -29.16 -57.11
N GLU A 420 11.52 -30.00 -56.10
CA GLU A 420 11.27 -31.45 -56.18
C GLU A 420 9.80 -31.74 -56.48
N LEU A 421 8.87 -31.04 -55.86
CA LEU A 421 7.44 -31.13 -56.18
C LEU A 421 7.17 -30.70 -57.62
N ARG A 422 7.78 -29.60 -58.11
CA ARG A 422 7.61 -29.15 -59.50
C ARG A 422 8.08 -30.22 -60.50
N VAL A 423 9.26 -30.78 -60.27
CA VAL A 423 9.82 -31.85 -61.12
C VAL A 423 8.98 -33.13 -61.07
N LEU A 424 8.39 -33.47 -59.92
CA LEU A 424 7.49 -34.62 -59.81
C LEU A 424 6.17 -34.40 -60.57
N HIS A 425 5.60 -33.19 -60.53
CA HIS A 425 4.43 -32.85 -61.33
C HIS A 425 4.75 -32.90 -62.83
N GLU A 426 5.86 -32.30 -63.28
CA GLU A 426 6.28 -32.38 -64.68
C GLU A 426 6.50 -33.83 -65.15
N LYS A 427 7.08 -34.69 -64.31
CA LYS A 427 7.24 -36.12 -64.63
C LYS A 427 5.91 -36.85 -64.72
N LEU A 428 4.94 -36.50 -63.88
CA LEU A 428 3.60 -37.08 -63.90
C LEU A 428 2.86 -36.67 -65.19
N ASP A 429 2.95 -35.40 -65.57
CA ASP A 429 2.35 -34.86 -66.78
C ASP A 429 2.96 -35.52 -68.02
N VAL A 430 4.29 -35.58 -68.11
CA VAL A 430 4.99 -36.26 -69.20
C VAL A 430 4.65 -37.76 -69.25
N HIS A 431 4.51 -38.43 -68.09
CA HIS A 431 4.07 -39.83 -68.06
C HIS A 431 2.61 -39.99 -68.53
N SER A 432 1.74 -39.04 -68.18
CA SER A 432 0.35 -39.04 -68.63
C SER A 432 0.26 -38.85 -70.15
N ASP A 433 1.04 -37.93 -70.72
CA ASP A 433 1.11 -37.70 -72.17
C ASP A 433 1.70 -38.91 -72.91
N ILE A 434 2.79 -39.49 -72.40
CA ILE A 434 3.40 -40.69 -72.99
C ILE A 434 2.44 -41.88 -72.93
N SER A 435 1.69 -42.05 -71.85
CA SER A 435 0.73 -43.15 -71.74
C SER A 435 -0.48 -42.96 -72.66
N LEU A 436 -0.95 -41.71 -72.82
CA LEU A 436 -1.99 -41.34 -73.78
C LEU A 436 -1.53 -41.55 -75.23
N ASP A 437 -0.30 -41.20 -75.56
CA ASP A 437 0.25 -41.37 -76.91
C ASP A 437 0.55 -42.83 -77.24
N ARG A 438 1.01 -43.62 -76.26
CA ARG A 438 1.11 -45.09 -76.42
C ARG A 438 -0.26 -45.72 -76.64
N PHE A 439 -1.29 -45.27 -75.93
CA PHE A 439 -2.67 -45.72 -76.15
C PHE A 439 -3.16 -45.37 -77.57
N LYS A 440 -2.92 -44.15 -78.04
CA LYS A 440 -3.24 -43.72 -79.42
C LYS A 440 -2.47 -44.53 -80.48
N GLN A 441 -1.18 -44.81 -80.26
CA GLN A 441 -0.35 -45.61 -81.16
C GLN A 441 -0.83 -47.07 -81.20
N THR A 442 -1.16 -47.66 -80.05
CA THR A 442 -1.66 -49.04 -79.96
C THR A 442 -3.03 -49.16 -80.64
N ALA A 443 -3.90 -48.15 -80.48
CA ALA A 443 -5.17 -48.07 -81.19
C ALA A 443 -4.98 -47.90 -82.72
N MET A 444 -4.00 -47.09 -83.16
CA MET A 444 -3.67 -46.93 -84.58
C MET A 444 -3.02 -48.18 -85.20
N GLU A 445 -2.21 -48.94 -84.46
CA GLU A 445 -1.60 -50.19 -84.92
C GLU A 445 -2.60 -51.34 -85.01
N LEU A 446 -3.58 -51.39 -84.10
CA LEU A 446 -4.72 -52.32 -84.17
C LEU A 446 -5.63 -52.07 -85.39
N MET A 447 -5.68 -50.82 -85.87
CA MET A 447 -6.41 -50.45 -87.09
C MET A 447 -5.62 -50.71 -88.39
N LYS A 448 -4.32 -51.01 -88.30
CA LYS A 448 -3.45 -51.24 -89.46
C LYS A 448 -2.83 -52.64 -89.45
N LYS A 449 -3.63 -53.67 -89.66
CA LYS A 449 -3.12 -54.92 -90.28
C LYS A 449 -4.07 -55.43 -91.34
N PRO A 450 -3.52 -55.80 -92.52
CA PRO A 450 -3.44 -57.24 -92.76
C PRO A 450 -2.09 -57.73 -93.35
N THR A 451 -1.86 -59.02 -93.09
CA THR A 451 -1.13 -60.01 -93.91
C THR A 451 0.37 -60.25 -93.64
N ILE A 452 0.61 -61.52 -93.30
CA ILE A 452 1.88 -62.22 -93.08
C ILE A 452 2.68 -62.32 -94.38
N ARG A 453 3.98 -61.97 -94.35
CA ARG A 453 4.98 -62.53 -95.28
C ARG A 453 6.39 -62.58 -94.68
N VAL A 454 7.07 -63.66 -95.06
CA VAL A 454 8.33 -64.22 -94.53
C VAL A 454 9.52 -63.24 -94.60
N GLN A 455 10.36 -63.26 -93.56
CA GLN A 455 11.48 -62.34 -93.31
C GLN A 455 12.74 -62.71 -94.10
N THR A 456 13.27 -61.75 -94.86
CA THR A 456 14.61 -61.71 -95.50
C THR A 456 15.71 -61.31 -94.50
N SER A 457 16.99 -61.61 -94.78
CA SER A 457 18.11 -61.51 -93.80
C SER A 457 18.34 -60.13 -93.17
N LYS A 458 17.94 -59.03 -93.83
CA LYS A 458 17.96 -57.68 -93.21
C LYS A 458 16.97 -57.53 -92.04
N HIS A 459 15.92 -58.34 -92.03
CA HIS A 459 15.00 -58.43 -90.90
C HIS A 459 15.57 -59.25 -89.74
N LEU A 460 16.54 -60.14 -89.98
CA LEU A 460 17.23 -60.90 -88.93
C LEU A 460 18.28 -60.05 -88.21
N GLU A 461 19.05 -59.21 -88.92
CA GLU A 461 19.96 -58.23 -88.27
C GLU A 461 19.17 -57.21 -87.45
N ARG A 462 18.07 -56.71 -88.00
CA ARG A 462 17.18 -55.79 -87.26
C ARG A 462 16.46 -56.47 -86.09
N LEU A 463 16.21 -57.78 -86.18
CA LEU A 463 15.75 -58.59 -85.05
C LEU A 463 16.84 -58.77 -83.99
N ALA A 464 18.09 -59.00 -84.38
CA ALA A 464 19.21 -59.12 -83.45
C ALA A 464 19.52 -57.79 -82.73
N GLU A 465 19.43 -56.66 -83.44
CA GLU A 465 19.53 -55.32 -82.84
C GLU A 465 18.35 -55.06 -81.89
N LEU A 466 17.13 -55.45 -82.28
CA LEU A 466 15.97 -55.34 -81.39
C LEU A 466 16.12 -56.26 -80.17
N GLU A 467 16.57 -57.49 -80.33
CA GLU A 467 16.87 -58.43 -79.24
C GLU A 467 17.95 -57.87 -78.30
N GLN A 468 18.98 -57.22 -78.83
CA GLN A 468 19.99 -56.55 -78.03
C GLN A 468 19.40 -55.35 -77.26
N THR A 469 18.59 -54.51 -77.89
CA THR A 469 17.93 -53.40 -77.19
C THR A 469 16.92 -53.88 -76.15
N VAL A 470 16.25 -55.01 -76.39
CA VAL A 470 15.34 -55.65 -75.43
C VAL A 470 16.15 -56.22 -74.26
N ALA A 471 17.28 -56.88 -74.50
CA ALA A 471 18.16 -57.37 -73.44
C ALA A 471 18.75 -56.22 -72.59
N GLU A 472 19.17 -55.13 -73.22
CA GLU A 472 19.65 -53.93 -72.52
C GLU A 472 18.52 -53.25 -71.73
N GLN A 473 17.30 -53.19 -72.29
CA GLN A 473 16.11 -52.72 -71.58
C GLN A 473 15.77 -53.64 -70.39
N ASP A 474 15.83 -54.96 -70.54
CA ASP A 474 15.57 -55.92 -69.46
C ASP A 474 16.61 -55.84 -68.34
N ILE A 475 17.89 -55.63 -68.68
CA ILE A 475 18.97 -55.36 -67.69
C ILE A 475 18.71 -54.02 -66.97
N SER A 476 18.31 -52.98 -67.69
CA SER A 476 18.00 -51.69 -67.08
C SER A 476 16.74 -51.74 -66.19
N LEU A 477 15.71 -52.47 -66.61
CA LEU A 477 14.46 -52.65 -65.87
C LEU A 477 14.68 -53.52 -64.64
N SER A 478 15.50 -54.57 -64.73
CA SER A 478 15.87 -55.38 -63.56
C SER A 478 16.68 -54.56 -62.56
N SER A 479 17.62 -53.71 -63.02
CA SER A 479 18.35 -52.78 -62.15
C SER A 479 17.44 -51.74 -61.48
N ILE A 480 16.50 -51.15 -62.23
CA ILE A 480 15.52 -50.19 -61.68
C ILE A 480 14.57 -50.90 -60.71
N LYS A 481 14.13 -52.11 -61.02
CA LYS A 481 13.27 -52.93 -60.14
C LYS A 481 13.99 -53.29 -58.84
N GLU A 482 15.29 -53.58 -58.89
CA GLU A 482 16.10 -53.85 -57.70
C GLU A 482 16.33 -52.58 -56.88
N LYS A 483 16.64 -51.44 -57.53
CA LYS A 483 16.70 -50.13 -56.86
C LYS A 483 15.37 -49.76 -56.22
N LEU A 484 14.25 -49.99 -56.91
CA LEU A 484 12.90 -49.76 -56.38
C LEU A 484 12.69 -50.62 -55.13
N LYS A 485 12.99 -51.92 -55.18
CA LYS A 485 12.90 -52.83 -54.02
C LYS A 485 13.76 -52.37 -52.83
N LEU A 486 14.98 -51.90 -53.09
CA LEU A 486 15.85 -51.37 -52.03
C LEU A 486 15.30 -50.08 -51.44
N THR A 487 14.77 -49.17 -52.27
CA THR A 487 14.15 -47.93 -51.80
C THR A 487 12.84 -48.19 -51.04
N THR A 488 12.01 -49.13 -51.47
CA THR A 488 10.78 -49.51 -50.74
C THR A 488 11.13 -50.13 -49.39
N ALA A 489 12.14 -51.01 -49.34
CA ALA A 489 12.61 -51.59 -48.07
C ALA A 489 13.28 -50.55 -47.15
N ALA A 490 13.92 -49.51 -47.70
CA ALA A 490 14.44 -48.40 -46.91
C ALA A 490 13.32 -47.51 -46.37
N LEU A 491 12.29 -47.24 -47.17
CA LEU A 491 11.08 -46.52 -46.76
C LEU A 491 10.30 -47.26 -45.69
N GLU A 492 10.16 -48.59 -45.80
CA GLU A 492 9.52 -49.44 -44.79
C GLU A 492 10.31 -49.44 -43.47
N ARG A 493 11.65 -49.47 -43.53
CA ARG A 493 12.49 -49.32 -42.32
C ARG A 493 12.36 -47.94 -41.69
N GLN A 494 12.32 -46.88 -42.50
CA GLN A 494 12.13 -45.53 -41.98
C GLN A 494 10.76 -45.36 -41.34
N ARG A 495 9.70 -45.90 -41.98
CA ARG A 495 8.35 -45.95 -41.42
C ARG A 495 8.30 -46.70 -40.09
N SER A 496 8.94 -47.88 -40.00
CA SER A 496 8.95 -48.65 -38.76
C SER A 496 9.71 -47.95 -37.63
N ILE A 497 10.80 -47.23 -37.93
CA ILE A 497 11.52 -46.39 -36.95
C ILE A 497 10.63 -45.24 -36.48
N THR A 498 9.98 -44.52 -37.39
CA THR A 498 9.10 -43.40 -37.01
C THR A 498 7.89 -43.88 -36.21
N GLU A 499 7.34 -45.05 -36.54
CA GLU A 499 6.21 -45.65 -35.82
C GLU A 499 6.65 -46.13 -34.42
N ALA A 500 7.85 -46.69 -34.29
CA ALA A 500 8.42 -47.05 -32.99
C ALA A 500 8.67 -45.82 -32.11
N GLN A 501 9.20 -44.73 -32.67
CA GLN A 501 9.41 -43.46 -31.96
C GLN A 501 8.07 -42.85 -31.54
N ALA A 502 7.06 -42.84 -32.42
CA ALA A 502 5.72 -42.37 -32.08
C ALA A 502 5.11 -43.18 -30.93
N LYS A 503 5.26 -44.52 -30.93
CA LYS A 503 4.83 -45.39 -29.82
C LYS A 503 5.60 -45.12 -28.53
N GLU A 504 6.91 -44.86 -28.59
CA GLU A 504 7.70 -44.53 -27.41
C GLU A 504 7.29 -43.17 -26.81
N HIS A 505 7.00 -42.17 -27.65
CA HIS A 505 6.45 -40.89 -27.19
C HIS A 505 5.06 -41.04 -26.59
N ALA A 506 4.17 -41.83 -27.20
CA ALA A 506 2.87 -42.14 -26.65
C ALA A 506 2.98 -42.81 -25.26
N ASN A 507 3.87 -43.80 -25.11
CA ASN A 507 4.10 -44.46 -23.83
C ASN A 507 4.70 -43.52 -22.76
N LYS A 508 5.51 -42.54 -23.15
CA LYS A 508 6.04 -41.51 -22.22
C LYS A 508 4.94 -40.55 -21.77
N LEU A 509 4.04 -40.17 -22.68
CA LEU A 509 2.87 -39.36 -22.35
C LEU A 509 1.94 -40.12 -21.39
N GLU A 510 1.62 -41.38 -21.68
CA GLU A 510 0.78 -42.23 -20.82
C GLU A 510 1.38 -42.37 -19.41
N LYS A 511 2.70 -42.59 -19.29
CA LYS A 511 3.37 -42.63 -17.98
C LYS A 511 3.36 -41.30 -17.24
N LEU A 512 3.48 -40.18 -17.96
CA LEU A 512 3.37 -38.85 -17.36
C LEU A 512 1.94 -38.59 -16.87
N GLU A 513 0.94 -38.91 -17.69
CA GLU A 513 -0.47 -38.85 -17.33
C GLU A 513 -0.78 -39.72 -16.11
N GLU A 514 -0.29 -40.97 -16.07
CA GLU A 514 -0.41 -41.84 -14.90
C GLU A 514 0.22 -41.22 -13.66
N SER A 515 1.41 -40.60 -13.78
CA SER A 515 2.08 -39.93 -12.66
C SER A 515 1.28 -38.72 -12.15
N TYR A 516 0.68 -37.94 -13.05
CA TYR A 516 -0.18 -36.81 -12.69
C TYR A 516 -1.48 -37.30 -12.06
N VAL A 517 -2.09 -38.38 -12.56
CA VAL A 517 -3.27 -38.99 -11.96
C VAL A 517 -2.99 -39.51 -10.56
N VAL A 518 -1.81 -40.12 -10.32
CA VAL A 518 -1.40 -40.57 -8.98
C VAL A 518 -1.17 -39.37 -8.03
N GLN A 519 -0.52 -38.31 -8.50
CA GLN A 519 -0.33 -37.08 -7.70
C GLN A 519 -1.65 -36.39 -7.38
N LEU A 520 -2.56 -36.29 -8.35
CA LEU A 520 -3.90 -35.76 -8.14
C LEU A 520 -4.66 -36.59 -7.12
N LYS A 521 -4.60 -37.93 -7.20
CA LYS A 521 -5.23 -38.82 -6.21
C LYS A 521 -4.66 -38.64 -4.80
N ALA A 522 -3.35 -38.46 -4.68
CA ALA A 522 -2.70 -38.21 -3.40
C ALA A 522 -3.15 -36.86 -2.81
N LEU A 523 -3.12 -35.79 -3.61
CA LEU A 523 -3.60 -34.46 -3.19
C LEU A 523 -5.09 -34.47 -2.84
N THR A 524 -5.93 -35.17 -3.62
CA THR A 524 -7.35 -35.31 -3.28
C THR A 524 -7.53 -36.04 -1.96
N GLY A 525 -6.75 -37.10 -1.70
CA GLY A 525 -6.75 -37.81 -0.43
C GLY A 525 -6.34 -36.91 0.74
N GLU A 526 -5.27 -36.12 0.59
CA GLU A 526 -4.85 -35.15 1.60
C GLU A 526 -5.93 -34.09 1.86
N THR A 527 -6.62 -33.61 0.82
CA THR A 527 -7.73 -32.66 1.00
C THR A 527 -8.94 -33.29 1.69
N GLU A 528 -9.23 -34.57 1.44
CA GLU A 528 -10.29 -35.30 2.12
C GLU A 528 -9.94 -35.56 3.58
N ASP A 529 -8.68 -35.92 3.87
CA ASP A 529 -8.18 -36.08 5.24
C ASP A 529 -8.26 -34.76 6.01
N GLN A 530 -7.82 -33.64 5.42
CA GLN A 530 -7.94 -32.31 6.03
C GLN A 530 -9.40 -31.90 6.25
N ARG A 531 -10.29 -32.15 5.28
CA ARG A 531 -11.73 -31.94 5.45
C ARG A 531 -12.29 -32.79 6.59
N SER A 532 -11.88 -34.06 6.69
CA SER A 532 -12.32 -34.94 7.77
C SER A 532 -11.87 -34.44 9.14
N GLN A 533 -10.61 -33.98 9.26
CA GLN A 533 -10.07 -33.37 10.48
C GLN A 533 -10.83 -32.09 10.85
N MET A 534 -11.13 -31.22 9.87
CA MET A 534 -11.95 -30.02 10.08
C MET A 534 -13.35 -30.37 10.59
N THR A 535 -14.04 -31.33 9.96
CA THR A 535 -15.36 -31.77 10.43
C THR A 535 -15.32 -32.40 11.82
N GLN A 536 -14.21 -33.06 12.19
CA GLN A 536 -14.03 -33.61 13.53
C GLN A 536 -13.78 -32.51 14.56
N MET A 537 -12.91 -31.54 14.26
CA MET A 537 -12.71 -30.37 15.13
C MET A 537 -13.98 -29.54 15.30
N GLU A 538 -14.78 -29.38 14.23
CA GLU A 538 -16.08 -28.71 14.31
C GLU A 538 -17.06 -29.46 15.22
N LYS A 539 -17.10 -30.80 15.14
CA LYS A 539 -17.90 -31.64 16.05
C LYS A 539 -17.43 -31.52 17.50
N GLU A 540 -16.12 -31.56 17.73
CA GLU A 540 -15.53 -31.39 19.07
C GLU A 540 -15.83 -29.99 19.63
N MET A 541 -15.69 -28.94 18.82
CA MET A 541 -16.04 -27.58 19.21
C MET A 541 -17.54 -27.45 19.52
N ASN A 542 -18.41 -28.09 18.73
CA ASN A 542 -19.85 -28.09 18.99
C ASN A 542 -20.22 -28.85 20.27
N ASN A 543 -19.58 -30.00 20.53
CA ASN A 543 -19.75 -30.74 21.78
C ASN A 543 -19.28 -29.92 22.98
N LEU A 544 -18.11 -29.29 22.90
CA LEU A 544 -17.61 -28.40 23.95
C LEU A 544 -18.53 -27.19 24.18
N ARG A 545 -19.10 -26.63 23.11
CA ARG A 545 -20.11 -25.56 23.22
C ARG A 545 -21.37 -26.07 23.90
N MET A 546 -21.87 -27.25 23.56
CA MET A 546 -23.03 -27.86 24.20
C MET A 546 -22.76 -28.17 25.67
N ASP A 547 -21.59 -28.70 26.02
CA ASP A 547 -21.19 -28.97 27.40
C ASP A 547 -21.05 -27.68 28.21
N LEU A 548 -20.48 -26.62 27.61
CA LEU A 548 -20.41 -25.29 28.23
C LEU A 548 -21.80 -24.72 28.48
N GLU A 549 -22.72 -24.85 27.51
CA GLU A 549 -24.09 -24.38 27.64
C GLU A 549 -24.86 -25.19 28.70
N ALA A 550 -24.65 -26.52 28.76
CA ALA A 550 -25.19 -27.38 29.81
C ALA A 550 -24.63 -27.03 31.20
N GLN A 551 -23.33 -26.68 31.31
CA GLN A 551 -22.73 -26.21 32.56
C GLN A 551 -23.27 -24.83 32.98
N LYS A 552 -23.50 -23.92 32.03
CA LYS A 552 -24.17 -22.64 32.29
C LYS A 552 -25.61 -22.87 32.77
N GLU A 553 -26.36 -23.76 32.14
CA GLU A 553 -27.71 -24.10 32.59
C GLU A 553 -27.73 -24.77 33.97
N ALA A 554 -26.75 -25.63 34.28
CA ALA A 554 -26.60 -26.26 35.58
C ALA A 554 -26.17 -25.29 36.69
N THR A 555 -25.40 -24.25 36.36
CA THR A 555 -25.05 -23.17 37.30
C THR A 555 -26.19 -22.15 37.48
N VAL A 556 -27.04 -21.98 36.46
CA VAL A 556 -28.28 -21.17 36.54
C VAL A 556 -29.39 -21.89 37.32
N ARG A 557 -29.45 -23.24 37.29
CA ARG A 557 -30.34 -24.01 38.17
C ARG A 557 -29.79 -24.04 39.60
N SER A 558 -30.42 -23.25 40.48
CA SER A 558 -30.27 -23.15 41.95
C SER A 558 -29.14 -23.96 42.63
N PRO A 559 -28.17 -23.31 43.30
CA PRO A 559 -27.12 -24.00 44.07
C PRO A 559 -27.72 -24.89 45.17
N SER A 560 -27.21 -26.13 45.29
CA SER A 560 -27.59 -27.10 46.31
C SER A 560 -27.62 -26.50 47.72
N ASN A 561 -28.57 -26.92 48.55
CA ASN A 561 -28.83 -26.37 49.88
C ASN A 561 -27.59 -26.36 50.80
N THR A 562 -26.65 -27.28 50.59
CA THR A 562 -25.36 -27.32 51.30
C THR A 562 -24.45 -26.16 50.93
N MET A 563 -24.43 -25.74 49.66
CA MET A 563 -23.66 -24.59 49.20
C MET A 563 -24.30 -23.28 49.64
N LYS A 564 -25.64 -23.19 49.66
CA LYS A 564 -26.35 -22.02 50.25
C LYS A 564 -26.01 -21.85 51.73
N ASN A 565 -26.08 -22.91 52.52
CA ASN A 565 -25.74 -22.87 53.94
C ASN A 565 -24.26 -22.54 54.19
N LEU A 566 -23.35 -23.03 53.34
CA LEU A 566 -21.93 -22.69 53.43
C LEU A 566 -21.70 -21.22 53.09
N VAL A 567 -22.33 -20.70 52.03
CA VAL A 567 -22.24 -19.30 51.63
C VAL A 567 -22.84 -18.37 52.69
N GLU A 568 -23.96 -18.74 53.32
CA GLU A 568 -24.52 -17.96 54.44
C GLU A 568 -23.62 -17.98 55.67
N ARG A 569 -22.99 -19.13 55.97
CA ARG A 569 -22.02 -19.24 57.07
C ARG A 569 -20.77 -18.42 56.81
N LEU A 570 -20.26 -18.43 55.57
CA LEU A 570 -19.12 -17.61 55.15
C LEU A 570 -19.49 -16.12 55.15
N LYS A 571 -20.69 -15.74 54.73
CA LYS A 571 -21.19 -14.36 54.84
C LYS A 571 -21.29 -13.90 56.29
N ALA A 572 -21.77 -14.75 57.20
CA ALA A 572 -21.82 -14.44 58.63
C ALA A 572 -20.42 -14.28 59.24
N GLN A 573 -19.46 -15.14 58.85
CA GLN A 573 -18.06 -15.02 59.25
C GLN A 573 -17.40 -13.76 58.70
N LEU A 574 -17.69 -13.39 57.45
CA LEU A 574 -17.18 -12.18 56.81
C LEU A 574 -17.74 -10.93 57.48
N ALA A 575 -19.05 -10.89 57.78
CA ALA A 575 -19.67 -9.82 58.54
C ALA A 575 -19.10 -9.70 59.97
N GLN A 576 -18.75 -10.82 60.62
CA GLN A 576 -18.08 -10.80 61.92
C GLN A 576 -16.65 -10.26 61.81
N LYS A 577 -15.91 -10.64 60.77
CA LYS A 577 -14.55 -10.13 60.50
C LYS A 577 -14.56 -8.65 60.14
N GLU A 578 -15.55 -8.16 59.40
CA GLU A 578 -15.74 -6.75 59.13
C GLU A 578 -16.07 -5.95 60.40
N LYS A 579 -16.90 -6.49 61.31
CA LYS A 579 -17.13 -5.86 62.62
C LYS A 579 -15.85 -5.81 63.45
N GLN A 580 -15.04 -6.87 63.45
CA GLN A 580 -13.73 -6.90 64.10
C GLN A 580 -12.76 -5.88 63.48
N LEU A 581 -12.69 -5.79 62.15
CA LEU A 581 -11.87 -4.81 61.45
C LEU A 581 -12.32 -3.37 61.72
N LYS A 582 -13.64 -3.11 61.77
CA LYS A 582 -14.19 -1.80 62.15
C LYS A 582 -13.87 -1.44 63.60
N ALA A 583 -13.98 -2.41 64.52
CA ALA A 583 -13.61 -2.20 65.92
C ALA A 583 -12.10 -1.94 66.09
N LEU A 584 -11.25 -2.71 65.40
CA LEU A 584 -9.80 -2.50 65.41
C LEU A 584 -9.40 -1.19 64.73
N SER A 585 -10.07 -0.81 63.64
CA SER A 585 -9.84 0.48 62.97
C SER A 585 -10.27 1.64 63.86
N LYS A 586 -11.38 1.48 64.60
CA LYS A 586 -11.83 2.46 65.59
C LYS A 586 -10.85 2.56 66.77
N ALA A 587 -10.39 1.44 67.31
CA ALA A 587 -9.37 1.41 68.36
C ALA A 587 -8.02 1.99 67.89
N LEU A 588 -7.63 1.77 66.63
CA LEU A 588 -6.45 2.40 66.04
C LEU A 588 -6.63 3.90 65.82
N LEU A 589 -7.84 4.36 65.48
CA LEU A 589 -8.16 5.78 65.40
C LEU A 589 -8.16 6.43 66.79
N GLU A 590 -8.72 5.77 67.80
CA GLU A 590 -8.70 6.21 69.20
C GLU A 590 -7.26 6.24 69.73
N LEU A 591 -6.46 5.20 69.50
CA LEU A 591 -5.04 5.17 69.85
C LEU A 591 -4.24 6.25 69.11
N ARG A 592 -4.53 6.50 67.84
CA ARG A 592 -3.92 7.61 67.09
C ARG A 592 -4.35 8.95 67.67
N ALA A 593 -5.61 9.12 68.03
CA ALA A 593 -6.12 10.34 68.66
C ALA A 593 -5.52 10.58 70.04
N GLU A 594 -5.34 9.51 70.84
CA GLU A 594 -4.65 9.55 72.13
C GLU A 594 -3.16 9.84 71.96
N MET A 595 -2.49 9.23 70.98
CA MET A 595 -1.09 9.51 70.65
C MET A 595 -0.90 10.94 70.14
N THR A 596 -1.81 11.45 69.32
CA THR A 596 -1.79 12.85 68.87
C THR A 596 -2.10 13.79 70.01
N ALA A 597 -3.07 13.48 70.87
CA ALA A 597 -3.38 14.29 72.04
C ALA A 597 -2.23 14.27 73.05
N ALA A 598 -1.57 13.14 73.27
CA ALA A 598 -0.38 13.04 74.11
C ALA A 598 0.81 13.78 73.51
N ALA A 599 1.00 13.71 72.19
CA ALA A 599 2.02 14.48 71.48
C ALA A 599 1.73 15.98 71.51
N GLU A 600 0.47 16.39 71.33
CA GLU A 600 0.01 17.78 71.45
C GLU A 600 0.19 18.28 72.88
N GLN A 601 -0.21 17.50 73.89
CA GLN A 601 0.03 17.83 75.31
C GLN A 601 1.52 17.90 75.63
N GLN A 602 2.36 17.02 75.08
CA GLN A 602 3.82 17.11 75.24
C GLN A 602 4.39 18.34 74.52
N VAL A 603 3.85 18.71 73.36
CA VAL A 603 4.23 19.94 72.64
C VAL A 603 3.77 21.18 73.41
N ILE A 604 2.57 21.18 73.99
CA ILE A 604 2.04 22.26 74.82
C ILE A 604 2.85 22.36 76.12
N ALA A 605 3.14 21.25 76.80
CA ALA A 605 3.98 21.23 78.00
C ALA A 605 5.41 21.67 77.70
N ASN A 606 6.00 21.21 76.59
CA ASN A 606 7.31 21.67 76.13
C ASN A 606 7.27 23.14 75.68
N ALA A 607 6.16 23.63 75.14
CA ALA A 607 5.99 25.02 74.75
C ALA A 607 5.83 25.91 75.99
N ALA A 608 5.05 25.49 76.99
CA ALA A 608 4.90 26.16 78.28
C ALA A 608 6.22 26.15 79.06
N GLN A 609 6.95 25.03 79.08
CA GLN A 609 8.29 24.97 79.69
C GLN A 609 9.30 25.82 78.91
N ARG A 610 9.20 25.88 77.57
CA ARG A 610 10.00 26.80 76.77
C ARG A 610 9.63 28.24 77.06
N GLU A 611 8.36 28.57 77.17
CA GLU A 611 7.86 29.91 77.50
C GLU A 611 8.28 30.33 78.91
N GLU A 612 8.21 29.45 79.90
CA GLU A 612 8.77 29.66 81.24
C GLU A 612 10.29 29.81 81.21
N SER A 613 11.01 28.97 80.45
CA SER A 613 12.46 29.10 80.28
C SER A 613 12.83 30.39 79.55
N LEU A 614 11.99 30.87 78.63
CA LEU A 614 12.19 32.09 77.85
C LEU A 614 11.79 33.32 78.66
N ASN A 615 10.81 33.21 79.56
CA ASN A 615 10.49 34.22 80.57
C ASN A 615 11.60 34.32 81.61
N VAL A 616 12.15 33.19 82.08
CA VAL A 616 13.35 33.17 82.94
C VAL A 616 14.55 33.72 82.18
N GLN A 617 14.74 33.40 80.90
CA GLN A 617 15.81 33.95 80.07
C GLN A 617 15.63 35.45 79.83
N LEU A 618 14.41 35.93 79.58
CA LEU A 618 14.12 37.36 79.43
C LEU A 618 14.28 38.11 80.74
N LEU A 619 13.93 37.51 81.88
CA LEU A 619 14.15 38.06 83.21
C LEU A 619 15.65 38.11 83.52
N VAL A 620 16.39 37.04 83.22
CA VAL A 620 17.85 36.98 83.34
C VAL A 620 18.50 37.97 82.39
N ASP A 621 18.08 38.09 81.14
CA ASP A 621 18.61 39.05 80.16
C ASP A 621 18.30 40.49 80.56
N ARG A 622 17.11 40.75 81.13
CA ARG A 622 16.73 42.05 81.67
C ARG A 622 17.59 42.40 82.87
N HIS A 623 17.71 41.51 83.87
CA HIS A 623 18.62 41.72 85.00
C HIS A 623 20.08 41.80 84.57
N THR A 624 20.50 41.06 83.54
CA THR A 624 21.87 41.11 83.01
C THR A 624 22.10 42.41 82.25
N LYS A 625 21.10 42.95 81.55
CA LYS A 625 21.17 44.29 80.93
C LYS A 625 21.19 45.38 81.99
N ASP A 626 20.36 45.29 83.01
CA ASP A 626 20.31 46.26 84.12
C ASP A 626 21.62 46.21 84.93
N LEU A 627 22.15 45.02 85.21
CA LEU A 627 23.47 44.85 85.84
C LEU A 627 24.60 45.34 84.93
N LYS A 628 24.52 45.14 83.61
CA LYS A 628 25.50 45.70 82.66
C LYS A 628 25.44 47.22 82.62
N ALA A 629 24.24 47.81 82.66
CA ALA A 629 24.03 49.25 82.74
C ALA A 629 24.58 49.81 84.05
N GLN A 630 24.25 49.18 85.19
CA GLN A 630 24.81 49.54 86.49
C GLN A 630 26.34 49.38 86.53
N VAL A 631 26.91 48.35 85.91
CA VAL A 631 28.37 48.20 85.78
C VAL A 631 28.96 49.27 84.88
N HIS A 632 28.23 49.75 83.87
CA HIS A 632 28.69 50.84 83.02
C HIS A 632 28.61 52.18 83.76
N GLU A 633 27.50 52.47 84.44
CA GLU A 633 27.32 53.62 85.31
C GLU A 633 28.38 53.64 86.41
N LEU A 634 28.62 52.53 87.12
CA LEU A 634 29.68 52.41 88.11
C LEU A 634 31.09 52.58 87.50
N LYS A 635 31.30 52.18 86.25
CA LYS A 635 32.56 52.44 85.54
C LYS A 635 32.72 53.91 85.18
N GLU A 636 31.64 54.58 84.76
CA GLU A 636 31.63 56.02 84.48
C GLU A 636 31.78 56.83 85.75
N GLU A 637 31.11 56.47 86.85
CA GLU A 637 31.28 57.07 88.17
C GLU A 637 32.69 56.84 88.72
N LEU A 638 33.26 55.64 88.57
CA LEU A 638 34.66 55.38 88.91
C LEU A 638 35.62 56.23 88.06
N GLN A 639 35.31 56.43 86.79
CA GLN A 639 36.11 57.28 85.90
C GLN A 639 35.98 58.77 86.29
N ALA A 640 34.77 59.23 86.59
CA ALA A 640 34.50 60.57 87.09
C ALA A 640 35.18 60.81 88.45
N ALA A 641 35.18 59.84 89.36
CA ALA A 641 35.91 59.90 90.62
C ALA A 641 37.43 59.90 90.42
N LYS A 642 37.95 59.14 89.44
CA LYS A 642 39.37 59.18 89.05
C LYS A 642 39.76 60.54 88.47
N ASP A 643 38.91 61.13 87.65
CA ASP A 643 39.21 62.44 87.05
C ASP A 643 39.00 63.57 88.07
N PHE A 644 38.03 63.44 88.99
CA PHE A 644 37.87 64.33 90.14
C PHE A 644 39.09 64.26 91.06
N THR A 645 39.59 63.07 91.39
CA THR A 645 40.82 62.91 92.21
C THR A 645 42.06 63.43 91.49
N LYS A 646 42.20 63.26 90.17
CA LYS A 646 43.25 63.94 89.40
C LYS A 646 43.12 65.46 89.46
N SER A 647 41.91 66.00 89.29
CA SER A 647 41.66 67.44 89.40
C SER A 647 41.96 67.96 90.81
N SER A 648 41.60 67.20 91.84
CA SER A 648 41.89 67.50 93.24
C SER A 648 43.38 67.47 93.50
N ARG A 649 44.12 66.51 92.93
CA ARG A 649 45.59 66.48 93.00
C ARG A 649 46.23 67.65 92.26
N SER A 650 45.71 68.05 91.11
CA SER A 650 46.20 69.25 90.41
C SER A 650 45.94 70.52 91.22
N ARG A 651 44.78 70.64 91.86
CA ARG A 651 44.47 71.75 92.79
C ARG A 651 45.35 71.70 94.04
N GLU A 652 45.60 70.51 94.60
CA GLU A 652 46.51 70.31 95.73
C GLU A 652 47.94 70.72 95.35
N ASN A 653 48.40 70.41 94.15
CA ASN A 653 49.71 70.85 93.65
C ASN A 653 49.76 72.36 93.47
N ASN A 654 48.74 72.98 92.87
CA ASN A 654 48.67 74.44 92.76
C ASN A 654 48.65 75.12 94.14
N LEU A 655 47.91 74.57 95.10
CA LEU A 655 47.91 75.06 96.48
C LEU A 655 49.27 74.85 97.17
N LYS A 656 49.99 73.76 96.87
CA LYS A 656 51.38 73.58 97.33
C LYS A 656 52.30 74.64 96.73
N GLU A 657 52.19 74.93 95.44
CA GLU A 657 52.96 75.99 94.77
C GLU A 657 52.62 77.38 95.34
N GLU A 658 51.35 77.66 95.63
CA GLU A 658 50.92 78.90 96.31
C GLU A 658 51.47 78.98 97.74
N VAL A 659 51.43 77.88 98.51
CA VAL A 659 52.03 77.83 99.85
C VAL A 659 53.54 78.02 99.78
N GLU A 660 54.23 77.44 98.80
CA GLU A 660 55.66 77.67 98.57
C GLU A 660 55.94 79.12 98.17
N GLY A 661 55.11 79.73 97.32
CA GLY A 661 55.19 81.14 96.95
C GLY A 661 55.00 82.07 98.16
N LEU A 662 53.98 81.83 98.96
CA LEU A 662 53.73 82.56 100.21
C LEU A 662 54.87 82.36 101.22
N ASN A 663 55.46 81.17 101.28
CA ASN A 663 56.61 80.92 102.16
C ASN A 663 57.85 81.68 101.68
N GLN A 664 58.08 81.79 100.36
CA GLN A 664 59.13 82.64 99.79
C GLN A 664 58.88 84.12 100.09
N ASP A 665 57.64 84.59 100.00
CA ASP A 665 57.28 85.98 100.31
C ASP A 665 57.35 86.29 101.81
N ILE A 666 57.00 85.35 102.69
CA ILE A 666 57.25 85.46 104.14
C ILE A 666 58.74 85.54 104.42
N GLN A 667 59.57 84.72 103.77
CA GLN A 667 61.03 84.82 103.91
C GLN A 667 61.58 86.17 103.42
N ARG A 668 61.06 86.71 102.30
CA ARG A 668 61.42 88.05 101.82
C ARG A 668 60.98 89.12 102.82
N SER A 669 59.76 89.01 103.34
CA SER A 669 59.21 89.92 104.36
C SER A 669 60.03 89.89 105.66
N GLN A 670 60.43 88.71 106.13
CA GLN A 670 61.33 88.57 107.28
C GLN A 670 62.72 89.18 107.02
N LYS A 671 63.27 89.04 105.80
CA LYS A 671 64.52 89.72 105.42
C LYS A 671 64.35 91.24 105.40
N THR A 672 63.24 91.77 104.88
CA THR A 672 62.95 93.20 104.91
C THR A 672 62.70 93.71 106.32
N GLN A 673 62.04 92.93 107.18
CA GLN A 673 61.82 93.28 108.58
C GLN A 673 63.15 93.33 109.35
N LYS A 674 64.07 92.39 109.10
CA LYS A 674 65.42 92.46 109.67
C LYS A 674 66.20 93.68 109.19
N ARG A 675 66.07 94.08 107.90
CA ARG A 675 66.65 95.32 107.37
C ARG A 675 66.07 96.56 108.03
N LEU A 676 64.74 96.66 108.12
CA LEU A 676 64.07 97.77 108.78
C LEU A 676 64.37 97.83 110.29
N GLN A 677 64.60 96.68 110.93
CA GLN A 677 65.02 96.62 112.32
C GLN A 677 66.46 97.11 112.50
N ALA A 678 67.37 96.79 111.58
CA ALA A 678 68.70 97.37 111.55
C ALA A 678 68.67 98.89 111.28
N GLU A 679 67.87 99.37 110.32
CA GLU A 679 67.67 100.81 110.08
C GLU A 679 67.03 101.52 111.29
N LYS A 680 66.14 100.83 112.01
CA LYS A 680 65.57 101.35 113.26
C LYS A 680 66.63 101.47 114.34
N GLU A 681 67.48 100.47 114.52
CA GLU A 681 68.61 100.51 115.47
C GLU A 681 69.62 101.62 115.11
N GLU A 682 69.90 101.81 113.82
CA GLU A 682 70.75 102.90 113.31
C GLU A 682 70.11 104.28 113.57
N ARG A 683 68.82 104.43 113.32
CA ARG A 683 68.06 105.66 113.66
C ARG A 683 67.96 105.89 115.15
N GLU A 684 67.87 104.85 115.97
CA GLU A 684 67.91 104.97 117.44
C GLU A 684 69.29 105.41 117.94
N GLN A 685 70.38 105.00 117.28
CA GLN A 685 71.73 105.51 117.53
C GLN A 685 71.86 106.98 117.10
N GLU A 686 71.38 107.36 115.92
CA GLU A 686 71.32 108.77 115.47
C GLU A 686 70.49 109.64 116.44
N VAL A 687 69.38 109.12 116.97
CA VAL A 687 68.56 109.82 117.99
C VAL A 687 69.29 109.93 119.32
N LEU A 688 70.11 108.95 119.72
CA LEU A 688 70.96 109.06 120.91
C LEU A 688 72.05 110.13 120.73
N GLU A 689 72.66 110.22 119.55
CA GLU A 689 73.63 111.26 119.20
C GLU A 689 72.98 112.66 119.15
N LEU A 690 71.81 112.79 118.51
CA LEU A 690 71.03 114.02 118.49
C LEU A 690 70.54 114.40 119.90
N LYS A 691 70.21 113.43 120.77
CA LYS A 691 69.90 113.70 122.19
C LYS A 691 71.11 114.17 122.98
N GLN A 692 72.33 113.75 122.65
CA GLN A 692 73.56 114.31 123.24
C GLN A 692 73.87 115.71 122.70
N GLN A 693 73.62 115.98 121.42
CA GLN A 693 73.76 117.32 120.83
C GLN A 693 72.72 118.30 121.38
N VAL A 694 71.46 117.87 121.56
CA VAL A 694 70.42 118.66 122.21
C VAL A 694 70.80 118.95 123.67
N LYS A 695 71.33 117.99 124.44
CA LYS A 695 71.79 118.25 125.83
C LYS A 695 72.95 119.27 125.93
N ARG A 696 73.82 119.36 124.92
CA ARG A 696 74.87 120.41 124.83
C ARG A 696 74.31 121.78 124.42
N LEU A 697 73.18 121.80 123.72
CA LEU A 697 72.48 123.04 123.32
C LEU A 697 71.46 123.51 124.37
N THR A 698 70.90 122.63 125.22
CA THR A 698 69.96 122.98 126.30
C THR A 698 70.63 123.63 127.51
N THR A 699 71.95 123.54 127.65
CA THR A 699 72.69 124.24 128.71
C THR A 699 73.05 125.69 128.37
N ALA A 700 72.83 126.16 127.14
CA ALA A 700 73.32 127.46 126.70
C ALA A 700 72.25 128.55 126.45
N LEU A 701 70.94 128.24 126.41
CA LEU A 701 69.94 129.25 126.01
C LEU A 701 68.63 129.18 126.80
N GLN A 702 68.72 129.47 128.10
CA GLN A 702 67.56 129.81 128.92
C GLN A 702 67.91 130.84 130.02
N ILE A 703 68.35 132.05 129.62
CA ILE A 703 68.18 133.33 130.34
C ILE A 703 68.28 134.49 129.30
N HIS A 704 67.24 135.32 129.30
CA HIS A 704 66.97 136.59 128.58
C HIS A 704 66.47 136.61 127.12
N ALA A 705 65.50 137.51 126.92
CA ALA A 705 64.56 137.67 125.82
C ALA A 705 64.91 138.82 124.86
N GLU A 706 64.39 138.75 123.61
CA GLU A 706 63.67 139.79 122.82
C GLU A 706 63.91 139.77 121.27
N ALA A 707 62.81 140.04 120.53
CA ALA A 707 62.65 140.64 119.19
C ALA A 707 62.61 139.83 117.84
N ALA A 708 61.39 139.84 117.22
CA ALA A 708 60.98 140.24 115.83
C ALA A 708 61.06 139.35 114.53
N SER A 709 59.86 138.95 114.03
CA SER A 709 59.23 139.17 112.67
C SER A 709 59.31 138.20 111.43
N LYS A 710 58.09 137.88 110.88
CA LYS A 710 57.58 137.66 109.46
C LYS A 710 57.60 136.27 108.72
N GLY A 711 56.50 135.97 107.96
CA GLY A 711 56.03 134.68 107.32
C GLY A 711 56.58 134.32 105.91
N PRO A 712 55.88 133.67 104.89
CA PRO A 712 54.55 133.01 104.74
C PRO A 712 54.52 131.63 103.95
N THR A 713 53.49 130.75 104.07
CA THR A 713 53.35 129.47 103.28
C THR A 713 51.90 129.01 102.99
N ILE A 714 51.18 129.72 102.10
CA ILE A 714 49.82 129.35 101.64
C ILE A 714 49.71 129.15 100.10
N GLU A 715 50.80 129.20 99.34
CA GLU A 715 50.78 129.03 97.86
C GLU A 715 51.20 127.64 97.33
N ASN A 716 51.63 126.71 98.18
CA ASN A 716 52.19 125.41 97.73
C ASN A 716 51.18 124.25 97.70
N LEU A 717 49.95 124.42 98.20
CA LEU A 717 48.94 123.35 98.21
C LEU A 717 47.98 123.39 97.01
N GLN A 718 47.84 124.53 96.32
CA GLN A 718 46.96 124.64 95.14
C GLN A 718 47.61 124.20 93.81
N ARG A 719 48.94 124.01 93.76
CA ARG A 719 49.67 123.52 92.56
C ARG A 719 49.74 121.99 92.41
N LYS A 720 49.34 121.23 93.44
CA LYS A 720 49.47 119.76 93.45
C LYS A 720 48.23 119.01 92.97
N ILE A 721 47.07 119.69 92.88
CA ILE A 721 45.81 119.09 92.45
C ILE A 721 45.68 119.06 90.91
N ARG A 722 46.26 120.02 90.17
CA ARG A 722 46.14 120.10 88.69
C ARG A 722 47.06 119.17 87.87
N ARG A 723 47.92 118.35 88.50
CA ARG A 723 48.85 117.45 87.79
C ARG A 723 48.39 115.99 87.71
N LEU A 724 47.44 115.57 88.54
CA LEU A 724 46.99 114.17 88.57
C LEU A 724 45.81 113.89 87.62
N GLU A 725 45.17 114.92 87.08
CA GLU A 725 44.05 114.77 86.13
C GLU A 725 44.52 114.60 84.66
N SER A 726 45.82 114.77 84.36
CA SER A 726 46.36 114.73 82.98
C SER A 726 46.93 113.37 82.53
N ASP A 727 47.09 112.39 83.43
CA ASP A 727 47.85 111.16 83.15
C ASP A 727 46.98 109.92 82.83
N LEU A 728 45.64 110.04 82.79
CA LEU A 728 44.73 108.89 82.63
C LEU A 728 44.14 108.67 81.21
N GLU A 729 44.50 109.47 80.20
CA GLU A 729 43.71 109.52 78.94
C GLU A 729 44.38 108.99 77.65
N LYS A 730 45.53 108.30 77.67
CA LYS A 730 46.18 107.86 76.39
C LYS A 730 46.93 106.52 76.43
N ARG A 731 46.25 105.38 76.30
CA ARG A 731 46.81 104.14 75.68
C ARG A 731 45.77 103.02 75.52
N ALA A 732 45.12 102.97 74.36
CA ALA A 732 44.51 101.78 73.79
C ALA A 732 44.57 101.91 72.26
N GLU A 733 45.20 100.96 71.53
CA GLU A 733 44.88 100.58 70.13
C GLU A 733 45.89 99.61 69.44
N VAL A 734 45.36 98.78 68.49
CA VAL A 734 45.95 98.21 67.21
C VAL A 734 46.61 96.79 67.24
N LYS A 735 46.50 95.82 66.27
CA LYS A 735 45.78 95.56 64.97
C LYS A 735 46.01 94.08 64.45
N GLU A 736 45.20 93.63 63.47
CA GLU A 736 45.32 92.44 62.55
C GLU A 736 45.87 92.80 61.14
N ASP A 737 46.26 91.81 60.29
CA ASP A 737 46.67 91.97 58.85
C ASP A 737 46.26 90.76 57.91
N PRO A 738 45.99 90.94 56.58
CA PRO A 738 45.24 90.01 55.69
C PRO A 738 45.99 89.40 54.46
N GLY A 739 45.61 88.20 53.98
CA GLY A 739 46.22 87.59 52.78
C GLY A 739 45.67 86.25 52.21
N LYS A 740 44.34 85.97 52.20
CA LYS A 740 43.75 84.70 51.70
C LYS A 740 42.54 84.91 50.77
N THR A 741 42.73 85.11 49.46
CA THR A 741 41.58 85.26 48.53
C THR A 741 41.63 84.41 47.26
N LYS A 742 42.74 83.71 46.95
CA LYS A 742 42.84 82.90 45.72
C LYS A 742 42.62 81.40 45.91
N GLU A 743 42.97 80.84 47.07
CA GLU A 743 42.71 79.42 47.39
C GLU A 743 41.25 79.12 47.76
N GLU A 744 40.49 80.13 48.22
CA GLU A 744 39.08 79.96 48.56
C GLU A 744 38.18 79.83 47.32
N ILE A 745 38.54 80.48 46.20
CA ILE A 745 37.78 80.42 44.96
C ILE A 745 37.87 79.02 44.32
N VAL A 746 39.06 78.41 44.32
CA VAL A 746 39.26 77.04 43.78
C VAL A 746 38.54 76.01 44.64
N ARG A 747 38.62 76.12 45.98
CA ARG A 747 37.85 75.24 46.88
C ARG A 747 36.34 75.43 46.72
N TRP A 748 35.88 76.65 46.41
CA TRP A 748 34.47 76.92 46.14
C TRP A 748 33.97 76.27 44.84
N GLU A 749 34.75 76.33 43.75
CA GLU A 749 34.40 75.68 42.48
C GLU A 749 34.35 74.15 42.58
N GLU A 750 35.28 73.55 43.33
CA GLU A 750 35.29 72.11 43.61
C GLU A 750 34.14 71.70 44.53
N SER A 751 33.84 72.48 45.57
CA SER A 751 32.65 72.28 46.40
C SER A 751 31.36 72.35 45.57
N LYS A 752 31.26 73.29 44.61
CA LYS A 752 30.07 73.40 43.74
C LYS A 752 29.92 72.23 42.78
N LYS A 753 31.03 71.68 42.25
CA LYS A 753 31.02 70.47 41.42
C LYS A 753 30.59 69.23 42.19
N TRP A 754 31.04 69.09 43.44
CA TRP A 754 30.58 68.01 44.33
C TRP A 754 29.11 68.19 44.71
N GLN A 755 28.67 69.42 44.95
CA GLN A 755 27.27 69.74 45.22
C GLN A 755 26.36 69.42 44.02
N ALA A 756 26.80 69.73 42.80
CA ALA A 756 26.08 69.39 41.57
C ALA A 756 26.00 67.87 41.33
N ARG A 757 27.08 67.12 41.61
CA ARG A 757 27.07 65.64 41.54
C ARG A 757 26.15 65.02 42.58
N MET A 758 26.16 65.54 43.80
CA MET A 758 25.29 65.07 44.88
C MET A 758 23.82 65.35 44.60
N GLU A 759 23.48 66.54 44.08
CA GLU A 759 22.10 66.85 43.66
C GLU A 759 21.64 65.99 42.47
N LYS A 760 22.55 65.62 41.54
CA LYS A 760 22.22 64.70 40.43
C LYS A 760 21.91 63.28 40.92
N VAL A 761 22.69 62.76 41.87
CA VAL A 761 22.43 61.46 42.51
C VAL A 761 21.12 61.51 43.32
N LYS A 762 20.88 62.58 44.06
CA LYS A 762 19.65 62.79 44.84
C LYS A 762 18.42 62.85 43.95
N ASN A 763 18.50 63.50 42.79
CA ASN A 763 17.40 63.51 41.82
C ASN A 763 17.16 62.12 41.20
N SER A 764 18.23 61.37 40.88
CA SER A 764 18.09 60.00 40.38
C SER A 764 17.51 59.05 41.43
N LEU A 765 17.84 59.24 42.71
CA LEU A 765 17.27 58.46 43.81
C LEU A 765 15.77 58.76 43.97
N LYS A 766 15.39 60.05 43.92
CA LYS A 766 13.98 60.47 43.95
C LYS A 766 13.16 59.96 42.76
N GLU A 767 13.75 59.87 41.57
CA GLU A 767 13.09 59.23 40.42
C GLU A 767 12.90 57.72 40.65
N ARG A 768 13.92 57.02 41.17
CA ARG A 768 13.79 55.60 41.51
C ARG A 768 12.80 55.33 42.63
N GLU A 769 12.71 56.22 43.62
CA GLU A 769 11.68 56.15 44.67
C GLU A 769 10.27 56.31 44.09
N ARG A 770 10.06 57.26 43.16
CA ARG A 770 8.77 57.42 42.46
C ARG A 770 8.43 56.23 41.56
N ASP A 771 9.40 55.68 40.85
CA ASP A 771 9.22 54.47 40.05
C ASP A 771 8.80 53.30 40.95
N ASN A 772 9.45 53.13 42.10
CA ASN A 772 9.14 52.08 43.06
C ASN A 772 7.75 52.26 43.70
N GLU A 773 7.35 53.49 43.99
CA GLU A 773 5.97 53.81 44.41
C GLU A 773 4.96 53.50 43.31
N SER A 774 5.28 53.79 42.05
CA SER A 774 4.40 53.49 40.90
C SER A 774 4.24 51.98 40.69
N LEU A 775 5.32 51.21 40.78
CA LEU A 775 5.32 49.76 40.70
C LEU A 775 4.60 49.12 41.90
N SER A 776 4.77 49.69 43.10
CA SER A 776 4.04 49.26 44.29
C SER A 776 2.53 49.50 44.16
N LYS A 777 2.12 50.63 43.56
CA LYS A 777 0.72 50.90 43.22
C LYS A 777 0.18 49.95 42.16
N GLN A 778 0.96 49.66 41.11
CA GLN A 778 0.59 48.68 40.08
C GLN A 778 0.44 47.26 40.67
N LEU A 779 1.36 46.83 41.54
CA LEU A 779 1.24 45.57 42.29
C LEU A 779 0.02 45.54 43.20
N GLY A 780 -0.32 46.67 43.84
CA GLY A 780 -1.57 46.83 44.59
C GLY A 780 -2.80 46.62 43.70
N THR A 781 -2.87 47.30 42.55
CA THR A 781 -3.98 47.14 41.61
C THR A 781 -4.11 45.72 41.04
N LEU A 782 -2.99 45.04 40.76
CA LEU A 782 -3.00 43.66 40.30
C LEU A 782 -3.47 42.70 41.39
N ARG A 783 -3.05 42.91 42.65
CA ARG A 783 -3.56 42.14 43.79
C ARG A 783 -5.05 42.35 44.02
N ASP A 784 -5.55 43.57 43.89
CA ASP A 784 -6.98 43.87 44.02
C ASP A 784 -7.80 43.26 42.87
N LEU A 785 -7.29 43.29 41.64
CA LEU A 785 -7.91 42.61 40.50
C LEU A 785 -7.92 41.09 40.69
N TYR A 786 -6.83 40.52 41.21
CA TYR A 786 -6.76 39.10 41.55
C TYR A 786 -7.76 38.73 42.65
N ALA A 787 -7.84 39.54 43.71
CA ALA A 787 -8.80 39.33 44.80
C ALA A 787 -10.26 39.48 44.33
N ARG A 788 -10.54 40.39 43.39
CA ARG A 788 -11.85 40.52 42.73
C ARG A 788 -12.17 39.31 41.87
N LEU A 789 -11.21 38.81 41.07
CA LEU A 789 -11.37 37.58 40.28
C LEU A 789 -11.57 36.35 41.18
N GLU A 790 -10.89 36.29 42.32
CA GLU A 790 -11.08 35.23 43.32
C GLU A 790 -12.45 35.32 44.01
N GLN A 791 -12.92 36.53 44.31
CA GLN A 791 -14.27 36.76 44.80
C GLN A 791 -15.34 36.45 43.75
N GLU A 792 -15.12 36.77 42.47
CA GLU A 792 -16.01 36.41 41.37
C GLU A 792 -16.02 34.91 41.12
N LYS A 793 -14.86 34.24 41.17
CA LYS A 793 -14.77 32.77 41.13
C LYS A 793 -15.51 32.13 42.29
N ALA A 794 -15.36 32.66 43.51
CA ALA A 794 -16.09 32.20 44.68
C ALA A 794 -17.60 32.52 44.60
N ALA A 795 -17.98 33.65 44.00
CA ALA A 795 -19.38 34.03 43.77
C ALA A 795 -20.03 33.19 42.66
N LEU A 796 -19.29 32.83 41.60
CA LEU A 796 -19.72 31.92 40.54
C LEU A 796 -19.82 30.49 41.06
N GLN A 797 -18.88 30.03 41.89
CA GLN A 797 -19.00 28.76 42.60
C GLN A 797 -20.18 28.74 43.57
N ARG A 798 -20.48 29.86 44.24
CA ARG A 798 -21.68 30.00 45.08
C ARG A 798 -22.96 30.05 44.25
N LYS A 799 -22.97 30.71 43.09
CA LYS A 799 -24.11 30.73 42.15
C LYS A 799 -24.36 29.36 41.50
N LEU A 800 -23.30 28.57 41.27
CA LEU A 800 -23.39 27.18 40.80
C LEU A 800 -23.97 26.25 41.88
N LYS A 801 -23.67 26.52 43.16
CA LYS A 801 -24.20 25.76 44.30
C LYS A 801 -25.59 26.23 44.76
N ALA A 802 -25.96 27.49 44.50
CA ALA A 802 -27.22 28.09 44.97
C ALA A 802 -28.34 28.15 43.91
N ARG A 803 -28.11 27.67 42.68
CA ARG A 803 -29.16 27.54 41.65
C ARG A 803 -29.55 26.07 41.42
N GLY A 804 -29.79 25.36 42.52
CA GLY A 804 -30.87 24.39 42.55
C GLY A 804 -32.17 25.17 42.74
N VAL A 805 -33.21 24.82 41.99
CA VAL A 805 -34.54 25.45 41.92
C VAL A 805 -34.73 26.41 40.71
N THR A 806 -35.25 25.79 39.65
CA THR A 806 -36.13 26.29 38.58
C THR A 806 -35.56 26.97 37.32
N VAL A 807 -35.98 26.34 36.19
CA VAL A 807 -36.02 26.75 34.77
C VAL A 807 -34.73 26.63 33.94
N ASP A 808 -34.55 25.47 33.26
CA ASP A 808 -34.69 25.30 31.78
C ASP A 808 -34.41 23.82 31.38
N PRO A 809 -35.37 23.00 30.89
CA PRO A 809 -35.24 21.53 30.89
C PRO A 809 -34.42 20.92 29.75
N VAL A 810 -33.83 21.68 28.82
CA VAL A 810 -33.17 21.10 27.63
C VAL A 810 -31.64 21.03 27.73
N VAL A 811 -31.02 21.84 28.59
CA VAL A 811 -29.56 21.79 28.82
C VAL A 811 -29.19 20.87 29.98
N GLY A 812 -30.07 20.73 30.98
CA GLY A 812 -29.90 19.77 32.08
C GLY A 812 -29.98 18.31 31.62
N VAL A 813 -30.81 17.99 30.62
CA VAL A 813 -30.91 16.63 30.07
C VAL A 813 -29.61 16.25 29.33
N ARG A 814 -29.02 17.15 28.55
CA ARG A 814 -27.74 16.87 27.87
C ARG A 814 -26.53 16.82 28.80
N SER A 815 -26.51 17.62 29.86
CA SER A 815 -25.44 17.55 30.86
C SER A 815 -25.56 16.30 31.72
N THR A 816 -26.79 15.90 32.08
CA THR A 816 -27.03 14.64 32.82
C THR A 816 -26.93 13.41 31.94
N GLU A 817 -27.17 13.51 30.63
CA GLU A 817 -26.88 12.44 29.65
C GLU A 817 -25.39 12.32 29.41
N MET A 818 -24.64 13.43 29.26
CA MET A 818 -23.18 13.36 29.15
C MET A 818 -22.53 12.89 30.46
N GLU A 819 -23.05 13.28 31.63
CA GLU A 819 -22.60 12.77 32.93
C GLU A 819 -22.98 11.29 33.12
N ARG A 820 -24.17 10.86 32.66
CA ARG A 820 -24.54 9.43 32.62
C ARG A 820 -23.68 8.65 31.64
N GLU A 821 -23.40 9.17 30.45
CA GLU A 821 -22.50 8.54 29.47
C GLU A 821 -21.07 8.49 29.99
N LEU A 822 -20.59 9.50 30.74
CA LEU A 822 -19.29 9.45 31.40
C LEU A 822 -19.28 8.51 32.61
N GLU A 823 -20.38 8.41 33.35
CA GLU A 823 -20.55 7.46 34.45
C GLU A 823 -20.72 6.03 33.94
N ASP A 824 -21.35 5.84 32.79
CA ASP A 824 -21.53 4.55 32.12
C ASP A 824 -20.25 4.16 31.39
N LEU A 825 -19.48 5.10 30.83
CA LEU A 825 -18.12 4.85 30.33
C LEU A 825 -17.13 4.61 31.47
N ARG A 826 -17.30 5.22 32.65
CA ARG A 826 -16.51 4.93 33.86
C ARG A 826 -16.92 3.59 34.48
N ARG A 827 -18.22 3.26 34.50
CA ARG A 827 -18.70 1.94 34.90
C ARG A 827 -18.21 0.89 33.92
N ASN A 828 -18.33 1.09 32.62
CA ASN A 828 -17.80 0.20 31.59
C ASN A 828 -16.27 0.10 31.67
N ASN A 829 -15.53 1.18 31.94
CA ASN A 829 -14.10 1.08 32.19
C ASN A 829 -13.79 0.32 33.47
N SER A 830 -14.54 0.54 34.56
CA SER A 830 -14.36 -0.22 35.80
C SER A 830 -14.79 -1.69 35.63
N GLU A 831 -15.79 -1.97 34.80
CA GLU A 831 -16.26 -3.30 34.45
C GLU A 831 -15.27 -3.98 33.53
N LEU A 832 -14.68 -3.27 32.55
CA LEU A 832 -13.60 -3.77 31.70
C LEU A 832 -12.31 -3.95 32.49
N GLU A 833 -11.99 -3.07 33.44
CA GLU A 833 -10.87 -3.24 34.37
C GLU A 833 -11.13 -4.43 35.29
N THR A 834 -12.34 -4.60 35.82
CA THR A 834 -12.69 -5.78 36.62
C THR A 834 -12.71 -7.05 35.77
N GLN A 835 -13.15 -7.00 34.52
CA GLN A 835 -13.08 -8.09 33.53
C GLN A 835 -11.63 -8.39 33.15
N ILE A 836 -10.76 -7.39 33.02
CA ILE A 836 -9.33 -7.58 32.82
C ILE A 836 -8.69 -8.15 34.08
N THR A 837 -9.10 -7.75 35.28
CA THR A 837 -8.59 -8.35 36.52
C THR A 837 -9.14 -9.76 36.76
N THR A 838 -10.38 -10.04 36.37
CA THR A 838 -10.98 -11.38 36.47
C THR A 838 -10.49 -12.28 35.35
N LEU A 839 -10.22 -11.79 34.14
CA LEU A 839 -9.50 -12.51 33.10
C LEU A 839 -8.05 -12.74 33.51
N LYS A 840 -7.38 -11.77 34.15
CA LYS A 840 -6.04 -11.97 34.74
C LYS A 840 -6.07 -12.95 35.92
N GLN A 841 -7.14 -13.01 36.71
CA GLN A 841 -7.34 -13.98 37.78
C GLN A 841 -7.81 -15.36 37.26
N GLN A 842 -8.53 -15.43 36.14
CA GLN A 842 -8.95 -16.68 35.48
C GLN A 842 -7.80 -17.26 34.64
N GLN A 843 -6.95 -16.41 34.06
CA GLN A 843 -5.70 -16.79 33.41
C GLN A 843 -4.59 -17.08 34.44
N ALA A 844 -4.74 -16.58 35.66
CA ALA A 844 -4.07 -17.08 36.85
C ALA A 844 -4.94 -18.14 37.54
N VAL A 845 -5.21 -19.26 36.86
CA VAL A 845 -5.34 -20.53 37.59
C VAL A 845 -4.17 -20.55 38.57
N PRO A 846 -4.35 -20.79 39.88
CA PRO A 846 -3.23 -20.90 40.79
C PRO A 846 -2.28 -21.89 40.12
N ARG A 847 -1.09 -21.43 39.72
CA ARG A 847 -0.07 -22.32 39.14
C ARG A 847 0.13 -23.52 40.06
N ASP A 848 -0.17 -23.35 41.34
CA ASP A 848 -0.19 -24.35 42.39
C ASP A 848 -1.33 -25.38 42.25
N ASP A 849 -2.60 -25.07 41.94
CA ASP A 849 -3.65 -26.11 41.80
C ASP A 849 -3.51 -26.90 40.50
N ALA A 850 -3.08 -26.24 39.42
CA ALA A 850 -2.74 -26.93 38.17
C ALA A 850 -1.41 -27.71 38.30
N MET A 851 -0.42 -27.21 39.05
CA MET A 851 0.77 -27.98 39.41
C MET A 851 0.43 -29.12 40.35
N GLU A 852 -0.46 -28.95 41.32
CA GLU A 852 -0.85 -29.98 42.29
C GLU A 852 -1.62 -31.07 41.55
N ASN A 853 -2.53 -30.74 40.62
CA ASN A 853 -3.15 -31.74 39.75
C ASN A 853 -2.15 -32.42 38.80
N LEU A 854 -1.18 -31.68 38.23
CA LEU A 854 -0.11 -32.28 37.41
C LEU A 854 0.89 -33.09 38.23
N LYS A 855 1.17 -32.70 39.48
CA LYS A 855 2.01 -33.43 40.43
C LYS A 855 1.28 -34.67 40.90
N LEU A 856 -0.02 -34.59 41.19
CA LEU A 856 -0.85 -35.74 41.56
C LEU A 856 -1.00 -36.69 40.37
N GLN A 857 -1.19 -36.18 39.14
CA GLN A 857 -1.17 -36.99 37.93
C GLN A 857 0.21 -37.60 37.67
N ASN A 858 1.30 -36.85 37.84
CA ASN A 858 2.65 -37.39 37.76
C ASN A 858 2.91 -38.41 38.85
N HIS A 859 2.38 -38.24 40.06
CA HIS A 859 2.54 -39.20 41.15
C HIS A 859 1.73 -40.48 40.89
N ILE A 860 0.52 -40.36 40.33
CA ILE A 860 -0.30 -41.50 39.90
C ILE A 860 0.34 -42.20 38.69
N LEU A 861 0.99 -41.47 37.79
CA LEU A 861 1.74 -42.02 36.67
C LEU A 861 3.07 -42.64 37.11
N GLU A 862 3.74 -42.07 38.11
CA GLU A 862 4.92 -42.62 38.78
C GLU A 862 4.56 -43.88 39.57
N GLU A 863 3.43 -43.91 40.29
CA GLU A 863 2.92 -45.11 40.96
C GLU A 863 2.49 -46.18 39.95
N ARG A 864 1.91 -45.80 38.81
CA ARG A 864 1.64 -46.74 37.70
C ARG A 864 2.91 -47.24 37.04
N LEU A 865 3.93 -46.38 36.87
CA LEU A 865 5.25 -46.76 36.38
C LEU A 865 5.97 -47.69 37.35
N LEU A 866 5.94 -47.39 38.66
CA LEU A 866 6.49 -48.23 39.73
C LEU A 866 5.71 -49.54 39.86
N SER A 867 4.40 -49.54 39.63
CA SER A 867 3.58 -50.76 39.61
C SER A 867 3.86 -51.61 38.37
N LEU A 868 4.14 -50.99 37.21
CA LEU A 868 4.56 -51.67 35.98
C LEU A 868 6.02 -52.18 36.10
N GLU A 869 6.91 -51.43 36.73
CA GLU A 869 8.29 -51.83 37.05
C GLU A 869 8.34 -52.96 38.09
N ASN A 870 7.44 -52.96 39.07
CA ASN A 870 7.33 -54.03 40.06
C ASN A 870 6.58 -55.27 39.52
N GLN A 871 5.94 -55.19 38.34
CA GLN A 871 5.36 -56.34 37.62
C GLN A 871 6.35 -57.02 36.66
N THR A 872 7.51 -56.41 36.40
CA THR A 872 8.61 -57.06 35.70
C THR A 872 9.56 -57.75 36.71
N PRO A 873 9.82 -59.06 36.59
CA PRO A 873 10.55 -59.79 37.62
C PRO A 873 11.99 -59.27 37.74
N LYS A 874 12.29 -58.72 38.94
CA LYS A 874 13.64 -58.44 39.45
C LYS A 874 14.41 -59.74 39.60
N GLU A 875 15.53 -59.86 38.90
CA GLU A 875 16.71 -60.55 39.42
C GLU A 875 17.89 -59.59 39.45
N SER A 876 18.37 -59.35 40.66
CA SER A 876 19.67 -58.73 40.98
C SER A 876 20.59 -59.87 41.46
N PRO A 877 21.89 -59.66 41.75
CA PRO A 877 22.86 -58.66 41.26
C PRO A 877 24.21 -59.31 40.86
N SER A 878 25.01 -58.64 40.03
CA SER A 878 26.45 -58.40 40.31
C SER A 878 27.14 -57.67 39.14
N ARG A 879 27.73 -56.53 39.51
CA ARG A 879 28.72 -55.73 38.75
C ARG A 879 30.05 -56.53 38.64
N PRO A 880 31.07 -56.12 37.83
CA PRO A 880 31.12 -54.97 36.94
C PRO A 880 31.73 -55.22 35.53
N SER A 881 31.48 -54.25 34.65
CA SER A 881 32.01 -54.02 33.29
C SER A 881 31.16 -54.59 32.16
N THR A 882 30.81 -53.76 31.16
CA THR A 882 31.15 -53.96 29.74
C THR A 882 30.54 -52.86 28.86
N SER A 883 31.27 -52.60 27.78
CA SER A 883 30.82 -52.01 26.53
C SER A 883 29.57 -52.71 25.95
N GLY A 884 28.64 -51.92 25.44
CA GLY A 884 28.00 -52.19 24.15
C GLY A 884 26.55 -52.69 24.15
N ARG A 885 25.68 -51.86 23.55
CA ARG A 885 24.77 -52.21 22.44
C ARG A 885 23.43 -52.94 22.75
N GLY A 886 22.35 -52.31 22.27
CA GLY A 886 21.03 -52.90 21.96
C GLY A 886 19.92 -51.95 22.46
N THR A 887 18.92 -51.51 21.69
CA THR A 887 18.08 -52.26 20.74
C THR A 887 17.39 -51.29 19.76
N GLY A 888 17.84 -51.30 18.50
CA GLY A 888 17.14 -50.71 17.36
C GLY A 888 17.33 -51.64 16.17
N THR A 889 16.29 -51.88 15.39
CA THR A 889 16.30 -52.74 14.20
C THR A 889 17.44 -52.35 13.24
N PRO A 890 17.99 -53.29 12.44
CA PRO A 890 19.13 -53.03 11.55
C PRO A 890 18.93 -51.83 10.60
N SER A 891 17.72 -51.62 10.09
CA SER A 891 17.34 -50.46 9.25
C SER A 891 17.38 -49.13 10.00
N GLN A 892 17.11 -49.12 11.31
CA GLN A 892 17.16 -47.93 12.15
C GLN A 892 18.62 -47.50 12.37
N ARG A 893 19.54 -48.45 12.57
CA ARG A 893 20.98 -48.15 12.71
C ARG A 893 21.57 -47.57 11.44
N ASP A 894 21.21 -48.09 10.27
CA ASP A 894 21.73 -47.56 9.01
C ASP A 894 21.14 -46.17 8.70
N LEU A 895 19.89 -45.92 9.11
CA LEU A 895 19.26 -44.60 9.02
C LEU A 895 19.90 -43.59 9.97
N ASP A 896 20.19 -44.00 11.21
CA ASP A 896 20.81 -43.12 12.20
C ASP A 896 22.28 -42.85 11.87
N LEU A 897 23.03 -43.85 11.38
CA LEU A 897 24.39 -43.66 10.84
C LEU A 897 24.39 -42.79 9.57
N SER A 898 23.38 -42.90 8.71
CA SER A 898 23.22 -42.04 7.53
C SER A 898 22.92 -40.59 7.92
N LYS A 899 22.03 -40.38 8.91
CA LYS A 899 21.72 -39.05 9.46
C LYS A 899 22.93 -38.44 10.16
N GLU A 900 23.68 -39.23 10.93
CA GLU A 900 24.88 -38.77 11.61
C GLU A 900 26.01 -38.47 10.60
N ASN A 901 26.16 -39.26 9.53
CA ASN A 901 27.05 -38.93 8.42
C ASN A 901 26.63 -37.66 7.68
N LEU A 902 25.33 -37.43 7.46
CA LEU A 902 24.85 -36.18 6.85
C LEU A 902 25.13 -34.98 7.75
N ARG A 903 24.93 -35.12 9.07
CA ARG A 903 25.23 -34.08 10.05
C ARG A 903 26.72 -33.77 10.07
N LEU A 904 27.56 -34.80 10.14
CA LEU A 904 29.02 -34.65 10.10
C LEU A 904 29.53 -34.13 8.74
N ALA A 905 28.85 -34.42 7.63
CA ALA A 905 29.16 -33.87 6.32
C ALA A 905 28.78 -32.37 6.23
N SER A 906 27.65 -31.98 6.83
CA SER A 906 27.23 -30.58 6.94
C SER A 906 28.18 -29.79 7.84
N GLU A 907 28.56 -30.33 9.00
CA GLU A 907 29.56 -29.74 9.89
C GLU A 907 30.94 -29.67 9.23
N ASN A 908 31.35 -30.68 8.44
CA ASN A 908 32.60 -30.63 7.67
C ASN A 908 32.56 -29.58 6.55
N LEU A 909 31.42 -29.37 5.89
CA LEU A 909 31.25 -28.31 4.89
C LEU A 909 31.31 -26.93 5.53
N GLU A 910 30.66 -26.75 6.67
CA GLU A 910 30.69 -25.52 7.47
C GLU A 910 32.13 -25.20 7.93
N LEU A 911 32.85 -26.20 8.46
CA LEU A 911 34.24 -26.06 8.88
C LEU A 911 35.19 -25.79 7.69
N ARG A 912 34.93 -26.39 6.51
CA ARG A 912 35.66 -26.08 5.28
C ARG A 912 35.41 -24.66 4.81
N PHE A 913 34.18 -24.18 4.89
CA PHE A 913 33.82 -22.81 4.54
C PHE A 913 34.50 -21.81 5.48
N GLN A 914 34.49 -22.08 6.79
CA GLN A 914 35.22 -21.28 7.77
C GLN A 914 36.74 -21.31 7.55
N LEU A 915 37.31 -22.47 7.19
CA LEU A 915 38.73 -22.58 6.81
C LEU A 915 39.06 -21.82 5.54
N GLU A 916 38.17 -21.82 4.55
CA GLU A 916 38.38 -21.13 3.28
C GLU A 916 38.21 -19.61 3.43
N GLN A 917 37.28 -19.17 4.27
CA GLN A 917 37.11 -17.77 4.64
C GLN A 917 38.33 -17.26 5.44
N THR A 918 38.78 -18.02 6.45
CA THR A 918 40.00 -17.66 7.19
C THR A 918 41.25 -17.69 6.30
N ASN A 919 41.37 -18.62 5.35
CA ASN A 919 42.47 -18.63 4.37
C ASN A 919 42.41 -17.46 3.38
N ARG A 920 41.23 -16.89 3.10
CA ARG A 920 41.09 -15.65 2.31
C ARG A 920 41.41 -14.40 3.11
N ASP A 921 41.15 -14.40 4.41
CA ASP A 921 41.43 -13.26 5.29
C ASP A 921 42.89 -13.24 5.82
N LEU A 922 43.55 -14.41 5.91
CA LEU A 922 44.92 -14.54 6.40
C LEU A 922 45.98 -13.75 5.59
N PRO A 923 45.93 -13.68 4.24
CA PRO A 923 46.83 -12.85 3.44
C PRO A 923 46.60 -11.36 3.73
N ARG A 924 45.34 -10.93 3.80
CA ARG A 924 44.97 -9.53 4.07
C ARG A 924 45.43 -9.08 5.45
N LEU A 925 45.31 -9.95 6.47
CA LEU A 925 45.85 -9.70 7.81
C LEU A 925 47.39 -9.75 7.84
N LYS A 926 48.03 -10.65 7.06
CA LYS A 926 49.48 -10.66 6.91
C LYS A 926 50.01 -9.39 6.25
N ASP A 927 49.29 -8.84 5.28
CA ASP A 927 49.63 -7.58 4.60
C ASP A 927 49.43 -6.36 5.53
N GLN A 928 48.40 -6.39 6.37
CA GLN A 928 48.22 -5.38 7.42
C GLN A 928 49.31 -5.47 8.50
N VAL A 929 49.72 -6.68 8.86
CA VAL A 929 50.81 -6.88 9.82
C VAL A 929 52.17 -6.55 9.22
N SER A 930 52.41 -6.79 7.92
CA SER A 930 53.66 -6.40 7.25
C SER A 930 53.76 -4.89 7.13
N THR A 931 52.71 -4.20 6.71
CA THR A 931 52.65 -2.73 6.68
C THR A 931 52.80 -2.13 8.08
N LEU A 932 52.16 -2.68 9.12
CA LEU A 932 52.39 -2.24 10.50
C LEU A 932 53.81 -2.52 11.00
N LYS A 933 54.43 -3.63 10.58
CA LYS A 933 55.84 -3.92 10.90
C LYS A 933 56.79 -2.97 10.19
N GLU A 934 56.49 -2.55 8.96
CA GLU A 934 57.24 -1.53 8.22
C GLU A 934 57.14 -0.16 8.90
N PHE A 935 55.93 0.25 9.33
CA PHE A 935 55.74 1.45 10.14
C PHE A 935 56.49 1.37 11.46
N CYS A 936 56.43 0.23 12.17
CA CYS A 936 57.17 0.04 13.41
C CYS A 936 58.70 0.05 13.18
N ALA A 937 59.19 -0.46 12.05
CA ALA A 937 60.60 -0.43 11.69
C ALA A 937 61.05 1.01 11.34
N ALA A 938 60.22 1.76 10.61
CA ALA A 938 60.45 3.17 10.33
C ALA A 938 60.50 4.00 11.62
N LEU A 939 59.54 3.80 12.53
CA LEU A 939 59.51 4.46 13.83
C LEU A 939 60.69 4.05 14.73
N LYS A 940 61.13 2.78 14.68
CA LYS A 940 62.35 2.34 15.39
C LYS A 940 63.61 2.96 14.79
N LYS A 941 63.65 3.17 13.48
CA LYS A 941 64.77 3.83 12.79
C LYS A 941 64.82 5.32 13.13
N GLU A 942 63.68 6.02 13.13
CA GLU A 942 63.58 7.41 13.61
C GLU A 942 63.93 7.50 15.10
N LYS A 943 63.45 6.58 15.94
CA LYS A 943 63.82 6.51 17.35
C LYS A 943 65.31 6.27 17.54
N ALA A 944 65.93 5.39 16.77
CA ALA A 944 67.37 5.13 16.82
C ALA A 944 68.21 6.32 16.30
N GLU A 945 67.69 7.08 15.33
CA GLU A 945 68.31 8.33 14.85
C GLU A 945 68.18 9.45 15.89
N VAL A 946 67.06 9.54 16.61
CA VAL A 946 66.85 10.45 17.75
C VAL A 946 67.71 10.04 18.95
N GLU A 947 67.85 8.74 19.23
CA GLU A 947 68.74 8.22 20.26
C GLU A 947 70.23 8.45 19.91
N LYS A 948 70.65 8.29 18.64
CA LYS A 948 72.00 8.69 18.19
C LYS A 948 72.27 10.19 18.34
N ARG A 949 71.24 11.04 18.16
CA ARG A 949 71.30 12.48 18.45
C ARG A 949 71.34 12.78 19.95
N LEU A 950 70.72 11.95 20.79
CA LEU A 950 70.72 12.07 22.26
C LEU A 950 71.99 11.51 22.94
N VAL A 951 72.62 10.48 22.37
CA VAL A 951 73.88 9.90 22.86
C VAL A 951 75.05 10.87 22.69
N HIS A 952 74.97 11.81 21.74
CA HIS A 952 75.93 12.94 21.62
C HIS A 952 75.78 14.02 22.71
N MET A 953 74.74 13.95 23.55
CA MET A 953 74.40 14.97 24.55
C MET A 953 74.43 14.46 26.00
N ARG A 954 74.91 13.22 26.24
CA ARG A 954 74.95 12.64 27.60
C ARG A 954 76.21 11.80 27.82
N GLY A 955 77.35 12.49 27.87
CA GLY A 955 78.59 11.99 28.46
C GLY A 955 78.61 12.24 29.97
N ALA A 956 78.92 11.19 30.72
CA ALA A 956 78.88 11.08 32.18
C ALA A 956 79.72 12.12 32.96
N GLY A 957 79.35 12.34 34.23
CA GLY A 957 80.29 12.93 35.19
C GLY A 957 79.65 13.51 36.45
N ASN A 958 79.37 12.65 37.44
CA ASN A 958 79.35 13.08 38.84
C ASN A 958 80.74 13.65 39.18
N SER A 959 80.86 14.97 39.26
CA SER A 959 82.12 15.63 39.57
C SER A 959 82.29 15.77 41.09
N GLY A 960 82.95 14.79 41.70
CA GLY A 960 83.73 15.04 42.90
C GLY A 960 84.85 16.01 42.54
N LYS A 961 84.73 17.27 42.96
CA LYS A 961 85.72 18.33 42.73
C LYS A 961 85.95 19.09 44.02
N THR A 962 87.23 19.24 44.36
CA THR A 962 87.76 19.79 45.62
C THR A 962 87.45 21.28 45.75
N VAL A 963 87.43 21.77 47.01
CA VAL A 963 87.09 23.13 47.44
C VAL A 963 87.68 24.27 46.57
N PRO A 964 88.91 24.20 46.02
CA PRO A 964 89.44 25.27 45.16
C PRO A 964 88.74 25.38 43.79
N GLU A 965 88.11 24.30 43.30
CA GLU A 965 87.34 24.31 42.06
C GLU A 965 85.92 24.84 42.27
N LEU A 966 85.33 24.66 43.46
CA LEU A 966 84.06 25.28 43.84
C LEU A 966 84.18 26.81 43.93
N GLU A 967 85.31 27.35 44.38
CA GLU A 967 85.54 28.81 44.43
C GLU A 967 85.68 29.43 43.02
N LYS A 968 86.34 28.74 42.08
CA LYS A 968 86.34 29.13 40.66
C LYS A 968 84.95 29.00 40.02
N THR A 969 84.19 27.97 40.39
CA THR A 969 82.83 27.76 39.90
C THR A 969 81.89 28.84 40.46
N ILE A 970 82.03 29.26 41.72
CA ILE A 970 81.30 30.39 42.32
C ILE A 970 81.68 31.73 41.66
N GLY A 971 82.95 31.93 41.29
CA GLY A 971 83.40 33.11 40.55
C GLY A 971 82.83 33.17 39.12
N LEU A 972 82.73 32.04 38.43
CA LEU A 972 82.05 31.92 37.14
C LEU A 972 80.52 32.01 37.28
N MET A 973 79.94 31.48 38.36
CA MET A 973 78.51 31.59 38.67
C MET A 973 78.13 33.05 38.96
N LYS A 974 78.98 33.84 39.63
CA LYS A 974 78.77 35.29 39.78
C LYS A 974 78.77 36.02 38.44
N LYS A 975 79.67 35.66 37.51
CA LYS A 975 79.69 36.25 36.15
C LYS A 975 78.49 35.81 35.29
N VAL A 976 78.03 34.57 35.43
CA VAL A 976 76.81 34.06 34.78
C VAL A 976 75.57 34.70 35.39
N VAL A 977 75.49 34.86 36.71
CA VAL A 977 74.39 35.58 37.38
C VAL A 977 74.37 37.04 36.95
N GLU A 978 75.51 37.74 36.88
CA GLU A 978 75.54 39.10 36.36
C GLU A 978 75.21 39.19 34.86
N ARG A 979 75.58 38.18 34.04
CA ARG A 979 75.23 38.12 32.62
C ARG A 979 73.74 37.82 32.42
N VAL A 980 73.17 36.92 33.22
CA VAL A 980 71.73 36.62 33.26
C VAL A 980 70.93 37.79 33.83
N GLN A 981 71.44 38.52 34.82
CA GLN A 981 70.80 39.75 35.33
C GLN A 981 70.80 40.86 34.27
N ARG A 982 71.88 40.98 33.49
CA ARG A 982 71.97 41.90 32.36
C ARG A 982 71.04 41.48 31.21
N GLU A 983 71.01 40.19 30.84
CA GLU A 983 70.10 39.63 29.82
C GLU A 983 68.62 39.76 30.23
N ASN A 984 68.29 39.51 31.49
CA ASN A 984 66.94 39.65 32.05
C ASN A 984 66.50 41.13 32.11
N ASN A 985 67.43 42.06 32.33
CA ASN A 985 67.15 43.51 32.22
C ASN A 985 66.98 43.98 30.76
N THR A 986 67.66 43.38 29.78
CA THR A 986 67.41 43.62 28.34
C THR A 986 66.14 42.93 27.82
N LEU A 987 65.73 41.79 28.38
CA LEU A 987 64.45 41.12 28.06
C LEU A 987 63.25 41.84 28.69
N LYS A 988 63.42 42.49 29.86
CA LYS A 988 62.39 43.35 30.46
C LYS A 988 62.17 44.68 29.73
N LYS A 989 63.12 45.13 28.90
CA LYS A 989 63.01 46.39 28.13
C LYS A 989 62.71 46.20 26.63
N SER A 990 62.58 44.96 26.14
CA SER A 990 62.26 44.65 24.74
C SER A 990 60.91 43.96 24.52
N SER A 991 60.09 43.76 25.55
CA SER A 991 58.69 43.31 25.39
C SER A 991 57.75 44.48 25.09
N ARG A 992 57.67 44.88 23.82
CA ARG A 992 56.43 45.43 23.25
C ARG A 992 55.76 44.28 22.50
N PRO A 993 54.62 43.73 22.96
CA PRO A 993 54.03 42.54 22.34
C PRO A 993 53.34 42.89 21.02
N PRO A 994 53.56 42.12 19.93
CA PRO A 994 52.70 42.11 18.74
C PRO A 994 51.35 41.38 18.97
N ASP A 995 51.06 40.94 20.19
CA ASP A 995 49.83 40.18 20.52
C ASP A 995 48.62 41.06 20.84
N LEU A 996 48.79 42.34 21.21
CA LEU A 996 47.65 43.20 21.56
C LEU A 996 46.77 43.55 20.34
N ASP A 997 47.39 43.81 19.18
CA ASP A 997 46.64 44.11 17.95
C ASP A 997 45.96 42.85 17.38
N ARG A 998 46.56 41.68 17.61
CA ARG A 998 46.02 40.38 17.16
C ARG A 998 44.88 39.91 18.07
N VAL A 999 44.99 40.14 19.38
CA VAL A 999 43.91 39.92 20.34
C VAL A 999 42.77 40.89 20.10
N ALA A 1000 43.04 42.18 19.85
CA ALA A 1000 41.99 43.16 19.53
C ALA A 1000 41.27 42.83 18.20
N ALA A 1001 41.99 42.31 17.20
CA ALA A 1001 41.39 41.84 15.94
C ALA A 1001 40.49 40.60 16.16
N LEU A 1002 40.96 39.63 16.96
CA LEU A 1002 40.19 38.43 17.31
C LEU A 1002 39.00 38.72 18.23
N GLU A 1003 39.09 39.74 19.09
CA GLU A 1003 37.96 40.23 19.90
C GLU A 1003 36.91 40.89 19.01
N LYS A 1004 37.33 41.66 18.01
CA LYS A 1004 36.41 42.28 17.04
C LYS A 1004 35.76 41.24 16.12
N GLU A 1005 36.50 40.23 15.67
CA GLU A 1005 35.91 39.10 14.92
C GLU A 1005 34.96 38.28 15.80
N ASN A 1006 35.24 38.08 17.09
CA ASN A 1006 34.31 37.41 18.00
C ASN A 1006 33.03 38.21 18.25
N GLU A 1007 33.13 39.53 18.39
CA GLU A 1007 31.97 40.42 18.47
C GLU A 1007 31.13 40.33 17.19
N GLN A 1008 31.78 40.33 16.02
CA GLN A 1008 31.10 40.21 14.73
C GLN A 1008 30.43 38.84 14.54
N LEU A 1009 31.11 37.74 14.90
CA LEU A 1009 30.53 36.40 14.88
C LEU A 1009 29.37 36.25 15.88
N LYS A 1010 29.42 36.93 17.03
CA LYS A 1010 28.30 36.97 17.97
C LYS A 1010 27.10 37.72 17.40
N THR A 1011 27.31 38.85 16.72
CA THR A 1011 26.22 39.57 16.06
C THR A 1011 25.62 38.76 14.93
N ASP A 1012 26.46 38.12 14.12
CA ASP A 1012 26.00 37.28 12.99
C ASP A 1012 25.24 36.06 13.51
N PHE A 1013 25.71 35.41 14.57
CA PHE A 1013 24.99 34.32 15.24
C PHE A 1013 23.64 34.77 15.80
N GLN A 1014 23.56 35.95 16.42
CA GLN A 1014 22.29 36.50 16.92
C GLN A 1014 21.33 36.84 15.77
N THR A 1015 21.81 37.37 14.65
CA THR A 1015 20.97 37.66 13.48
C THR A 1015 20.44 36.38 12.84
N LEU A 1016 21.30 35.38 12.61
CA LEU A 1016 20.90 34.06 12.09
C LEU A 1016 19.91 33.36 13.03
N LYS A 1017 20.13 33.45 14.34
CA LYS A 1017 19.20 32.94 15.34
C LYS A 1017 17.83 33.63 15.24
N SER A 1018 17.79 34.95 15.18
CA SER A 1018 16.53 35.72 15.04
C SER A 1018 15.79 35.41 13.73
N GLN A 1019 16.51 35.21 12.62
CA GLN A 1019 15.92 34.82 11.33
C GLN A 1019 15.36 33.40 11.40
N SER A 1020 16.09 32.46 12.01
CA SER A 1020 15.61 31.09 12.21
C SER A 1020 14.38 31.03 13.12
N GLU A 1021 14.32 31.86 14.16
CA GLU A 1021 13.17 31.98 15.06
C GLU A 1021 11.98 32.60 14.33
N ALA A 1022 12.17 33.63 13.51
CA ALA A 1022 11.10 34.24 12.70
C ALA A 1022 10.54 33.28 11.64
N GLU A 1023 11.39 32.51 10.96
CA GLU A 1023 10.95 31.47 10.02
C GLU A 1023 10.20 30.34 10.73
N LEU A 1024 10.63 29.96 11.93
CA LEU A 1024 9.94 28.96 12.75
C LEU A 1024 8.55 29.46 13.15
N ILE A 1025 8.44 30.72 13.60
CA ILE A 1025 7.16 31.35 13.95
C ILE A 1025 6.23 31.39 12.74
N SER A 1026 6.72 31.79 11.55
CA SER A 1026 5.90 31.81 10.33
C SER A 1026 5.44 30.41 9.90
N LYS A 1027 6.30 29.38 10.02
CA LYS A 1027 5.93 27.98 9.75
C LYS A 1027 4.93 27.43 10.77
N LEU A 1028 5.05 27.81 12.04
CA LEU A 1028 4.08 27.43 13.07
C LEU A 1028 2.74 28.12 12.83
N GLU A 1029 2.71 29.41 12.52
CA GLU A 1029 1.48 30.15 12.21
C GLU A 1029 0.76 29.59 10.96
N SER A 1030 1.49 29.18 9.92
CA SER A 1030 0.89 28.57 8.73
C SER A 1030 0.34 27.16 9.02
N LYS A 1031 1.05 26.35 9.83
CA LYS A 1031 0.54 25.06 10.33
C LYS A 1031 -0.70 25.24 11.21
N THR A 1032 -0.73 26.23 12.11
CA THR A 1032 -1.89 26.52 12.95
C THR A 1032 -3.10 26.94 12.12
N LYS A 1033 -2.92 27.80 11.09
CA LYS A 1033 -4.00 28.16 10.15
C LYS A 1033 -4.48 26.98 9.31
N GLY A 1034 -3.60 26.05 8.96
CA GLY A 1034 -3.97 24.79 8.30
C GLY A 1034 -4.81 23.89 9.20
N LEU A 1035 -4.43 23.75 10.45
CA LEU A 1035 -5.18 23.02 11.49
C LEU A 1035 -6.55 23.65 11.75
N GLU A 1036 -6.65 24.98 11.83
CA GLU A 1036 -7.94 25.68 11.98
C GLU A 1036 -8.88 25.40 10.80
N LYS A 1037 -8.37 25.38 9.55
CA LYS A 1037 -9.19 25.01 8.38
C LYS A 1037 -9.67 23.57 8.43
N ILE A 1038 -8.80 22.63 8.80
CA ILE A 1038 -9.18 21.21 8.97
C ILE A 1038 -10.19 21.04 10.10
N MET A 1039 -10.08 21.83 11.18
CA MET A 1039 -11.02 21.80 12.29
C MET A 1039 -12.40 22.32 11.86
N VAL A 1040 -12.46 23.42 11.10
CA VAL A 1040 -13.71 23.97 10.53
C VAL A 1040 -14.34 22.99 9.54
N GLU A 1041 -13.54 22.34 8.68
CA GLU A 1041 -14.02 21.33 7.73
C GLU A 1041 -14.54 20.08 8.48
N ASN A 1042 -13.82 19.61 9.50
CA ASN A 1042 -14.29 18.51 10.35
C ASN A 1042 -15.59 18.87 11.09
N GLU A 1043 -15.74 20.11 11.55
CA GLU A 1043 -16.96 20.56 12.21
C GLU A 1043 -18.13 20.66 11.23
N ARG A 1044 -17.86 21.06 9.98
CA ARG A 1044 -18.84 21.02 8.88
C ARG A 1044 -19.26 19.58 8.56
N LEU A 1045 -18.31 18.67 8.38
CA LEU A 1045 -18.58 17.25 8.10
C LEU A 1045 -19.36 16.59 9.25
N ARG A 1046 -19.02 16.88 10.51
CA ARG A 1046 -19.80 16.41 11.67
C ARG A 1046 -21.26 16.92 11.65
N LYS A 1047 -21.49 18.16 11.22
CA LYS A 1047 -22.84 18.72 11.06
C LYS A 1047 -23.59 18.05 9.90
N GLU A 1048 -22.89 17.67 8.83
CA GLU A 1048 -23.46 16.96 7.68
C GLU A 1048 -23.84 15.52 8.04
N ILE A 1049 -22.93 14.77 8.67
CA ILE A 1049 -23.20 13.42 9.21
C ILE A 1049 -24.39 13.44 10.18
N LYS A 1050 -24.49 14.45 11.06
CA LYS A 1050 -25.62 14.57 11.99
C LYS A 1050 -26.95 14.84 11.27
N ARG A 1051 -26.93 15.56 10.14
CA ARG A 1051 -28.14 15.78 9.31
C ARG A 1051 -28.53 14.51 8.57
N GLU A 1052 -27.57 13.78 8.01
CA GLU A 1052 -27.80 12.51 7.34
C GLU A 1052 -28.31 11.45 8.30
N MET A 1053 -27.73 11.34 9.51
CA MET A 1053 -28.25 10.49 10.58
C MET A 1053 -29.70 10.85 10.94
N GLY A 1054 -30.02 12.14 11.05
CA GLY A 1054 -31.39 12.60 11.32
C GLY A 1054 -32.37 12.29 10.18
N ALA A 1055 -31.92 12.32 8.92
CA ALA A 1055 -32.72 11.92 7.77
C ALA A 1055 -32.92 10.40 7.72
N ALA A 1056 -31.88 9.62 8.01
CA ALA A 1056 -31.94 8.17 8.10
C ALA A 1056 -32.87 7.70 9.24
N GLU A 1057 -32.86 8.38 10.39
CA GLU A 1057 -33.78 8.10 11.50
C GLU A 1057 -35.23 8.36 11.09
N LYS A 1058 -35.50 9.49 10.42
CA LYS A 1058 -36.84 9.81 9.91
C LYS A 1058 -37.33 8.77 8.90
N LEU A 1059 -36.44 8.30 8.01
CA LEU A 1059 -36.77 7.21 7.08
C LEU A 1059 -37.01 5.89 7.81
N ARG A 1060 -36.26 5.60 8.88
CA ARG A 1060 -36.49 4.40 9.70
C ARG A 1060 -37.84 4.47 10.41
N VAL A 1061 -38.19 5.61 10.99
CA VAL A 1061 -39.50 5.83 11.64
C VAL A 1061 -40.64 5.77 10.61
N ALA A 1062 -40.45 6.32 9.41
CA ALA A 1062 -41.43 6.20 8.33
C ALA A 1062 -41.59 4.73 7.91
N LYS A 1063 -40.50 3.99 7.74
CA LYS A 1063 -40.52 2.55 7.43
C LYS A 1063 -41.25 1.74 8.49
N THR A 1064 -40.92 1.92 9.77
CA THR A 1064 -41.61 1.20 10.86
C THR A 1064 -43.08 1.60 10.96
N SER A 1065 -43.43 2.86 10.69
CA SER A 1065 -44.84 3.28 10.64
C SER A 1065 -45.60 2.61 9.49
N LEU A 1066 -44.96 2.46 8.32
CA LEU A 1066 -45.53 1.79 7.16
C LEU A 1066 -45.66 0.27 7.38
N GLU A 1067 -44.68 -0.36 8.02
CA GLU A 1067 -44.73 -1.77 8.44
C GLU A 1067 -45.90 -2.01 9.39
N VAL A 1068 -46.08 -1.16 10.41
CA VAL A 1068 -47.23 -1.24 11.34
C VAL A 1068 -48.56 -1.02 10.61
N THR A 1069 -48.62 -0.14 9.60
CA THR A 1069 -49.85 0.00 8.79
C THR A 1069 -50.10 -1.22 7.91
N ASN A 1070 -49.05 -1.84 7.34
CA ASN A 1070 -49.19 -3.06 6.55
C ASN A 1070 -49.66 -4.23 7.43
N GLU A 1071 -49.08 -4.40 8.62
CA GLU A 1071 -49.53 -5.42 9.58
C GLU A 1071 -51.00 -5.23 9.97
N LYS A 1072 -51.46 -3.98 10.14
CA LYS A 1072 -52.88 -3.68 10.38
C LYS A 1072 -53.76 -4.04 9.19
N LEU A 1073 -53.35 -3.68 7.97
CA LEU A 1073 -54.09 -4.00 6.75
C LEU A 1073 -54.12 -5.51 6.48
N GLU A 1074 -53.04 -6.23 6.78
CA GLU A 1074 -52.97 -7.69 6.71
C GLU A 1074 -53.88 -8.34 7.77
N ALA A 1075 -53.91 -7.81 8.99
CA ALA A 1075 -54.83 -8.26 10.02
C ALA A 1075 -56.30 -8.03 9.64
N GLU A 1076 -56.63 -6.86 9.08
CA GLU A 1076 -57.96 -6.56 8.54
C GLU A 1076 -58.31 -7.48 7.35
N LEU A 1077 -57.34 -7.80 6.50
CA LEU A 1077 -57.52 -8.73 5.39
C LEU A 1077 -57.77 -10.17 5.89
N GLU A 1078 -57.03 -10.63 6.90
CA GLU A 1078 -57.28 -11.95 7.49
C GLU A 1078 -58.58 -12.00 8.28
N GLU A 1079 -58.96 -10.92 8.96
CA GLU A 1079 -60.27 -10.83 9.63
C GLU A 1079 -61.41 -10.84 8.61
N THR A 1080 -61.29 -10.12 7.49
CA THR A 1080 -62.29 -10.17 6.41
C THR A 1080 -62.35 -11.54 5.74
N LYS A 1081 -61.20 -12.20 5.51
CA LYS A 1081 -61.18 -13.59 5.03
C LYS A 1081 -61.82 -14.55 6.04
N GLN A 1082 -61.58 -14.40 7.34
CA GLN A 1082 -62.23 -15.19 8.37
C GLN A 1082 -63.74 -14.94 8.41
N ARG A 1083 -64.19 -13.68 8.38
CA ARG A 1083 -65.61 -13.33 8.28
C ARG A 1083 -66.26 -13.89 7.03
N LEU A 1084 -65.55 -13.94 5.90
CA LEU A 1084 -66.02 -14.56 4.66
C LEU A 1084 -66.14 -16.09 4.80
N ARG A 1085 -65.14 -16.74 5.41
CA ARG A 1085 -65.18 -18.19 5.72
C ARG A 1085 -66.31 -18.51 6.70
N GLU A 1086 -66.58 -17.66 7.68
CA GLU A 1086 -67.70 -17.79 8.64
C GLU A 1086 -69.06 -17.53 8.00
N ALA A 1087 -69.15 -16.58 7.05
CA ALA A 1087 -70.35 -16.35 6.27
C ALA A 1087 -70.66 -17.51 5.30
N LEU A 1088 -69.63 -18.20 4.81
CA LEU A 1088 -69.75 -19.41 3.98
C LEU A 1088 -70.04 -20.67 4.80
N SER A 1089 -69.75 -20.69 6.12
CA SER A 1089 -69.91 -21.87 6.99
C SER A 1089 -71.20 -21.90 7.81
N LYS A 1090 -72.03 -20.85 7.78
CA LYS A 1090 -73.36 -20.84 8.43
C LYS A 1090 -74.49 -21.19 7.44
N PRO A 1091 -75.26 -22.26 7.67
CA PRO A 1091 -76.44 -22.55 6.87
C PRO A 1091 -77.56 -21.57 7.24
N VAL A 1092 -78.03 -20.77 6.28
CA VAL A 1092 -79.22 -19.93 6.47
C VAL A 1092 -80.45 -20.77 6.17
N THR A 1093 -81.04 -21.31 7.23
CA THR A 1093 -82.46 -21.63 7.31
C THR A 1093 -83.28 -20.33 7.35
N GLY A 1094 -84.32 -20.32 6.52
CA GLY A 1094 -85.50 -19.45 6.49
C GLY A 1094 -85.50 -18.08 7.21
N GLY A 1095 -85.70 -17.01 6.43
CA GLY A 1095 -86.12 -15.70 6.95
C GLY A 1095 -86.10 -14.62 5.87
N THR A 1096 -87.27 -14.38 5.27
CA THR A 1096 -87.56 -13.41 4.22
C THR A 1096 -87.36 -11.96 4.68
N ASP A 1097 -86.68 -11.15 3.83
CA ASP A 1097 -86.77 -9.67 3.70
C ASP A 1097 -85.44 -8.92 3.44
N LYS A 1098 -84.37 -9.64 3.07
CA LYS A 1098 -83.18 -9.03 2.40
C LYS A 1098 -82.80 -9.70 1.07
N ALA A 1099 -83.73 -10.46 0.49
CA ALA A 1099 -83.47 -11.42 -0.57
C ALA A 1099 -83.02 -10.80 -1.92
N TRP A 1100 -83.43 -9.58 -2.29
CA TRP A 1100 -83.11 -9.05 -3.63
C TRP A 1100 -81.70 -8.44 -3.74
N LYS A 1101 -81.17 -7.78 -2.71
CA LYS A 1101 -79.77 -7.29 -2.76
C LYS A 1101 -78.76 -8.43 -2.61
N ALA A 1102 -79.05 -9.42 -1.77
CA ALA A 1102 -78.26 -10.64 -1.70
C ALA A 1102 -78.35 -11.43 -3.02
N SER A 1103 -79.53 -11.64 -3.59
CA SER A 1103 -79.68 -12.35 -4.87
C SER A 1103 -78.96 -11.68 -6.04
N VAL A 1104 -78.96 -10.34 -6.16
CA VAL A 1104 -78.23 -9.64 -7.24
C VAL A 1104 -76.72 -9.75 -7.06
N VAL A 1105 -76.22 -9.61 -5.81
CA VAL A 1105 -74.79 -9.76 -5.51
C VAL A 1105 -74.34 -11.22 -5.69
N THR A 1106 -75.13 -12.20 -5.21
CA THR A 1106 -74.89 -13.63 -5.43
C THR A 1106 -74.95 -13.98 -6.91
N ARG A 1107 -75.85 -13.38 -7.70
CA ARG A 1107 -75.97 -13.62 -9.15
C ARG A 1107 -74.82 -12.97 -9.94
N MET A 1108 -74.30 -11.83 -9.50
CA MET A 1108 -73.10 -11.24 -10.09
C MET A 1108 -71.85 -12.07 -9.77
N PHE A 1109 -71.71 -12.55 -8.54
CA PHE A 1109 -70.61 -13.46 -8.19
C PHE A 1109 -70.75 -14.82 -8.87
N GLU A 1110 -71.96 -15.37 -9.01
CA GLU A 1110 -72.21 -16.59 -9.81
C GLU A 1110 -71.89 -16.38 -11.28
N ASN A 1111 -72.22 -15.22 -11.87
CA ASN A 1111 -71.87 -14.94 -13.25
C ASN A 1111 -70.36 -14.76 -13.43
N LYS A 1112 -69.69 -14.07 -12.49
CA LYS A 1112 -68.23 -13.93 -12.49
C LYS A 1112 -67.53 -15.28 -12.30
N MET A 1113 -68.07 -16.14 -11.43
CA MET A 1113 -67.59 -17.51 -11.23
C MET A 1113 -67.82 -18.36 -12.48
N LYS A 1114 -68.97 -18.27 -13.13
CA LYS A 1114 -69.24 -18.98 -14.39
C LYS A 1114 -68.38 -18.48 -15.56
N GLU A 1115 -68.03 -17.19 -15.60
CA GLU A 1115 -67.06 -16.65 -16.55
C GLU A 1115 -65.66 -17.20 -16.27
N LEU A 1116 -65.21 -17.17 -15.01
CA LEU A 1116 -63.91 -17.72 -14.63
C LEU A 1116 -63.83 -19.25 -14.83
N GLU A 1117 -64.92 -19.98 -14.58
CA GLU A 1117 -65.03 -21.41 -14.86
C GLU A 1117 -65.00 -21.70 -16.37
N LYS A 1118 -65.66 -20.87 -17.19
CA LYS A 1118 -65.56 -20.96 -18.65
C LYS A 1118 -64.16 -20.65 -19.16
N GLU A 1119 -63.52 -19.60 -18.66
CA GLU A 1119 -62.14 -19.26 -18.99
C GLU A 1119 -61.15 -20.34 -18.53
N LEU A 1120 -61.36 -20.92 -17.34
CA LEU A 1120 -60.58 -22.07 -16.88
C LEU A 1120 -60.82 -23.29 -17.76
N SER A 1121 -62.05 -23.56 -18.19
CA SER A 1121 -62.34 -24.68 -19.10
C SER A 1121 -61.69 -24.50 -20.47
N LEU A 1122 -61.69 -23.29 -21.02
CA LEU A 1122 -61.01 -22.91 -22.27
C LEU A 1122 -59.49 -23.00 -22.14
N LYS A 1123 -58.92 -22.53 -21.02
CA LYS A 1123 -57.48 -22.66 -20.75
C LYS A 1123 -57.07 -24.11 -20.52
N THR A 1124 -57.95 -24.91 -19.92
CA THR A 1124 -57.71 -26.34 -19.70
C THR A 1124 -57.80 -27.12 -21.01
N SER A 1125 -58.74 -26.77 -21.90
CA SER A 1125 -58.82 -27.37 -23.24
C SER A 1125 -57.61 -26.96 -24.10
N SER A 1126 -57.22 -25.69 -24.09
CA SER A 1126 -56.02 -25.23 -24.82
C SER A 1126 -54.74 -25.86 -24.27
N LEU A 1127 -54.63 -26.05 -22.95
CA LEU A 1127 -53.52 -26.79 -22.34
C LEU A 1127 -53.53 -28.27 -22.74
N SER A 1128 -54.70 -28.89 -22.89
CA SER A 1128 -54.81 -30.27 -23.34
C SER A 1128 -54.42 -30.44 -24.82
N GLU A 1129 -54.80 -29.48 -25.67
CA GLU A 1129 -54.39 -29.42 -27.08
C GLU A 1129 -52.89 -29.17 -27.22
N LEU A 1130 -52.32 -28.24 -26.43
CA LEU A 1130 -50.86 -28.02 -26.40
C LEU A 1130 -50.11 -29.25 -25.90
N LYS A 1131 -50.63 -29.96 -24.89
CA LYS A 1131 -50.07 -31.24 -24.43
C LYS A 1131 -50.15 -32.33 -25.51
N LEU A 1132 -51.23 -32.37 -26.28
CA LEU A 1132 -51.38 -33.30 -27.40
C LEU A 1132 -50.40 -32.97 -28.53
N GLN A 1133 -50.30 -31.70 -28.91
CA GLN A 1133 -49.32 -31.24 -29.91
C GLN A 1133 -47.88 -31.49 -29.47
N LEU A 1134 -47.57 -31.32 -28.18
CA LEU A 1134 -46.26 -31.65 -27.62
C LEU A 1134 -45.99 -33.17 -27.68
N LYS A 1135 -46.98 -34.01 -27.39
CA LYS A 1135 -46.86 -35.47 -27.53
C LYS A 1135 -46.66 -35.87 -28.98
N GLU A 1136 -47.44 -35.33 -29.91
CA GLU A 1136 -47.25 -35.59 -31.34
C GLU A 1136 -45.91 -35.07 -31.85
N ALA A 1137 -45.42 -33.92 -31.34
CA ALA A 1137 -44.10 -33.40 -31.68
C ALA A 1137 -43.00 -34.36 -31.18
N LYS A 1138 -43.10 -34.85 -29.94
CA LYS A 1138 -42.21 -35.88 -29.40
C LYS A 1138 -42.27 -37.18 -30.18
N GLU A 1139 -43.44 -37.66 -30.57
CA GLU A 1139 -43.55 -38.86 -31.40
C GLU A 1139 -42.98 -38.66 -32.81
N ARG A 1140 -43.11 -37.45 -33.39
CA ARG A 1140 -42.46 -37.12 -34.68
C ARG A 1140 -40.94 -37.05 -34.54
N GLU A 1141 -40.44 -36.51 -33.44
CA GLU A 1141 -39.02 -36.46 -33.09
C GLU A 1141 -38.47 -37.87 -32.87
N GLU A 1142 -39.14 -38.71 -32.09
CA GLU A 1142 -38.78 -40.12 -31.88
C GLU A 1142 -38.79 -40.92 -33.21
N ARG A 1143 -39.78 -40.67 -34.09
CA ARG A 1143 -39.80 -41.27 -35.44
C ARG A 1143 -38.64 -40.77 -36.30
N ALA A 1144 -38.28 -39.49 -36.22
CA ALA A 1144 -37.14 -38.93 -36.92
C ALA A 1144 -35.83 -39.52 -36.39
N GLU A 1145 -35.67 -39.64 -35.07
CA GLU A 1145 -34.53 -40.32 -34.44
C GLU A 1145 -34.42 -41.79 -34.85
N MET A 1146 -35.54 -42.52 -34.91
CA MET A 1146 -35.56 -43.90 -35.38
C MET A 1146 -35.16 -44.02 -36.85
N LEU A 1147 -35.58 -43.08 -37.70
CA LEU A 1147 -35.16 -43.01 -39.10
C LEU A 1147 -33.68 -42.62 -39.23
N VAL A 1148 -33.18 -41.71 -38.39
CA VAL A 1148 -31.76 -41.35 -38.33
C VAL A 1148 -30.93 -42.54 -37.89
N ARG A 1149 -31.31 -43.25 -36.81
CA ARG A 1149 -30.65 -44.49 -36.38
C ARG A 1149 -30.66 -45.57 -37.47
N GLN A 1150 -31.79 -45.76 -38.17
CA GLN A 1150 -31.84 -46.68 -39.31
C GLN A 1150 -30.94 -46.25 -40.48
N ARG A 1151 -30.77 -44.95 -40.71
CA ARG A 1151 -29.83 -44.42 -41.72
C ARG A 1151 -28.38 -44.55 -41.27
N GLU A 1152 -28.10 -44.36 -40.00
CA GLU A 1152 -26.78 -44.59 -39.38
C GLU A 1152 -26.41 -46.08 -39.47
N ASP A 1153 -27.34 -46.99 -39.15
CA ASP A 1153 -27.17 -48.44 -39.31
C ASP A 1153 -26.96 -48.82 -40.78
N GLN A 1154 -27.69 -48.21 -41.73
CA GLN A 1154 -27.47 -48.42 -43.16
C GLN A 1154 -26.10 -47.91 -43.62
N VAL A 1155 -25.65 -46.77 -43.10
CA VAL A 1155 -24.34 -46.20 -43.40
C VAL A 1155 -23.23 -47.05 -42.80
N ASP A 1156 -23.42 -47.62 -41.60
CA ASP A 1156 -22.44 -48.50 -40.96
C ASP A 1156 -22.39 -49.90 -41.60
N VAL A 1157 -23.49 -50.40 -42.16
CA VAL A 1157 -23.49 -51.59 -43.03
C VAL A 1157 -22.77 -51.29 -44.36
N LEU A 1158 -22.95 -50.10 -44.94
CA LEU A 1158 -22.25 -49.68 -46.16
C LEU A 1158 -20.75 -49.39 -45.95
N LYS A 1159 -20.32 -49.00 -44.74
CA LYS A 1159 -18.90 -48.86 -44.38
C LYS A 1159 -18.18 -50.21 -44.20
N ARG A 1160 -18.89 -51.32 -43.99
CA ARG A 1160 -18.31 -52.66 -43.81
C ARG A 1160 -17.96 -53.38 -45.12
N PHE A 1161 -18.19 -52.78 -46.28
CA PHE A 1161 -17.77 -53.33 -47.57
C PHE A 1161 -16.68 -52.47 -48.23
N PRO A 1162 -15.45 -52.99 -48.41
CA PRO A 1162 -14.44 -52.31 -49.21
C PRO A 1162 -14.81 -52.37 -50.70
N ALA A 1163 -14.78 -51.22 -51.36
CA ALA A 1163 -14.93 -51.10 -52.80
C ALA A 1163 -13.84 -51.89 -53.54
N LEU A 1164 -14.21 -53.03 -54.14
CA LEU A 1164 -13.41 -53.71 -55.15
C LEU A 1164 -13.74 -53.09 -56.52
N LYS A 1165 -12.69 -52.55 -57.14
CA LYS A 1165 -12.67 -52.02 -58.50
C LYS A 1165 -13.08 -53.09 -59.51
N ALA A 1166 -13.96 -52.71 -60.43
CA ALA A 1166 -14.24 -53.45 -61.64
C ALA A 1166 -13.13 -53.20 -62.68
N ASP A 1167 -12.54 -54.27 -63.19
CA ASP A 1167 -11.98 -54.34 -64.53
C ASP A 1167 -12.44 -55.65 -65.18
N ALA A 1168 -12.70 -55.58 -66.48
CA ALA A 1168 -13.48 -56.50 -67.28
C ALA A 1168 -12.86 -57.91 -67.48
N GLY A 1169 -13.72 -58.91 -67.70
CA GLY A 1169 -13.31 -60.23 -68.19
C GLY A 1169 -14.46 -61.24 -68.30
N ALA A 1170 -14.80 -61.61 -69.52
CA ALA A 1170 -15.88 -62.52 -69.92
C ALA A 1170 -15.71 -63.97 -69.45
N SER A 1171 -16.84 -64.71 -69.31
CA SER A 1171 -17.12 -66.03 -69.93
C SER A 1171 -18.01 -66.96 -69.07
N GLY A 1172 -18.94 -67.67 -69.75
CA GLY A 1172 -19.61 -68.92 -69.33
C GLY A 1172 -20.70 -68.75 -68.26
N GLY A 1173 -21.99 -68.83 -68.60
CA GLY A 1173 -22.73 -70.10 -68.79
C GLY A 1173 -23.35 -70.53 -67.44
N VAL A 1174 -24.59 -70.98 -67.25
CA VAL A 1174 -25.63 -71.59 -68.07
C VAL A 1174 -26.87 -71.72 -67.14
N GLN A 1175 -28.07 -71.42 -67.66
CA GLN A 1175 -29.44 -71.94 -67.30
C GLN A 1175 -29.96 -71.79 -65.85
N THR A 1176 -31.25 -71.49 -65.56
CA THR A 1176 -32.50 -71.85 -66.26
C THR A 1176 -33.67 -70.92 -65.86
N THR A 1177 -34.38 -70.45 -66.89
CA THR A 1177 -35.85 -70.18 -67.05
C THR A 1177 -36.79 -70.54 -65.88
N THR A 1178 -37.80 -69.72 -65.52
CA THR A 1178 -39.08 -69.46 -66.26
C THR A 1178 -39.77 -68.15 -65.79
N ARG A 1179 -39.97 -67.13 -66.64
CA ARG A 1179 -41.14 -66.83 -67.53
C ARG A 1179 -42.36 -66.17 -66.85
N LEU A 1180 -42.62 -64.88 -67.16
CA LEU A 1180 -43.90 -64.23 -67.55
C LEU A 1180 -43.65 -62.69 -67.64
N LYS A 1181 -43.40 -62.12 -68.84
CA LYS A 1181 -44.32 -61.26 -69.66
C LYS A 1181 -44.99 -60.12 -68.88
N SER A 1182 -45.08 -58.85 -69.29
CA SER A 1182 -44.52 -57.99 -70.35
C SER A 1182 -45.29 -56.66 -70.23
N ALA A 1183 -44.64 -55.51 -70.11
CA ALA A 1183 -45.15 -54.19 -70.55
C ALA A 1183 -44.12 -53.09 -70.21
N GLU A 1184 -43.36 -52.67 -71.22
CA GLU A 1184 -42.89 -51.28 -71.35
C GLU A 1184 -44.07 -50.42 -71.87
N PRO A 1185 -44.12 -49.08 -71.67
CA PRO A 1185 -43.01 -48.19 -72.05
C PRO A 1185 -42.76 -46.91 -71.21
N ASP A 1186 -41.60 -46.31 -71.49
CA ASP A 1186 -41.19 -44.90 -71.42
C ASP A 1186 -41.06 -44.17 -70.06
N GLY A 1187 -39.81 -43.88 -69.69
CA GLY A 1187 -39.43 -43.00 -68.59
C GLY A 1187 -37.91 -42.86 -68.36
N GLU A 1188 -37.08 -42.95 -69.40
CA GLU A 1188 -35.64 -42.66 -69.29
C GLU A 1188 -35.42 -41.14 -69.40
N THR A 1189 -35.22 -40.45 -68.26
CA THR A 1189 -34.43 -39.20 -68.13
C THR A 1189 -34.36 -38.67 -66.69
N ALA A 1190 -35.19 -39.14 -65.75
CA ALA A 1190 -35.23 -38.56 -64.40
C ALA A 1190 -34.11 -39.04 -63.44
N SER A 1191 -33.57 -40.26 -63.59
CA SER A 1191 -32.67 -40.83 -62.57
C SER A 1191 -31.24 -40.27 -62.56
N SER A 1192 -30.73 -39.76 -63.69
CA SER A 1192 -29.39 -39.17 -63.76
C SER A 1192 -29.30 -37.77 -63.13
N SER A 1193 -30.39 -37.01 -63.14
CA SER A 1193 -30.43 -35.66 -62.54
C SER A 1193 -30.40 -35.75 -61.03
N ASP A 1194 -31.16 -36.66 -60.44
CA ASP A 1194 -31.23 -36.80 -58.98
C ASP A 1194 -29.94 -37.40 -58.42
N TYR A 1195 -29.28 -38.31 -59.15
CA TYR A 1195 -27.96 -38.80 -58.77
C TYR A 1195 -26.90 -37.69 -58.81
N ARG A 1196 -26.93 -36.79 -59.82
CA ARG A 1196 -26.03 -35.63 -59.88
C ARG A 1196 -26.32 -34.60 -58.78
N LYS A 1197 -27.59 -34.31 -58.49
CA LYS A 1197 -27.98 -33.42 -57.39
C LYS A 1197 -27.53 -33.98 -56.04
N VAL A 1198 -27.75 -35.28 -55.80
CA VAL A 1198 -27.29 -35.94 -54.57
C VAL A 1198 -25.77 -35.93 -54.49
N ASN A 1199 -25.05 -36.15 -55.59
CA ASN A 1199 -23.58 -36.11 -55.59
C ASN A 1199 -23.02 -34.68 -55.39
N THR A 1200 -23.73 -33.66 -55.89
CA THR A 1200 -23.38 -32.24 -55.68
C THR A 1200 -23.64 -31.82 -54.23
N LEU A 1201 -24.74 -32.29 -53.64
CA LEU A 1201 -25.05 -32.10 -52.22
C LEU A 1201 -24.09 -32.88 -51.31
N LEU A 1202 -23.65 -34.07 -51.72
CA LEU A 1202 -22.64 -34.85 -51.00
C LEU A 1202 -21.28 -34.14 -51.02
N GLN A 1203 -20.86 -33.62 -52.17
CA GLN A 1203 -19.63 -32.81 -52.28
C GLN A 1203 -19.73 -31.49 -51.51
N ALA A 1204 -20.90 -30.83 -51.51
CA ALA A 1204 -21.14 -29.65 -50.68
C ALA A 1204 -21.06 -29.99 -49.19
N ALA A 1205 -21.65 -31.10 -48.76
CA ALA A 1205 -21.57 -31.57 -47.38
C ALA A 1205 -20.16 -32.02 -46.98
N GLU A 1206 -19.39 -32.64 -47.88
CA GLU A 1206 -18.00 -33.04 -47.63
C GLU A 1206 -17.04 -31.85 -47.55
N THR A 1207 -17.26 -30.82 -48.38
CA THR A 1207 -16.51 -29.55 -48.33
C THR A 1207 -16.86 -28.75 -47.08
N GLU A 1208 -18.14 -28.70 -46.70
CA GLU A 1208 -18.60 -28.08 -45.45
C GLU A 1208 -18.06 -28.83 -44.22
N LYS A 1209 -18.09 -30.17 -44.23
CA LYS A 1209 -17.46 -30.99 -43.19
C LYS A 1209 -15.96 -30.76 -43.10
N SER A 1210 -15.26 -30.62 -44.23
CA SER A 1210 -13.83 -30.34 -44.25
C SER A 1210 -13.52 -28.92 -43.75
N SER A 1211 -14.36 -27.94 -44.08
CA SER A 1211 -14.30 -26.57 -43.57
C SER A 1211 -14.54 -26.53 -42.06
N LEU A 1212 -15.57 -27.21 -41.57
CA LEU A 1212 -15.87 -27.31 -40.14
C LEU A 1212 -14.77 -28.08 -39.38
N GLN A 1213 -14.17 -29.11 -39.98
CA GLN A 1213 -13.03 -29.79 -39.36
C GLN A 1213 -11.76 -28.94 -39.35
N ALA A 1214 -11.55 -28.09 -40.36
CA ALA A 1214 -10.46 -27.11 -40.37
C ALA A 1214 -10.71 -26.03 -39.32
N GLU A 1215 -11.96 -25.58 -39.17
CA GLU A 1215 -12.38 -24.60 -38.18
C GLU A 1215 -12.27 -25.14 -36.75
N VAL A 1216 -12.68 -26.38 -36.50
CA VAL A 1216 -12.48 -27.06 -35.21
C VAL A 1216 -11.00 -27.23 -34.89
N ARG A 1217 -10.16 -27.53 -35.90
CA ARG A 1217 -8.70 -27.58 -35.70
C ARG A 1217 -8.10 -26.19 -35.44
N ARG A 1218 -8.62 -25.14 -36.08
CA ARG A 1218 -8.23 -23.75 -35.85
C ARG A 1218 -8.62 -23.32 -34.43
N LEU A 1219 -9.87 -23.54 -34.05
CA LEU A 1219 -10.39 -23.25 -32.71
C LEU A 1219 -9.68 -24.05 -31.62
N LYS A 1220 -9.31 -25.32 -31.86
CA LYS A 1220 -8.49 -26.10 -30.92
C LYS A 1220 -7.08 -25.55 -30.74
N LYS A 1221 -6.44 -25.08 -31.83
CA LYS A 1221 -5.13 -24.41 -31.76
C LYS A 1221 -5.22 -23.03 -31.09
N GLU A 1222 -6.32 -22.32 -31.30
CA GLU A 1222 -6.61 -21.08 -30.58
C GLU A 1222 -6.86 -21.38 -29.10
N LEU A 1223 -7.58 -22.44 -28.76
CA LEU A 1223 -7.79 -22.89 -27.38
C LEU A 1223 -6.49 -23.30 -26.68
N GLU A 1224 -5.58 -23.99 -27.39
CA GLU A 1224 -4.22 -24.32 -26.92
C GLU A 1224 -3.32 -23.08 -26.75
N SER A 1225 -3.70 -21.93 -27.32
CA SER A 1225 -2.95 -20.67 -27.20
C SER A 1225 -3.42 -19.78 -26.03
N PHE A 1226 -4.51 -20.15 -25.36
CA PHE A 1226 -4.95 -19.49 -24.13
C PHE A 1226 -4.29 -20.14 -22.90
N ASP A 1227 -3.86 -19.30 -21.97
CA ASP A 1227 -3.25 -19.72 -20.70
C ASP A 1227 -4.31 -20.45 -19.84
N PRO A 1228 -3.98 -21.54 -19.11
CA PRO A 1228 -4.96 -22.29 -18.30
C PRO A 1228 -5.71 -21.42 -17.27
N THR A 1229 -5.08 -20.32 -16.84
CA THR A 1229 -5.64 -19.30 -15.95
C THR A 1229 -6.85 -18.56 -16.56
N LEU A 1230 -6.97 -18.47 -17.89
CA LEU A 1230 -8.10 -17.82 -18.55
C LEU A 1230 -9.39 -18.66 -18.45
N LEU A 1231 -9.26 -19.98 -18.32
CA LEU A 1231 -10.41 -20.87 -18.05
C LEU A 1231 -10.88 -20.71 -16.60
N ASP A 1232 -9.95 -20.55 -15.66
CA ASP A 1232 -10.27 -20.23 -14.26
C ASP A 1232 -10.92 -18.85 -14.15
N GLU A 1233 -10.42 -17.84 -14.88
CA GLU A 1233 -11.04 -16.50 -14.96
C GLU A 1233 -12.44 -16.52 -15.61
N LEU A 1234 -12.66 -17.38 -16.61
CA LEU A 1234 -13.98 -17.61 -17.21
C LEU A 1234 -14.93 -18.34 -16.26
N GLU A 1235 -14.43 -19.27 -15.46
CA GLU A 1235 -15.20 -19.94 -14.41
C GLU A 1235 -15.54 -18.99 -13.27
N ASP A 1236 -14.62 -18.11 -12.87
CA ASP A 1236 -14.85 -17.03 -11.91
C ASP A 1236 -15.83 -15.99 -12.46
N LEU A 1237 -15.73 -15.62 -13.74
CA LEU A 1237 -16.70 -14.74 -14.39
C LEU A 1237 -18.08 -15.39 -14.47
N LYS A 1238 -18.14 -16.69 -14.78
CA LYS A 1238 -19.39 -17.46 -14.81
C LYS A 1238 -19.99 -17.59 -13.42
N TYR A 1239 -19.16 -17.77 -12.39
CA TYR A 1239 -19.60 -17.78 -10.99
C TYR A 1239 -20.14 -16.41 -10.58
N ASN A 1240 -19.42 -15.33 -10.87
CA ASN A 1240 -19.83 -13.96 -10.58
C ASN A 1240 -21.08 -13.55 -11.36
N TYR A 1241 -21.18 -13.93 -12.63
CA TYR A 1241 -22.39 -13.72 -13.45
C TYR A 1241 -23.59 -14.48 -12.87
N ASN A 1242 -23.42 -15.74 -12.48
CA ASN A 1242 -24.49 -16.51 -11.82
C ASN A 1242 -24.89 -15.90 -10.47
N LEU A 1243 -23.95 -15.32 -9.73
CA LEU A 1243 -24.22 -14.61 -8.49
C LEU A 1243 -25.03 -13.32 -8.74
N GLU A 1244 -24.68 -12.56 -9.78
CA GLU A 1244 -25.43 -11.34 -10.14
C GLU A 1244 -26.77 -11.63 -10.80
N VAL A 1245 -26.91 -12.74 -11.52
CA VAL A 1245 -28.23 -13.22 -11.97
C VAL A 1245 -29.09 -13.60 -10.76
N LYS A 1246 -28.55 -14.28 -9.74
CA LYS A 1246 -29.28 -14.56 -8.49
C LYS A 1246 -29.66 -13.29 -7.74
N LYS A 1247 -28.76 -12.31 -7.66
CA LYS A 1247 -29.08 -10.99 -7.07
C LYS A 1247 -30.14 -10.25 -7.88
N ASN A 1248 -30.07 -10.28 -9.21
CA ASN A 1248 -31.09 -9.69 -10.06
C ASN A 1248 -32.44 -10.38 -9.86
N ILE A 1249 -32.51 -11.72 -9.82
CA ILE A 1249 -33.76 -12.43 -9.52
C ILE A 1249 -34.33 -12.00 -8.16
N LEU A 1250 -33.49 -11.85 -7.13
CA LEU A 1250 -33.92 -11.34 -5.82
C LEU A 1250 -34.41 -9.89 -5.88
N LEU A 1251 -33.74 -9.03 -6.64
CA LEU A 1251 -34.14 -7.64 -6.86
C LEU A 1251 -35.43 -7.54 -7.69
N GLU A 1252 -35.63 -8.42 -8.67
CA GLU A 1252 -36.84 -8.55 -9.46
C GLU A 1252 -38.01 -9.06 -8.62
N GLU A 1253 -37.77 -10.00 -7.71
CA GLU A 1253 -38.77 -10.45 -6.73
C GLU A 1253 -39.12 -9.35 -5.73
N GLN A 1254 -38.14 -8.58 -5.27
CA GLN A 1254 -38.39 -7.42 -4.41
C GLN A 1254 -39.14 -6.32 -5.16
N LEU A 1255 -38.77 -6.06 -6.41
CA LEU A 1255 -39.45 -5.10 -7.27
C LEU A 1255 -40.88 -5.54 -7.56
N LYS A 1256 -41.12 -6.83 -7.85
CA LYS A 1256 -42.47 -7.40 -7.97
C LYS A 1256 -43.26 -7.22 -6.68
N LYS A 1257 -42.69 -7.53 -5.51
CA LYS A 1257 -43.37 -7.32 -4.22
C LYS A 1257 -43.73 -5.86 -3.98
N VAL A 1258 -42.86 -4.93 -4.33
CA VAL A 1258 -43.11 -3.49 -4.23
C VAL A 1258 -44.18 -3.05 -5.25
N CYS A 1259 -44.07 -3.48 -6.51
CA CYS A 1259 -45.05 -3.23 -7.55
C CYS A 1259 -46.44 -3.77 -7.19
N ASP A 1260 -46.51 -4.96 -6.60
CA ASP A 1260 -47.75 -5.58 -6.10
C ASP A 1260 -48.32 -4.80 -4.90
N GLN A 1261 -47.48 -4.28 -4.00
CA GLN A 1261 -47.90 -3.42 -2.88
C GLN A 1261 -48.50 -2.08 -3.34
N PHE A 1262 -48.06 -1.57 -4.50
CA PHE A 1262 -48.54 -0.30 -5.06
C PHE A 1262 -49.55 -0.48 -6.23
N GLY A 1263 -49.89 -1.72 -6.60
CA GLY A 1263 -50.85 -2.02 -7.67
C GLY A 1263 -50.39 -1.66 -9.09
N VAL A 1264 -49.08 -1.61 -9.33
CA VAL A 1264 -48.47 -1.24 -10.62
C VAL A 1264 -47.89 -2.48 -11.29
N GLN A 1265 -48.20 -2.72 -12.57
CA GLN A 1265 -47.71 -3.90 -13.30
C GLN A 1265 -46.25 -3.68 -13.74
N ALA A 1266 -45.33 -4.53 -13.29
CA ALA A 1266 -43.92 -4.47 -13.70
C ALA A 1266 -43.71 -5.15 -15.07
N GLU A 1267 -43.34 -4.40 -16.11
CA GLU A 1267 -42.87 -4.96 -17.38
C GLU A 1267 -41.42 -5.42 -17.23
N MET A 1268 -41.22 -6.74 -17.21
CA MET A 1268 -39.90 -7.37 -17.08
C MET A 1268 -39.54 -8.10 -18.38
N PRO A 1269 -38.33 -7.92 -18.95
CA PRO A 1269 -37.91 -8.65 -20.15
C PRO A 1269 -37.73 -10.14 -19.85
N SER A 1270 -38.43 -11.01 -20.60
CA SER A 1270 -38.32 -12.46 -20.47
C SER A 1270 -37.01 -12.96 -21.11
N VAL A 1271 -35.94 -13.06 -20.33
CA VAL A 1271 -34.75 -13.81 -20.75
C VAL A 1271 -34.83 -15.21 -20.14
N SER A 1272 -35.31 -16.16 -20.95
CA SER A 1272 -35.24 -17.58 -20.64
C SER A 1272 -33.79 -18.02 -20.79
N VAL A 1273 -33.12 -18.39 -19.70
CA VAL A 1273 -31.82 -19.09 -19.75
C VAL A 1273 -32.10 -20.55 -19.42
N SER A 1274 -31.86 -21.43 -20.41
CA SER A 1274 -31.81 -22.89 -20.24
C SER A 1274 -30.48 -23.33 -19.65
#